data_AF-A0A954BVK1-F1
#
_entry.id   AF-A0A954BVK1-F1
#
_cell.length_a   1.000
_cell.length_b   1.000
_cell.length_c   1.000
_cell.angle_alpha   90.00
_cell.angle_beta   90.00
_cell.angle_gamma   90.00
#
_symmetry.space_group_name_H-M   'P 1'
#
loop_
_entity.id
_entity.type
_entity.pdbx_description
1 polymer ?
#
loop_
_entity_poly.entity_id
_entity_poly.type
_entity_poly.pdbx_seq_one_letter_code
_entity_poly.pdbx_strand_id
1 'polypeptide(L)'
;MARVLCVALPWFRTERLTRSLDAPQEPELAVVLRHSNTLIITGVNKPAWRAGVRDGMTLAQGRALFPKLEVAYQDDEREGATLESLAAFAYSFTPDVRMWRPNVLLLDITGCERLHGSEEALMGKVATGLQRLGFSSHLAIADNATAALTLAMVSEAAVTLPGHGDEVFNDIPLQALRLEDRTERELGDLGVTRIGQLLALPSNTLPHRFGDDVVTRIRQLRGELVEDFEAWKPVQHIRERLDFTGPTNRFTSLLFMIRQGANFLAERLDAAASGARRLEARFVCTDGDDLVFALDTARPTADAKGLATLLTSRFEKLDTGERWFEAFELIAPSHEPMQTQQRDLFAPEGGVTSSDFLGLLDELTGRLGKQAVARAVLTDNPHPRHSFRYVPFQSPETEDERQPIPGRPPHIDRSQYVAIPCDLNELPAWWGTVPAVGDCPRSRNTQDEESGIEQPSKLHPAVASHHSLKDKDSPELPGQSLQVVAGPERLTIDEPTDLFTVEAPDGSRHWVSFTPGQWWVPRPLAEYRNEFRALAERGVTHAQAAVIEDAPAYAELVCVSNFSFLRGASTAEQLFKTAAEIGLHALAITDLHTFAGIVRAHVMAKQHGLKLLVGTRIPLVDGPDVCLYAMTRKGYGHLCRLLTLGKRRTEKGKCELYLRDLTEFSADVQAVILHAEAAPPGTLEVLKEIYAERLSFAVSRHFEAFDDQNAQAVLELCEQHGVRATAVNDVHWHEEEQKFLQDIQTCIREGVTIDEAAGALFQNGERRLKRASEMAALFPDRPELLQRSVQIADSCTFSLDELRYEYPDEVVPPGMSMQVYLEQETWAGAERRYPHGVPDKVRDVLKQELELIQDLDYAAYFLTVYDIVKKARQEDILCQGRGSAANSCVCFCLGVTSVDPMKVNLVFERFISRERNEPPDIDIDFEHERREEVLQYIYKKYGRERTGITATTITYRSRSLVRDIGKAMGLSLDQVDRLSKNIQWWDDEKQLGKLLADAGLDPADARVRRTMEAMGYLAGYPRHLSQHVGGFVITKGRLDELVPIENAAMEDRTVIEWNKDDIDALGILKIDCLSLGMLTACHKAFDLIDKAGGAAMDFVSVFGSDPGGKGETDEAKAIYGMLHKADAIGTFQVESRAQLSMLPRLKPCEFYDLVIEVAIVRPGPIQGGMVHPYLRRRNGEEPVEYPYEPLRPVLEKTYGVPLFQEQAMQIAVVAGGYTPGEADQLRRDMGSWRRTGSMEKHRARLAEGMIARGISADYAERIFQQISGFGEYGFP
;
A
#
# COMPACT_ATOMS: atom_id res chain seq x y z
N MET A 1 12.57 52.32 -13.79
CA MET A 1 12.40 52.48 -12.33
C MET A 1 11.06 51.84 -11.96
N ALA A 2 10.87 51.48 -10.70
CA ALA A 2 9.53 51.13 -10.23
C ALA A 2 8.64 52.38 -10.24
N ARG A 3 7.33 52.23 -10.38
CA ARG A 3 6.34 53.31 -10.24
C ARG A 3 5.23 52.82 -9.32
N VAL A 4 5.03 53.49 -8.20
CA VAL A 4 4.10 53.06 -7.15
C VAL A 4 3.01 54.11 -6.97
N LEU A 5 1.75 53.69 -7.15
CA LEU A 5 0.56 54.47 -6.80
C LEU A 5 0.16 54.15 -5.36
N CYS A 6 0.23 55.14 -4.48
CA CYS A 6 -0.34 55.08 -3.15
C CYS A 6 -1.80 55.54 -3.15
N VAL A 7 -2.65 54.78 -2.47
CA VAL A 7 -4.04 55.10 -2.14
C VAL A 7 -4.13 55.22 -0.62
N ALA A 8 -4.28 56.43 -0.10
CA ALA A 8 -4.53 56.67 1.33
C ALA A 8 -5.99 57.04 1.57
N LEU A 9 -6.64 56.38 2.54
CA LEU A 9 -8.07 56.56 2.86
C LEU A 9 -8.21 57.30 4.21
N PRO A 10 -8.18 58.64 4.24
CA PRO A 10 -8.04 59.40 5.50
C PRO A 10 -9.21 59.22 6.47
N TRP A 11 -10.43 58.97 5.98
CA TRP A 11 -11.64 58.86 6.80
C TRP A 11 -12.16 57.41 6.94
N PHE A 12 -11.34 56.42 6.53
CA PHE A 12 -11.71 55.01 6.35
C PHE A 12 -12.53 54.41 7.49
N ARG A 13 -12.07 54.55 8.75
CA ARG A 13 -12.74 53.96 9.92
C ARG A 13 -14.18 54.47 10.07
N THR A 14 -14.45 55.73 9.72
CA THR A 14 -15.78 56.35 9.78
C THR A 14 -16.59 56.16 8.50
N GLU A 15 -15.99 56.22 7.31
CA GLU A 15 -16.68 55.98 6.04
C GLU A 15 -17.20 54.54 5.94
N ARG A 16 -16.45 53.56 6.48
CA ARG A 16 -16.94 52.18 6.65
C ARG A 16 -18.24 52.09 7.46
N LEU A 17 -18.41 52.95 8.46
CA LEU A 17 -19.57 52.94 9.37
C LEU A 17 -20.76 53.74 8.83
N THR A 18 -20.53 54.83 8.11
CA THR A 18 -21.62 55.64 7.52
C THR A 18 -22.22 55.01 6.26
N ARG A 19 -21.51 54.08 5.60
CA ARG A 19 -22.00 53.35 4.42
C ARG A 19 -23.30 52.53 4.64
N SER A 20 -23.72 52.29 5.88
CA SER A 20 -25.00 51.62 6.19
C SER A 20 -26.11 52.58 6.66
N LEU A 21 -25.98 53.90 6.40
CA LEU A 21 -26.91 54.92 6.86
C LEU A 21 -27.44 55.78 5.71
N ASP A 22 -28.69 55.53 5.29
CA ASP A 22 -29.48 56.40 4.41
C ASP A 22 -29.91 57.69 5.16
N ALA A 23 -28.92 58.51 5.54
CA ALA A 23 -29.08 59.68 6.39
C ALA A 23 -28.72 60.97 5.63
N PRO A 24 -29.66 61.93 5.45
CA PRO A 24 -29.40 63.19 4.73
C PRO A 24 -28.41 64.17 5.39
N GLN A 25 -27.82 63.82 6.55
CA GLN A 25 -26.81 64.59 7.27
C GLN A 25 -25.83 63.62 7.93
N GLU A 26 -24.52 63.83 7.74
CA GLU A 26 -23.46 63.13 8.49
C GLU A 26 -23.43 63.67 9.94
N PRO A 27 -23.67 62.85 10.98
CA PRO A 27 -23.48 63.27 12.37
C PRO A 27 -21.97 63.37 12.69
N GLU A 28 -21.57 64.21 13.63
CA GLU A 28 -20.18 64.22 14.12
C GLU A 28 -19.85 62.89 14.83
N LEU A 29 -19.06 62.04 14.15
CA LEU A 29 -18.76 60.67 14.55
C LEU A 29 -17.27 60.51 14.88
N ALA A 30 -16.98 59.83 15.99
CA ALA A 30 -15.67 59.33 16.36
C ALA A 30 -15.67 57.81 16.54
N VAL A 31 -14.56 57.17 16.18
CA VAL A 31 -14.24 55.77 16.51
C VAL A 31 -13.32 55.76 17.72
N VAL A 32 -13.60 54.92 18.72
CA VAL A 32 -12.79 54.83 19.95
C VAL A 32 -12.25 53.43 20.22
N LEU A 33 -11.03 53.40 20.76
CA LEU A 33 -10.39 52.23 21.33
C LEU A 33 -10.34 52.36 22.86
N ARG A 34 -10.57 51.25 23.57
CA ARG A 34 -10.28 51.20 25.02
C ARG A 34 -8.79 50.94 25.21
N HIS A 35 -8.08 51.95 25.68
CA HIS A 35 -6.69 51.84 26.10
C HIS A 35 -6.62 51.91 27.63
N SER A 36 -6.24 50.80 28.26
CA SER A 36 -6.37 50.61 29.71
C SER A 36 -7.80 50.95 30.20
N ASN A 37 -7.97 51.92 31.09
CA ASN A 37 -9.27 52.30 31.66
C ASN A 37 -9.92 53.53 30.97
N THR A 38 -9.37 53.98 29.83
CA THR A 38 -9.79 55.20 29.13
C THR A 38 -10.16 54.90 27.67
N LEU A 39 -11.13 55.64 27.13
CA LEU A 39 -11.47 55.59 25.71
C LEU A 39 -10.68 56.69 24.97
N ILE A 40 -9.90 56.30 23.96
CA ILE A 40 -9.11 57.18 23.09
C ILE A 40 -9.71 57.16 21.69
N ILE A 41 -9.79 58.33 21.06
CA ILE A 41 -10.28 58.50 19.69
C ILE A 41 -9.21 58.04 18.70
N THR A 42 -9.59 57.18 17.77
CA THR A 42 -8.71 56.48 16.79
C THR A 42 -9.17 56.66 15.34
N GLY A 43 -10.20 57.49 15.14
CA GLY A 43 -10.67 58.01 13.87
C GLY A 43 -11.80 59.00 14.12
N VAL A 44 -11.92 60.04 13.28
CA VAL A 44 -13.02 61.02 13.29
C VAL A 44 -13.51 61.26 11.87
N ASN A 45 -14.77 61.65 11.67
CA ASN A 45 -15.24 62.09 10.36
C ASN A 45 -14.99 63.58 10.09
N LYS A 46 -15.14 64.02 8.83
CA LYS A 46 -14.84 65.39 8.39
C LYS A 46 -15.64 66.49 9.16
N PRO A 47 -16.91 66.27 9.55
CA PRO A 47 -17.62 67.11 10.54
C PRO A 47 -16.96 67.19 11.93
N ALA A 48 -16.71 66.06 12.59
CA ALA A 48 -16.09 66.04 13.93
C ALA A 48 -14.68 66.65 13.94
N TRP A 49 -13.91 66.44 12.86
CA TRP A 49 -12.61 67.08 12.65
C TRP A 49 -12.73 68.61 12.52
N ARG A 50 -13.76 69.13 11.84
CA ARG A 50 -14.03 70.58 11.77
C ARG A 50 -14.46 71.16 13.12
N ALA A 51 -15.11 70.38 13.99
CA ALA A 51 -15.43 70.76 15.37
C ALA A 51 -14.19 70.75 16.31
N GLY A 52 -12.99 70.44 15.80
CA GLY A 52 -11.74 70.48 16.56
C GLY A 52 -11.35 69.15 17.22
N VAL A 53 -12.18 68.10 17.11
CA VAL A 53 -11.86 66.76 17.63
C VAL A 53 -10.72 66.14 16.80
N ARG A 54 -9.75 65.49 17.44
CA ARG A 54 -8.60 64.84 16.78
C ARG A 54 -8.39 63.44 17.34
N ASP A 55 -7.72 62.61 16.56
CA ASP A 55 -7.24 61.31 17.01
C ASP A 55 -6.20 61.49 18.14
N GLY A 56 -6.07 60.48 18.99
CA GLY A 56 -5.26 60.54 20.22
C GLY A 56 -5.92 61.32 21.38
N MET A 57 -6.97 62.12 21.13
CA MET A 57 -7.76 62.71 22.22
C MET A 57 -8.50 61.62 23.00
N THR A 58 -8.61 61.78 24.32
CA THR A 58 -9.58 60.99 25.10
C THR A 58 -11.01 61.37 24.70
N LEU A 59 -11.95 60.43 24.82
CA LEU A 59 -13.37 60.70 24.55
C LEU A 59 -13.93 61.84 25.44
N ALA A 60 -13.37 62.03 26.64
CA ALA A 60 -13.71 63.15 27.51
C ALA A 60 -13.28 64.51 26.90
N GLN A 61 -12.10 64.60 26.30
CA GLN A 61 -11.64 65.81 25.58
C GLN A 61 -12.45 66.04 24.31
N GLY A 62 -12.71 64.99 23.52
CA GLY A 62 -13.57 65.08 22.32
C GLY A 62 -14.97 65.59 22.64
N ARG A 63 -15.60 65.08 23.71
CA ARG A 63 -16.92 65.54 24.18
C ARG A 63 -16.91 66.90 24.88
N ALA A 64 -15.76 67.36 25.40
CA ALA A 64 -15.62 68.73 25.90
C ALA A 64 -15.60 69.76 24.76
N LEU A 65 -15.07 69.39 23.59
CA LEU A 65 -15.13 70.20 22.37
C LEU A 65 -16.50 70.11 21.68
N PHE A 66 -17.06 68.90 21.57
CA PHE A 66 -18.36 68.65 20.96
C PHE A 66 -19.24 67.70 21.79
N PRO A 67 -20.14 68.22 22.65
CA PRO A 67 -20.92 67.41 23.59
C PRO A 67 -21.86 66.36 22.98
N LYS A 68 -22.17 66.47 21.68
CA LYS A 68 -23.03 65.52 20.94
C LYS A 68 -22.26 64.45 20.16
N LEU A 69 -20.93 64.37 20.31
CA LEU A 69 -20.08 63.45 19.54
C LEU A 69 -20.57 62.00 19.65
N GLU A 70 -20.98 61.45 18.51
CA GLU A 70 -21.36 60.04 18.36
C GLU A 70 -20.11 59.16 18.40
N VAL A 71 -20.28 57.93 18.89
CA VAL A 71 -19.16 57.06 19.25
C VAL A 71 -19.43 55.63 18.78
N ALA A 72 -18.62 55.16 17.84
CA ALA A 72 -18.47 53.75 17.51
C ALA A 72 -17.21 53.17 18.17
N TYR A 73 -17.19 51.86 18.39
CA TYR A 73 -15.97 51.18 18.83
C TYR A 73 -15.15 50.73 17.63
N GLN A 74 -13.82 50.75 17.80
CA GLN A 74 -12.87 50.19 16.84
C GLN A 74 -13.14 48.68 16.63
N ASP A 75 -13.19 48.26 15.37
CA ASP A 75 -13.52 46.89 14.94
C ASP A 75 -12.52 46.51 13.83
N ASP A 76 -11.33 46.07 14.26
CA ASP A 76 -10.20 45.83 13.36
C ASP A 76 -10.39 44.58 12.46
N GLU A 77 -11.32 43.68 12.80
CA GLU A 77 -11.71 42.54 11.96
C GLU A 77 -12.50 43.02 10.74
N ARG A 78 -13.58 43.79 10.96
CA ARG A 78 -14.38 44.36 9.85
C ARG A 78 -13.62 45.40 9.06
N GLU A 79 -12.73 46.15 9.70
CA GLU A 79 -11.82 47.07 8.99
C GLU A 79 -10.82 46.31 8.13
N GLY A 80 -10.25 45.21 8.62
CA GLY A 80 -9.43 44.29 7.83
C GLY A 80 -10.17 43.76 6.60
N ALA A 81 -11.36 43.18 6.78
CA ALA A 81 -12.17 42.65 5.68
C ALA A 81 -12.60 43.73 4.67
N THR A 82 -12.87 44.95 5.14
CA THR A 82 -13.19 46.09 4.27
C THR A 82 -11.98 46.52 3.44
N LEU A 83 -10.78 46.58 4.03
CA LEU A 83 -9.56 46.93 3.30
C LEU A 83 -9.14 45.82 2.32
N GLU A 84 -9.35 44.54 2.66
CA GLU A 84 -9.11 43.41 1.75
C GLU A 84 -10.11 43.40 0.57
N SER A 85 -11.35 43.84 0.78
CA SER A 85 -12.31 44.09 -0.31
C SER A 85 -11.88 45.23 -1.24
N LEU A 86 -11.26 46.28 -0.70
CA LEU A 86 -10.67 47.36 -1.51
C LEU A 86 -9.37 46.93 -2.20
N ALA A 87 -8.59 46.03 -1.61
CA ALA A 87 -7.43 45.42 -2.25
C ALA A 87 -7.86 44.54 -3.44
N ALA A 88 -8.97 43.80 -3.33
CA ALA A 88 -9.57 43.08 -4.46
C ALA A 88 -10.04 44.02 -5.60
N PHE A 89 -10.60 45.18 -5.27
CA PHE A 89 -10.88 46.23 -6.26
C PHE A 89 -9.59 46.75 -6.91
N ALA A 90 -8.55 47.06 -6.12
CA ALA A 90 -7.25 47.50 -6.62
C ALA A 90 -6.56 46.45 -7.52
N TYR A 91 -6.78 45.16 -7.24
CA TYR A 91 -6.21 44.04 -8.00
C TYR A 91 -6.69 44.00 -9.46
N SER A 92 -7.83 44.63 -9.77
CA SER A 92 -8.31 44.80 -11.15
C SER A 92 -7.46 45.77 -12.00
N PHE A 93 -6.51 46.48 -11.39
CA PHE A 93 -5.59 47.42 -12.06
C PHE A 93 -4.13 46.96 -12.07
N THR A 94 -3.70 46.20 -11.06
CA THR A 94 -2.35 45.58 -11.01
C THR A 94 -2.38 44.34 -10.11
N PRO A 95 -1.64 43.26 -10.45
CA PRO A 95 -1.54 42.09 -9.59
C PRO A 95 -0.62 42.29 -8.37
N ASP A 96 0.18 43.37 -8.30
CA ASP A 96 0.98 43.72 -7.12
C ASP A 96 0.29 44.85 -6.34
N VAL A 97 -0.68 44.43 -5.52
CA VAL A 97 -1.33 45.26 -4.50
C VAL A 97 -0.72 44.91 -3.15
N ARG A 98 -0.36 45.92 -2.36
CA ARG A 98 0.17 45.76 -1.00
C ARG A 98 -0.69 46.54 -0.02
N MET A 99 -0.92 45.98 1.16
CA MET A 99 -1.76 46.61 2.18
C MET A 99 -0.92 47.16 3.31
N TRP A 100 -1.21 48.40 3.72
CA TRP A 100 -0.74 48.95 4.98
C TRP A 100 -1.98 49.28 5.84
N ARG A 101 -2.27 48.40 6.80
CA ARG A 101 -3.44 48.50 7.68
C ARG A 101 -3.29 49.73 8.61
N PRO A 102 -4.37 50.47 8.92
CA PRO A 102 -5.76 50.12 8.64
C PRO A 102 -6.33 50.63 7.32
N ASN A 103 -5.67 51.55 6.60
CA ASN A 103 -6.35 52.43 5.64
C ASN A 103 -5.56 52.80 4.37
N VAL A 104 -4.52 52.05 4.00
CA VAL A 104 -3.68 52.35 2.84
C VAL A 104 -3.49 51.13 1.93
N LEU A 105 -3.55 51.37 0.61
CA LEU A 105 -3.14 50.42 -0.43
C LEU A 105 -1.99 51.01 -1.24
N LEU A 106 -1.02 50.19 -1.60
CA LEU A 106 0.09 50.53 -2.48
C LEU A 106 0.02 49.61 -3.70
N LEU A 107 0.02 50.19 -4.90
CA LEU A 107 -0.10 49.50 -6.17
C LEU A 107 1.20 49.69 -6.94
N ASP A 108 1.93 48.64 -7.27
CA ASP A 108 3.00 48.75 -8.27
C ASP A 108 2.36 48.83 -9.65
N ILE A 109 2.54 49.97 -10.33
CA ILE A 109 1.96 50.28 -11.63
C ILE A 109 3.02 50.27 -12.75
N THR A 110 4.19 49.69 -12.50
CA THR A 110 5.32 49.69 -13.44
C THR A 110 4.94 49.05 -14.77
N GLY A 111 4.83 49.88 -15.82
CA GLY A 111 4.43 49.46 -17.17
C GLY A 111 2.90 49.40 -17.42
N CYS A 112 2.07 49.63 -16.41
CA CYS A 112 0.60 49.67 -16.54
C CYS A 112 0.10 50.82 -17.43
N GLU A 113 0.93 51.83 -17.73
CA GLU A 113 0.69 52.85 -18.76
C GLU A 113 0.19 52.25 -20.07
N ARG A 114 0.76 51.11 -20.50
CA ARG A 114 0.41 50.40 -21.74
C ARG A 114 -1.04 49.90 -21.78
N LEU A 115 -1.64 49.67 -20.61
CA LEU A 115 -3.01 49.16 -20.47
C LEU A 115 -4.01 50.29 -20.16
N HIS A 116 -3.58 51.34 -19.43
CA HIS A 116 -4.49 52.37 -18.92
C HIS A 116 -4.34 53.75 -19.59
N GLY A 117 -3.32 53.97 -20.42
CA GLY A 117 -3.10 55.16 -21.25
C GLY A 117 -2.01 56.10 -20.74
N SER A 118 -2.06 56.45 -19.45
CA SER A 118 -1.01 57.15 -18.71
C SER A 118 -1.17 56.88 -17.21
N GLU A 119 -0.19 57.29 -16.40
CA GLU A 119 -0.27 57.20 -14.93
C GLU A 119 -1.45 58.01 -14.36
N GLU A 120 -1.70 59.22 -14.86
CA GLU A 120 -2.84 60.06 -14.44
C GLU A 120 -4.18 59.43 -14.85
N ALA A 121 -4.23 58.82 -16.05
CA ALA A 121 -5.42 58.13 -16.52
C ALA A 121 -5.74 56.86 -15.71
N LEU A 122 -4.72 56.20 -15.13
CA LEU A 122 -4.89 55.13 -14.16
C LEU A 122 -5.34 55.67 -12.79
N MET A 123 -4.65 56.69 -12.27
CA MET A 123 -4.97 57.35 -11.00
C MET A 123 -6.41 57.86 -10.97
N GLY A 124 -6.88 58.49 -12.05
CA GLY A 124 -8.27 58.95 -12.19
C GLY A 124 -9.31 57.83 -12.22
N LYS A 125 -8.98 56.65 -12.77
CA LYS A 125 -9.86 55.47 -12.74
C LYS A 125 -9.99 54.91 -11.31
N VAL A 126 -8.88 54.81 -10.59
CA VAL A 126 -8.85 54.38 -9.18
C VAL A 126 -9.65 55.35 -8.30
N ALA A 127 -9.41 56.66 -8.42
CA ALA A 127 -10.18 57.70 -7.71
C ALA A 127 -11.70 57.58 -7.96
N THR A 128 -12.09 57.46 -9.23
CA THR A 128 -13.51 57.36 -9.63
C THR A 128 -14.17 56.10 -9.06
N GLY A 129 -13.44 54.97 -9.01
CA GLY A 129 -13.96 53.72 -8.44
C GLY A 129 -14.10 53.79 -6.91
N LEU A 130 -13.13 54.35 -6.20
CA LEU A 130 -13.19 54.54 -4.74
C LEU A 130 -14.32 55.51 -4.35
N GLN A 131 -14.51 56.59 -5.12
CA GLN A 131 -15.63 57.51 -4.93
C GLN A 131 -17.00 56.83 -5.14
N ARG A 132 -17.12 55.95 -6.14
CA ARG A 132 -18.34 55.11 -6.33
C ARG A 132 -18.55 54.10 -5.22
N LEU A 133 -17.48 53.66 -4.55
CA LEU A 133 -17.51 52.84 -3.34
C LEU A 133 -17.71 53.67 -2.06
N GLY A 134 -17.97 54.97 -2.15
CA GLY A 134 -18.24 55.83 -1.00
C GLY A 134 -17.03 56.07 -0.09
N PHE A 135 -15.80 55.95 -0.61
CA PHE A 135 -14.57 56.25 0.13
C PHE A 135 -13.87 57.49 -0.43
N SER A 136 -13.41 58.36 0.47
CA SER A 136 -12.45 59.42 0.14
C SER A 136 -11.05 58.84 0.01
N SER A 137 -10.33 59.23 -1.05
CA SER A 137 -8.95 58.78 -1.28
C SER A 137 -8.02 59.94 -1.63
N HIS A 138 -6.88 60.03 -0.96
CA HIS A 138 -5.73 60.82 -1.40
C HIS A 138 -4.80 59.91 -2.20
N LEU A 139 -4.38 60.36 -3.39
CA LEU A 139 -3.61 59.56 -4.33
C LEU A 139 -2.28 60.24 -4.67
N ALA A 140 -1.18 59.47 -4.70
CA ALA A 140 0.08 59.96 -5.23
C ALA A 140 0.89 58.86 -5.91
N ILE A 141 1.67 59.23 -6.94
CA ILE A 141 2.54 58.32 -7.71
C ILE A 141 3.98 58.80 -7.61
N ALA A 142 4.90 57.90 -7.23
CA ALA A 142 6.34 58.18 -7.15
C ALA A 142 7.18 56.95 -7.51
N ASP A 143 8.50 57.13 -7.63
CA ASP A 143 9.46 56.07 -7.99
C ASP A 143 9.73 55.07 -6.84
N ASN A 144 9.18 55.30 -5.64
CA ASN A 144 9.21 54.37 -4.52
C ASN A 144 7.96 54.52 -3.63
N ALA A 145 7.63 53.47 -2.87
CA ALA A 145 6.44 53.41 -2.03
C ALA A 145 6.44 54.42 -0.87
N THR A 146 7.59 54.67 -0.24
CA THR A 146 7.74 55.59 0.89
C THR A 146 7.43 57.03 0.45
N ALA A 147 7.95 57.46 -0.68
CA ALA A 147 7.67 58.76 -1.31
C ALA A 147 6.20 58.90 -1.71
N ALA A 148 5.63 57.89 -2.36
CA ALA A 148 4.21 57.89 -2.75
C ALA A 148 3.29 58.01 -1.51
N LEU A 149 3.60 57.26 -0.44
CA LEU A 149 2.86 57.33 0.82
C LEU A 149 3.02 58.68 1.53
N THR A 150 4.23 59.21 1.64
CA THR A 150 4.49 60.52 2.26
C THR A 150 3.82 61.68 1.51
N LEU A 151 3.65 61.58 0.18
CA LEU A 151 2.85 62.54 -0.60
C LEU A 151 1.34 62.36 -0.39
N ALA A 152 0.82 61.13 -0.47
CA ALA A 152 -0.60 60.84 -0.31
C ALA A 152 -1.14 61.16 1.11
N MET A 153 -0.29 61.06 2.14
CA MET A 153 -0.68 61.42 3.52
C MET A 153 -0.90 62.93 3.74
N VAL A 154 -0.47 63.81 2.81
CA VAL A 154 -0.47 65.27 3.01
C VAL A 154 -1.26 66.03 1.94
N SER A 155 -1.37 65.51 0.72
CA SER A 155 -2.11 66.18 -0.36
C SER A 155 -3.55 65.69 -0.47
N GLU A 156 -4.54 66.60 -0.30
CA GLU A 156 -5.95 66.32 -0.69
C GLU A 156 -6.10 66.19 -2.24
N ALA A 157 -5.13 66.69 -3.02
CA ALA A 157 -5.11 66.59 -4.49
C ALA A 157 -4.25 65.40 -4.96
N ALA A 158 -4.57 64.84 -6.12
CA ALA A 158 -3.78 63.77 -6.74
C ALA A 158 -2.43 64.28 -7.27
N VAL A 159 -1.31 63.64 -6.90
CA VAL A 159 0.06 64.12 -7.22
C VAL A 159 0.89 63.06 -7.96
N THR A 160 1.37 63.37 -9.15
CA THR A 160 2.39 62.56 -9.86
C THR A 160 3.77 63.21 -9.67
N LEU A 161 4.74 62.48 -9.10
CA LEU A 161 6.13 62.89 -8.96
C LEU A 161 7.00 62.23 -10.05
N PRO A 162 7.60 62.98 -10.99
CA PRO A 162 8.54 62.44 -11.97
C PRO A 162 9.99 62.60 -11.49
N GLY A 163 10.58 61.53 -10.93
CA GLY A 163 12.01 61.46 -10.59
C GLY A 163 12.36 61.79 -9.12
N HIS A 164 13.60 61.47 -8.76
CA HIS A 164 14.17 61.59 -7.40
C HIS A 164 14.49 63.06 -7.02
N GLY A 165 13.46 63.90 -6.85
CA GLY A 165 13.60 65.28 -6.41
C GLY A 165 13.36 65.48 -4.91
N ASP A 166 14.42 65.56 -4.10
CA ASP A 166 14.36 65.91 -2.66
C ASP A 166 13.57 67.21 -2.40
N GLU A 167 13.62 68.16 -3.34
CA GLU A 167 13.03 69.49 -3.19
C GLU A 167 11.51 69.48 -2.95
N VAL A 168 10.78 68.49 -3.47
CA VAL A 168 9.32 68.39 -3.30
C VAL A 168 8.93 68.04 -1.86
N PHE A 169 9.85 67.44 -1.09
CA PHE A 169 9.65 67.14 0.33
C PHE A 169 10.01 68.32 1.25
N ASN A 170 10.56 69.42 0.72
CA ASN A 170 11.06 70.52 1.56
C ASN A 170 10.00 71.13 2.48
N ASP A 171 8.78 71.31 1.97
CA ASP A 171 7.67 71.93 2.68
C ASP A 171 6.73 70.94 3.38
N ILE A 172 6.99 69.63 3.26
CA ILE A 172 6.15 68.57 3.82
C ILE A 172 6.39 68.45 5.34
N PRO A 173 5.33 68.38 6.17
CA PRO A 173 5.47 68.23 7.62
C PRO A 173 6.20 66.94 8.02
N LEU A 174 6.98 66.99 9.10
CA LEU A 174 7.79 65.87 9.58
C LEU A 174 6.97 64.60 9.87
N GLN A 175 5.72 64.77 10.31
CA GLN A 175 4.74 63.70 10.59
C GLN A 175 4.59 62.71 9.42
N ALA A 176 4.65 63.22 8.18
CA ALA A 176 4.44 62.42 6.97
C ALA A 176 5.57 61.40 6.71
N LEU A 177 6.70 61.52 7.41
CA LEU A 177 7.85 60.63 7.33
C LEU A 177 7.74 59.39 8.25
N ARG A 178 6.72 59.33 9.12
CA ARG A 178 6.41 58.15 9.98
C ARG A 178 7.56 57.75 10.93
N LEU A 179 8.16 58.76 11.57
CA LEU A 179 9.13 58.60 12.66
C LEU A 179 8.43 58.23 13.98
N GLU A 180 9.18 57.71 14.96
CA GLU A 180 8.66 57.48 16.31
C GLU A 180 8.18 58.79 16.99
N ASP A 181 7.02 58.77 17.65
CA ASP A 181 6.42 59.91 18.39
C ASP A 181 7.41 60.66 19.30
N ARG A 182 8.38 59.93 19.88
CA ARG A 182 9.43 60.52 20.73
C ARG A 182 10.41 61.32 19.88
N THR A 183 10.93 60.71 18.82
CA THR A 183 11.89 61.30 17.89
C THR A 183 11.31 62.49 17.14
N GLU A 184 10.04 62.45 16.75
CA GLU A 184 9.36 63.61 16.16
C GLU A 184 9.32 64.81 17.13
N ARG A 185 8.98 64.58 18.40
CA ARG A 185 8.98 65.63 19.43
C ARG A 185 10.38 66.16 19.73
N GLU A 186 11.38 65.29 19.86
CA GLU A 186 12.77 65.71 20.10
C GLU A 186 13.37 66.50 18.91
N LEU A 187 12.90 66.26 17.67
CA LEU A 187 13.22 67.07 16.50
C LEU A 187 12.42 68.39 16.47
N GLY A 188 11.13 68.37 16.83
CA GLY A 188 10.27 69.54 16.94
C GLY A 188 10.74 70.56 17.98
N ASP A 189 11.19 70.10 19.15
CA ASP A 189 11.81 70.91 20.20
C ASP A 189 13.14 71.58 19.75
N LEU A 190 13.79 71.03 18.72
CA LEU A 190 14.96 71.60 18.06
C LEU A 190 14.61 72.49 16.84
N GLY A 191 13.32 72.72 16.59
CA GLY A 191 12.81 73.54 15.48
C GLY A 191 12.71 72.84 14.13
N VAL A 192 12.97 71.53 14.07
CA VAL A 192 12.85 70.70 12.86
C VAL A 192 11.42 70.21 12.75
N THR A 193 10.64 70.84 11.86
CA THR A 193 9.19 70.62 11.69
C THR A 193 8.81 70.18 10.27
N ARG A 194 9.74 70.28 9.31
CA ARG A 194 9.56 69.88 7.91
C ARG A 194 10.65 68.91 7.45
N ILE A 195 10.33 68.05 6.50
CA ILE A 195 11.27 67.04 5.97
C ILE A 195 12.50 67.72 5.34
N GLY A 196 12.36 68.86 4.64
CA GLY A 196 13.51 69.62 4.12
C GLY A 196 14.49 70.10 5.20
N GLN A 197 13.99 70.48 6.39
CA GLN A 197 14.84 70.88 7.51
C GLN A 197 15.61 69.68 8.08
N LEU A 198 15.02 68.49 8.06
CA LEU A 198 15.69 67.25 8.44
C LEU A 198 16.74 66.81 7.40
N LEU A 199 16.41 66.88 6.10
CA LEU A 199 17.32 66.54 5.00
C LEU A 199 18.56 67.45 4.94
N ALA A 200 18.48 68.66 5.49
CA ALA A 200 19.59 69.59 5.61
C ALA A 200 20.57 69.28 6.78
N LEU A 201 20.25 68.32 7.67
CA LEU A 201 21.12 67.95 8.78
C LEU A 201 22.20 66.92 8.36
N PRO A 202 23.41 66.93 8.96
CA PRO A 202 24.46 65.96 8.65
C PRO A 202 24.03 64.54 9.02
N SER A 203 23.73 63.72 8.02
CA SER A 203 23.18 62.36 8.18
C SER A 203 24.04 61.41 9.02
N ASN A 204 25.36 61.64 9.07
CA ASN A 204 26.30 60.91 9.92
C ASN A 204 26.20 61.25 11.43
N THR A 205 25.46 62.29 11.80
CA THR A 205 25.27 62.70 13.22
C THR A 205 23.90 62.34 13.78
N LEU A 206 22.92 62.02 12.93
CA LEU A 206 21.55 61.68 13.35
C LEU A 206 21.47 60.38 14.16
N PRO A 207 22.11 59.25 13.78
CA PRO A 207 22.02 57.98 14.52
C PRO A 207 22.47 58.09 15.97
N HIS A 208 23.55 58.83 16.22
CA HIS A 208 24.13 59.03 17.55
C HIS A 208 23.23 59.81 18.52
N ARG A 209 22.16 60.44 18.04
CA ARG A 209 21.27 61.30 18.85
C ARG A 209 19.81 60.86 18.83
N PHE A 210 19.32 60.29 17.72
CA PHE A 210 17.92 59.95 17.51
C PHE A 210 17.71 58.48 17.09
N GLY A 211 18.77 57.67 17.08
CA GLY A 211 18.73 56.28 16.59
C GLY A 211 18.66 56.18 15.06
N ASP A 212 18.76 54.94 14.56
CA ASP A 212 18.85 54.66 13.13
C ASP A 212 17.53 54.84 12.36
N ASP A 213 16.38 54.97 13.03
CA ASP A 213 15.06 55.19 12.39
C ASP A 213 15.09 56.42 11.48
N VAL A 214 15.59 57.56 11.97
CA VAL A 214 15.66 58.82 11.20
C VAL A 214 16.41 58.65 9.88
N VAL A 215 17.57 57.97 9.92
CA VAL A 215 18.36 57.73 8.70
C VAL A 215 17.70 56.66 7.83
N THR A 216 17.08 55.64 8.43
CA THR A 216 16.32 54.61 7.73
C THR A 216 15.18 55.25 6.91
N ARG A 217 14.40 56.17 7.51
CA ARG A 217 13.31 56.86 6.82
C ARG A 217 13.78 57.80 5.72
N ILE A 218 14.86 58.55 5.94
CA ILE A 218 15.47 59.40 4.89
C ILE A 218 15.90 58.54 3.68
N ARG A 219 16.54 57.40 3.94
CA ARG A 219 17.02 56.49 2.88
C ARG A 219 15.87 55.78 2.17
N GLN A 220 14.81 55.43 2.88
CA GLN A 220 13.56 54.94 2.30
C GLN A 220 12.90 55.98 1.39
N LEU A 221 12.77 57.23 1.86
CA LEU A 221 12.15 58.33 1.10
C LEU A 221 12.83 58.57 -0.25
N ARG A 222 14.17 58.54 -0.27
CA ARG A 222 14.97 58.68 -1.50
C ARG A 222 14.96 57.45 -2.42
N GLY A 223 14.55 56.28 -1.91
CA GLY A 223 14.66 54.99 -2.59
C GLY A 223 16.06 54.36 -2.52
N GLU A 224 16.93 54.82 -1.60
CA GLU A 224 18.21 54.16 -1.28
C GLU A 224 18.04 52.85 -0.49
N LEU A 225 16.86 52.65 0.10
CA LEU A 225 16.45 51.49 0.88
C LEU A 225 14.98 51.20 0.56
N VAL A 226 14.62 49.93 0.41
CA VAL A 226 13.22 49.53 0.18
C VAL A 226 12.48 49.49 1.53
N GLU A 227 11.27 50.03 1.57
CA GLU A 227 10.31 49.81 2.66
C GLU A 227 9.41 48.64 2.26
N ASP A 228 9.53 47.50 2.95
CA ASP A 228 8.75 46.29 2.65
C ASP A 228 7.32 46.39 3.19
N PHE A 229 6.35 46.28 2.29
CA PHE A 229 4.92 46.22 2.57
C PHE A 229 4.37 44.83 2.21
N GLU A 230 3.40 44.34 2.98
CA GLU A 230 2.81 43.01 2.77
C GLU A 230 1.99 42.98 1.48
N ALA A 231 2.43 42.18 0.51
CA ALA A 231 1.71 41.93 -0.73
C ALA A 231 0.41 41.16 -0.45
N TRP A 232 -0.71 41.77 -0.81
CA TRP A 232 -2.02 41.14 -0.76
C TRP A 232 -2.18 40.16 -1.93
N LYS A 233 -2.84 39.03 -1.68
CA LYS A 233 -3.14 38.02 -2.68
C LYS A 233 -4.63 37.64 -2.58
N PRO A 234 -5.37 37.57 -3.69
CA PRO A 234 -6.75 37.12 -3.67
C PRO A 234 -6.82 35.65 -3.24
N VAL A 235 -7.72 35.34 -2.30
CA VAL A 235 -8.08 33.97 -1.97
C VAL A 235 -8.85 33.39 -3.16
N GLN A 236 -8.29 32.38 -3.83
CA GLN A 236 -9.03 31.63 -4.84
C GLN A 236 -10.00 30.68 -4.14
N HIS A 237 -11.26 30.57 -4.59
CA HIS A 237 -12.18 29.55 -4.10
C HIS A 237 -12.27 28.41 -5.11
N ILE A 238 -11.97 27.19 -4.66
CA ILE A 238 -12.09 25.98 -5.48
C ILE A 238 -13.51 25.45 -5.28
N ARG A 239 -14.23 25.18 -6.38
CA ARG A 239 -15.64 24.77 -6.36
C ARG A 239 -15.93 23.70 -7.39
N GLU A 240 -16.88 22.84 -7.06
CA GLU A 240 -17.52 21.89 -7.98
C GLU A 240 -19.04 21.95 -7.89
N ARG A 241 -19.70 21.60 -8.99
CA ARG A 241 -21.15 21.46 -9.10
C ARG A 241 -21.49 20.19 -9.88
N LEU A 242 -22.45 19.43 -9.36
CA LEU A 242 -22.99 18.21 -9.94
C LEU A 242 -24.51 18.31 -10.00
N ASP A 243 -25.04 18.59 -11.17
CA ASP A 243 -26.49 18.58 -11.41
C ASP A 243 -27.03 17.14 -11.43
N PHE A 244 -28.22 16.91 -10.85
CA PHE A 244 -28.87 15.60 -10.92
C PHE A 244 -29.55 15.42 -12.29
N THR A 245 -29.69 14.17 -12.76
CA THR A 245 -30.42 13.84 -14.00
C THR A 245 -31.93 14.16 -13.95
N GLY A 246 -32.42 14.60 -12.79
CA GLY A 246 -33.77 15.06 -12.49
C GLY A 246 -33.90 15.24 -10.97
N PRO A 247 -34.81 16.09 -10.47
CA PRO A 247 -34.94 16.35 -9.04
C PRO A 247 -35.09 15.07 -8.20
N THR A 248 -34.41 14.98 -7.06
CA THR A 248 -34.43 13.79 -6.23
C THR A 248 -34.43 14.08 -4.74
N ASN A 249 -35.09 13.21 -3.97
CA ASN A 249 -35.06 13.15 -2.51
C ASN A 249 -34.47 11.81 -2.00
N ARG A 250 -33.91 10.98 -2.90
CA ARG A 250 -33.41 9.64 -2.56
C ARG A 250 -32.06 9.73 -1.87
N PHE A 251 -32.02 9.43 -0.56
CA PHE A 251 -30.82 9.47 0.27
C PHE A 251 -29.58 8.80 -0.36
N THR A 252 -29.75 7.66 -1.05
CA THR A 252 -28.66 6.97 -1.77
C THR A 252 -28.09 7.76 -2.95
N SER A 253 -28.92 8.50 -3.69
CA SER A 253 -28.47 9.42 -4.75
C SER A 253 -27.70 10.61 -4.18
N LEU A 254 -28.15 11.14 -3.03
CA LEU A 254 -27.51 12.28 -2.36
C LEU A 254 -26.13 11.89 -1.80
N LEU A 255 -26.01 10.71 -1.18
CA LEU A 255 -24.72 10.14 -0.78
C LEU A 255 -23.78 9.82 -1.95
N PHE A 256 -24.31 9.42 -3.11
CA PHE A 256 -23.50 9.22 -4.31
C PHE A 256 -22.90 10.54 -4.81
N MET A 257 -23.70 11.62 -4.88
CA MET A 257 -23.20 12.94 -5.27
C MET A 257 -22.19 13.53 -4.28
N ILE A 258 -22.36 13.30 -2.97
CA ILE A 258 -21.35 13.67 -1.96
C ILE A 258 -19.99 13.02 -2.26
N ARG A 259 -19.97 11.73 -2.61
CA ARG A 259 -18.73 11.00 -2.93
C ARG A 259 -18.12 11.46 -4.26
N GLN A 260 -18.94 11.69 -5.29
CA GLN A 260 -18.48 12.25 -6.57
C GLN A 260 -17.89 13.65 -6.41
N GLY A 261 -18.60 14.55 -5.71
CA GLY A 261 -18.15 15.92 -5.48
C GLY A 261 -16.88 15.99 -4.65
N ALA A 262 -16.73 15.11 -3.65
CA ALA A 262 -15.49 14.99 -2.88
C ALA A 262 -14.29 14.54 -3.74
N ASN A 263 -14.49 13.64 -4.70
CA ASN A 263 -13.45 13.24 -5.65
C ASN A 263 -13.03 14.41 -6.56
N PHE A 264 -13.98 15.07 -7.23
CA PHE A 264 -13.64 16.17 -8.15
C PHE A 264 -13.04 17.39 -7.43
N LEU A 265 -13.53 17.71 -6.22
CA LEU A 265 -12.93 18.76 -5.40
C LEU A 265 -11.49 18.39 -4.99
N ALA A 266 -11.25 17.15 -4.58
CA ALA A 266 -9.91 16.63 -4.28
C ALA A 266 -8.96 16.75 -5.48
N GLU A 267 -9.39 16.35 -6.67
CA GLU A 267 -8.60 16.47 -7.90
C GLU A 267 -8.21 17.92 -8.21
N ARG A 268 -9.10 18.91 -7.95
CA ARG A 268 -8.76 20.33 -8.11
C ARG A 268 -7.89 20.89 -7.00
N LEU A 269 -8.03 20.38 -5.77
CA LEU A 269 -7.20 20.73 -4.63
C LEU A 269 -5.75 20.24 -4.85
N ASP A 270 -5.57 18.98 -5.24
CA ASP A 270 -4.28 18.41 -5.65
C ASP A 270 -3.69 19.18 -6.85
N ALA A 271 -4.49 19.52 -7.87
CA ALA A 271 -4.04 20.30 -9.03
C ALA A 271 -3.63 21.75 -8.67
N ALA A 272 -4.16 22.30 -7.57
CA ALA A 272 -3.75 23.59 -7.00
C ALA A 272 -2.62 23.47 -5.96
N ALA A 273 -2.15 22.24 -5.67
CA ALA A 273 -1.25 21.90 -4.56
C ALA A 273 -1.75 22.44 -3.20
N SER A 274 -3.07 22.47 -2.98
CA SER A 274 -3.72 22.97 -1.77
C SER A 274 -4.66 21.96 -1.15
N GLY A 275 -4.90 22.08 0.15
CA GLY A 275 -5.81 21.21 0.89
C GLY A 275 -6.96 22.03 1.46
N ALA A 276 -8.19 21.54 1.34
CA ALA A 276 -9.34 22.20 1.93
C ALA A 276 -9.15 22.33 3.44
N ARG A 277 -9.56 23.49 3.96
CA ARG A 277 -9.55 23.85 5.38
C ARG A 277 -10.96 24.07 5.91
N ARG A 278 -11.84 24.51 5.03
CA ARG A 278 -13.29 24.55 5.21
C ARG A 278 -13.95 24.04 3.94
N LEU A 279 -15.00 23.24 4.10
CA LEU A 279 -15.91 22.85 3.04
C LEU A 279 -17.28 23.48 3.29
N GLU A 280 -17.93 23.91 2.22
CA GLU A 280 -19.33 24.30 2.21
C GLU A 280 -20.06 23.49 1.13
N ALA A 281 -21.06 22.74 1.58
CA ALA A 281 -21.86 21.83 0.77
C ALA A 281 -23.29 22.34 0.69
N ARG A 282 -23.81 22.52 -0.52
CA ARG A 282 -25.17 22.98 -0.81
C ARG A 282 -25.86 21.93 -1.66
N PHE A 283 -27.00 21.43 -1.21
CA PHE A 283 -27.97 20.83 -2.12
C PHE A 283 -28.97 21.90 -2.55
N VAL A 284 -29.03 22.16 -3.87
CA VAL A 284 -29.91 23.16 -4.47
C VAL A 284 -31.33 22.60 -4.52
N CYS A 285 -32.29 23.31 -3.93
CA CYS A 285 -33.67 22.86 -3.82
C CYS A 285 -34.57 23.45 -4.92
N THR A 286 -35.51 22.66 -5.45
CA THR A 286 -36.43 23.11 -6.52
C THR A 286 -37.44 24.19 -6.10
N ASP A 287 -37.52 24.49 -4.80
CA ASP A 287 -38.35 25.55 -4.20
C ASP A 287 -37.52 26.79 -3.79
N GLY A 288 -36.19 26.73 -3.86
CA GLY A 288 -35.26 27.78 -3.43
C GLY A 288 -34.81 27.71 -1.97
N ASP A 289 -35.34 26.80 -1.15
CA ASP A 289 -34.95 26.63 0.26
C ASP A 289 -33.74 25.67 0.40
N ASP A 290 -32.62 26.06 -0.23
CA ASP A 290 -31.37 25.29 -0.31
C ASP A 290 -30.92 24.67 1.03
N LEU A 291 -30.53 23.39 1.00
CA LEU A 291 -29.94 22.72 2.16
C LEU A 291 -28.42 22.92 2.16
N VAL A 292 -27.96 23.94 2.90
CA VAL A 292 -26.53 24.28 3.06
C VAL A 292 -25.98 23.78 4.39
N PHE A 293 -24.79 23.19 4.38
CA PHE A 293 -24.01 22.90 5.57
C PHE A 293 -22.51 23.10 5.35
N ALA A 294 -21.79 23.44 6.41
CA ALA A 294 -20.34 23.62 6.40
C ALA A 294 -19.66 22.61 7.35
N LEU A 295 -18.39 22.30 7.08
CA LEU A 295 -17.48 21.67 8.03
C LEU A 295 -16.08 22.26 7.89
N ASP A 296 -15.40 22.44 9.02
CA ASP A 296 -13.99 22.81 9.07
C ASP A 296 -13.13 21.53 9.16
N THR A 297 -11.87 21.60 8.76
CA THR A 297 -10.88 20.51 8.88
C THR A 297 -9.62 21.00 9.58
N ALA A 298 -9.10 20.18 10.49
CA ALA A 298 -8.02 20.54 11.41
C ALA A 298 -6.64 20.48 10.72
N ARG A 299 -6.54 19.90 9.53
CA ARG A 299 -5.39 20.04 8.61
C ARG A 299 -5.86 20.37 7.19
N PRO A 300 -5.03 21.01 6.34
CA PRO A 300 -5.32 21.11 4.91
C PRO A 300 -5.40 19.68 4.34
N THR A 301 -6.50 19.33 3.68
CA THR A 301 -6.68 17.99 3.11
C THR A 301 -7.27 18.00 1.69
N ALA A 302 -6.66 17.19 0.83
CA ALA A 302 -7.18 16.82 -0.49
C ALA A 302 -7.54 15.32 -0.56
N ASP A 303 -7.52 14.59 0.56
CA ASP A 303 -7.93 13.17 0.56
C ASP A 303 -9.43 13.05 0.28
N ALA A 304 -9.77 12.70 -0.97
CA ALA A 304 -11.13 12.44 -1.44
C ALA A 304 -11.92 11.50 -0.51
N LYS A 305 -11.27 10.47 0.06
CA LYS A 305 -11.92 9.49 0.93
C LYS A 305 -12.24 10.08 2.30
N GLY A 306 -11.31 10.82 2.91
CA GLY A 306 -11.54 11.58 4.13
C GLY A 306 -12.65 12.63 3.95
N LEU A 307 -12.54 13.45 2.90
CA LEU A 307 -13.53 14.47 2.53
C LEU A 307 -14.94 13.86 2.38
N ALA A 308 -15.07 12.76 1.62
CA ALA A 308 -16.34 12.06 1.44
C ALA A 308 -16.90 11.49 2.75
N THR A 309 -16.04 10.95 3.63
CA THR A 309 -16.44 10.43 4.95
C THR A 309 -16.98 11.53 5.85
N LEU A 310 -16.29 12.67 5.96
CA LEU A 310 -16.70 13.83 6.76
C LEU A 310 -18.03 14.42 6.29
N LEU A 311 -18.17 14.62 4.97
CA LEU A 311 -19.42 15.11 4.36
C LEU A 311 -20.58 14.15 4.58
N THR A 312 -20.36 12.84 4.43
CA THR A 312 -21.36 11.79 4.68
C THR A 312 -21.83 11.80 6.15
N SER A 313 -20.89 11.74 7.10
CA SER A 313 -21.18 11.73 8.54
C SER A 313 -21.83 13.03 9.05
N ARG A 314 -21.68 14.13 8.32
CA ARG A 314 -22.38 15.40 8.59
C ARG A 314 -23.78 15.39 8.00
N PHE A 315 -23.93 14.93 6.76
CA PHE A 315 -25.20 14.87 6.03
C PHE A 315 -26.21 13.88 6.66
N GLU A 316 -25.73 12.74 7.17
CA GLU A 316 -26.52 11.74 7.92
C GLU A 316 -27.23 12.29 9.18
N LYS A 317 -26.92 13.52 9.59
CA LYS A 317 -27.51 14.20 10.76
C LYS A 317 -28.37 15.42 10.42
N LEU A 318 -28.59 15.71 9.14
CA LEU A 318 -29.47 16.77 8.68
C LEU A 318 -30.85 16.18 8.36
N ASP A 319 -31.90 16.83 8.84
CA ASP A 319 -33.26 16.53 8.38
C ASP A 319 -33.43 17.10 6.97
N THR A 320 -33.57 16.22 5.98
CA THR A 320 -33.83 16.60 4.59
C THR A 320 -35.30 16.95 4.33
N GLY A 321 -36.21 16.59 5.25
CA GLY A 321 -37.65 16.69 5.06
C GLY A 321 -38.13 16.00 3.77
N GLU A 322 -39.20 16.55 3.18
CA GLU A 322 -39.72 16.13 1.88
C GLU A 322 -39.10 16.93 0.69
N ARG A 323 -37.96 17.60 0.90
CA ARG A 323 -37.32 18.47 -0.10
C ARG A 323 -36.83 17.71 -1.32
N TRP A 324 -36.83 18.37 -2.47
CA TRP A 324 -36.37 17.83 -3.76
C TRP A 324 -35.17 18.63 -4.26
N PHE A 325 -34.07 17.93 -4.51
CA PHE A 325 -32.78 18.53 -4.85
C PHE A 325 -32.48 18.38 -6.34
N GLU A 326 -32.10 19.47 -7.01
CA GLU A 326 -31.78 19.52 -8.44
C GLU A 326 -30.28 19.56 -8.75
N ALA A 327 -29.46 20.04 -7.81
CA ALA A 327 -27.99 19.98 -7.92
C ALA A 327 -27.30 19.85 -6.56
N PHE A 328 -26.04 19.44 -6.57
CA PHE A 328 -25.13 19.46 -5.44
C PHE A 328 -23.92 20.34 -5.75
N GLU A 329 -23.66 21.35 -4.95
CA GLU A 329 -22.46 22.20 -5.02
C GLU A 329 -21.56 21.91 -3.81
N LEU A 330 -20.26 21.79 -4.04
CA LEU A 330 -19.25 21.64 -3.01
C LEU A 330 -18.13 22.64 -3.23
N ILE A 331 -17.84 23.45 -2.22
CA ILE A 331 -16.92 24.58 -2.29
C ILE A 331 -15.88 24.44 -1.18
N ALA A 332 -14.61 24.67 -1.50
CA ALA A 332 -13.55 24.95 -0.54
C ALA A 332 -13.33 26.48 -0.47
N PRO A 333 -14.12 27.24 0.33
CA PRO A 333 -13.94 28.68 0.45
C PRO A 333 -12.60 29.04 1.12
N SER A 334 -12.11 28.18 2.00
CA SER A 334 -10.76 28.23 2.55
C SER A 334 -10.01 26.94 2.23
N HIS A 335 -8.87 27.08 1.58
CA HIS A 335 -7.83 26.07 1.44
C HIS A 335 -6.49 26.73 1.75
N GLU A 336 -5.57 25.95 2.30
CA GLU A 336 -4.19 26.33 2.52
C GLU A 336 -3.32 25.51 1.55
N PRO A 337 -2.18 26.04 1.05
CA PRO A 337 -1.22 25.21 0.33
C PRO A 337 -0.92 23.95 1.15
N MET A 338 -0.99 22.78 0.52
CA MET A 338 -0.54 21.57 1.20
C MET A 338 0.91 21.80 1.54
N GLN A 339 1.26 21.73 2.83
CA GLN A 339 2.66 21.66 3.19
C GLN A 339 3.21 20.39 2.57
N THR A 340 3.90 20.53 1.44
CA THR A 340 4.90 19.58 1.01
C THR A 340 5.95 19.55 2.10
N GLN A 341 5.70 18.73 3.11
CA GLN A 341 6.74 18.03 3.81
C GLN A 341 7.52 17.28 2.72
N GLN A 342 8.56 17.95 2.23
CA GLN A 342 9.70 17.27 1.66
C GLN A 342 10.09 16.27 2.74
N ARG A 343 9.73 14.99 2.54
CA ARG A 343 10.10 13.92 3.45
C ARG A 343 11.61 13.92 3.44
N ASP A 344 12.19 14.47 4.50
CA ASP A 344 13.64 14.42 4.69
C ASP A 344 14.02 12.94 4.62
N LEU A 345 15.05 12.64 3.84
CA LEU A 345 15.33 11.28 3.36
C LEU A 345 15.64 10.30 4.51
N PHE A 346 15.81 10.85 5.72
CA PHE A 346 16.16 10.17 6.96
C PHE A 346 15.25 10.59 8.16
N ALA A 347 14.10 11.25 7.92
CA ALA A 347 13.16 11.57 9.01
C ALA A 347 12.43 10.32 9.52
N PRO A 348 12.22 10.15 10.85
CA PRO A 348 11.63 8.93 11.39
C PRO A 348 10.10 8.92 11.26
N GLU A 349 9.56 8.14 10.31
CA GLU A 349 8.11 8.08 10.09
C GLU A 349 7.38 7.08 11.00
N GLY A 350 6.75 7.57 12.08
CA GLY A 350 5.68 6.80 12.72
C GLY A 350 5.10 7.31 14.05
N GLY A 351 5.78 8.21 14.77
CA GLY A 351 5.27 8.77 16.03
C GLY A 351 3.92 9.43 15.77
N VAL A 352 2.85 8.97 16.46
CA VAL A 352 1.43 9.24 16.12
C VAL A 352 1.29 10.62 15.54
N THR A 353 1.15 10.70 14.21
CA THR A 353 1.43 11.95 13.55
C THR A 353 0.32 12.92 13.95
N SER A 354 0.64 14.22 14.07
CA SER A 354 -0.40 15.21 14.33
C SER A 354 -1.55 15.07 13.31
N SER A 355 -1.22 14.68 12.08
CA SER A 355 -2.16 14.25 11.02
C SER A 355 -3.21 13.22 11.45
N ASP A 356 -2.84 12.19 12.20
CA ASP A 356 -3.75 11.07 12.55
C ASP A 356 -4.68 11.45 13.69
N PHE A 357 -4.15 12.16 14.70
CA PHE A 357 -4.96 12.73 15.78
C PHE A 357 -5.91 13.82 15.27
N LEU A 358 -5.43 14.70 14.37
CA LEU A 358 -6.25 15.72 13.72
C LEU A 358 -7.32 15.08 12.82
N GLY A 359 -7.03 13.97 12.13
CA GLY A 359 -8.03 13.22 11.36
C GLY A 359 -9.15 12.62 12.21
N LEU A 360 -8.82 12.07 13.39
CA LEU A 360 -9.82 11.61 14.37
C LEU A 360 -10.65 12.77 14.92
N LEU A 361 -10.01 13.91 15.20
CA LEU A 361 -10.69 15.13 15.64
C LEU A 361 -11.63 15.69 14.57
N ASP A 362 -11.29 15.58 13.28
CA ASP A 362 -12.16 15.97 12.18
C ASP A 362 -13.40 15.08 12.09
N GLU A 363 -13.25 13.74 12.21
CA GLU A 363 -14.41 12.84 12.26
C GLU A 363 -15.32 13.16 13.45
N LEU A 364 -14.73 13.32 14.64
CA LEU A 364 -15.48 13.68 15.85
C LEU A 364 -16.15 15.06 15.73
N THR A 365 -15.51 16.04 15.09
CA THR A 365 -16.05 17.40 14.94
C THR A 365 -17.17 17.44 13.90
N GLY A 366 -17.03 16.74 12.76
CA GLY A 366 -18.11 16.61 11.78
C GLY A 366 -19.33 15.88 12.36
N ARG A 367 -19.07 14.79 13.10
CA ARG A 367 -20.10 13.89 13.65
C ARG A 367 -20.78 14.40 14.91
N LEU A 368 -20.08 15.09 15.81
CA LEU A 368 -20.65 15.62 17.07
C LEU A 368 -20.94 17.14 17.03
N GLY A 369 -20.31 17.86 16.10
CA GLY A 369 -20.44 19.31 15.95
C GLY A 369 -19.37 20.10 16.72
N LYS A 370 -19.04 21.30 16.21
CA LYS A 370 -17.93 22.15 16.67
C LYS A 370 -17.93 22.54 18.16
N GLN A 371 -19.08 22.42 18.85
CA GLN A 371 -19.18 22.70 20.30
C GLN A 371 -19.01 21.46 21.19
N ALA A 372 -19.03 20.25 20.63
CA ALA A 372 -18.89 18.99 21.37
C ALA A 372 -17.43 18.50 21.47
N VAL A 373 -16.54 19.01 20.62
CA VAL A 373 -15.10 18.71 20.61
C VAL A 373 -14.36 20.00 20.97
N ALA A 374 -13.81 20.08 22.17
CA ALA A 374 -13.24 21.31 22.73
C ALA A 374 -11.92 21.06 23.47
N ARG A 375 -11.01 22.03 23.39
CA ARG A 375 -9.76 22.08 24.20
C ARG A 375 -9.91 23.10 25.33
N ALA A 376 -9.30 22.83 26.48
CA ALA A 376 -9.15 23.82 27.54
C ALA A 376 -8.00 24.77 27.18
N VAL A 377 -8.27 26.08 27.19
CA VAL A 377 -7.27 27.15 27.00
C VAL A 377 -7.24 27.99 28.27
N LEU A 378 -6.04 28.24 28.79
CA LEU A 378 -5.84 29.09 29.96
C LEU A 378 -6.31 30.52 29.67
N THR A 379 -6.92 31.15 30.67
CA THR A 379 -7.38 32.55 30.61
C THR A 379 -6.92 33.25 31.87
N ASP A 380 -6.24 34.38 31.72
CA ASP A 380 -5.71 35.14 32.86
C ASP A 380 -6.88 35.64 33.73
N ASN A 381 -7.07 34.96 34.86
CA ASN A 381 -8.19 35.15 35.77
C ASN A 381 -7.75 34.75 37.18
N PRO A 382 -7.84 35.65 38.17
CA PRO A 382 -7.35 35.37 39.53
C PRO A 382 -8.18 34.34 40.30
N HIS A 383 -9.28 33.81 39.73
CA HIS A 383 -10.09 32.77 40.34
C HIS A 383 -9.84 31.39 39.70
N PRO A 384 -9.26 30.40 40.41
CA PRO A 384 -8.82 29.11 39.82
C PRO A 384 -9.88 28.22 39.17
N ARG A 385 -11.18 28.54 39.31
CA ARG A 385 -12.26 27.86 38.56
C ARG A 385 -12.57 28.51 37.20
N HIS A 386 -12.00 29.69 36.94
CA HIS A 386 -12.17 30.48 35.71
C HIS A 386 -10.82 30.79 35.03
N SER A 387 -9.71 30.19 35.50
CA SER A 387 -8.38 30.32 34.92
C SER A 387 -8.20 29.51 33.63
N PHE A 388 -9.25 28.81 33.18
CA PHE A 388 -9.35 28.19 31.87
C PHE A 388 -10.77 28.31 31.34
N ARG A 389 -10.91 28.30 30.02
CA ARG A 389 -12.19 28.13 29.30
C ARG A 389 -12.07 26.98 28.30
N TYR A 390 -13.16 26.28 28.04
CA TYR A 390 -13.24 25.40 26.88
C TYR A 390 -13.50 26.24 25.62
N VAL A 391 -12.72 25.98 24.57
CA VAL A 391 -12.95 26.50 23.22
C VAL A 391 -13.05 25.33 22.23
N PRO A 392 -13.85 25.43 21.16
CA PRO A 392 -13.84 24.46 20.07
C PRO A 392 -12.43 24.03 19.64
N PHE A 393 -12.25 22.75 19.32
CA PHE A 393 -10.97 22.29 18.81
C PHE A 393 -10.78 22.83 17.38
N GLN A 394 -9.87 23.77 17.25
CA GLN A 394 -9.26 24.18 15.99
C GLN A 394 -7.75 23.94 16.13
N SER A 395 -7.10 23.61 15.01
CA SER A 395 -5.67 23.30 14.96
C SER A 395 -4.82 24.39 15.62
N PRO A 396 -3.66 24.07 16.22
CA PRO A 396 -2.77 25.10 16.74
C PRO A 396 -2.30 25.99 15.59
N GLU A 397 -2.69 27.27 15.64
CA GLU A 397 -1.81 28.30 15.10
C GLU A 397 -0.47 28.21 15.83
N THR A 398 0.61 28.55 15.12
CA THR A 398 1.94 28.57 15.71
C THR A 398 2.05 29.71 16.72
N GLU A 399 2.02 29.38 18.02
CA GLU A 399 2.59 30.20 19.09
C GLU A 399 4.13 30.25 18.95
N ASP A 400 4.58 30.83 17.84
CA ASP A 400 5.98 31.05 17.48
C ASP A 400 6.46 32.36 18.12
N GLU A 401 7.62 32.34 18.77
CA GLU A 401 8.07 33.41 19.67
C GLU A 401 8.38 34.72 18.93
N ARG A 402 7.37 35.60 18.80
CA ARG A 402 7.52 36.90 18.15
C ARG A 402 7.28 38.05 19.12
N GLN A 403 8.37 38.47 19.77
CA GLN A 403 8.39 39.71 20.55
C GLN A 403 7.91 40.89 19.68
N PRO A 404 7.13 41.84 20.25
CA PRO A 404 6.64 42.97 19.49
C PRO A 404 7.80 43.89 19.08
N ILE A 405 8.06 43.95 17.77
CA ILE A 405 8.95 44.97 17.19
C ILE A 405 8.26 46.34 17.38
N PRO A 406 8.88 47.33 18.04
CA PRO A 406 8.29 48.65 18.23
C PRO A 406 7.86 49.29 16.91
N GLY A 407 6.70 49.96 16.90
CA GLY A 407 6.19 50.68 15.73
C GLY A 407 5.32 49.88 14.75
N ARG A 408 5.18 48.54 14.91
CA ARG A 408 4.22 47.75 14.12
C ARG A 408 2.92 47.53 14.90
N PRO A 409 1.73 47.85 14.37
CA PRO A 409 0.47 47.46 15.01
C PRO A 409 0.34 45.93 15.05
N PRO A 410 -0.40 45.35 16.01
CA PRO A 410 -0.53 43.91 16.14
C PRO A 410 -1.09 43.29 14.87
N HIS A 411 -0.44 42.21 14.42
CA HIS A 411 -0.94 41.38 13.33
C HIS A 411 -2.17 40.61 13.84
N ILE A 412 -3.27 40.65 13.09
CA ILE A 412 -4.52 39.97 13.45
C ILE A 412 -4.63 38.68 12.64
N ASP A 413 -4.77 37.58 13.38
CA ASP A 413 -5.17 36.24 12.95
C ASP A 413 -6.26 36.28 11.85
N ARG A 414 -5.96 35.64 10.70
CA ARG A 414 -6.89 35.51 9.54
C ARG A 414 -7.77 34.25 9.60
N SER A 415 -7.65 33.41 10.62
CA SER A 415 -8.46 32.20 10.85
C SER A 415 -9.73 32.47 11.68
N GLN A 416 -9.78 33.58 12.42
CA GLN A 416 -10.93 33.96 13.25
C GLN A 416 -12.13 34.55 12.49
N TYR A 417 -12.07 34.69 11.15
CA TYR A 417 -13.21 35.10 10.32
C TYR A 417 -14.38 34.12 10.45
N VAL A 418 -15.30 34.43 11.36
CA VAL A 418 -16.67 33.94 11.28
C VAL A 418 -17.26 34.57 10.03
N ALA A 419 -17.79 33.74 9.14
CA ALA A 419 -18.65 34.20 8.06
C ALA A 419 -19.97 34.75 8.64
N ILE A 420 -19.91 35.98 9.19
CA ILE A 420 -21.00 36.93 9.02
C ILE A 420 -21.21 36.98 7.50
N PRO A 421 -22.41 36.71 6.98
CA PRO A 421 -22.62 36.80 5.55
C PRO A 421 -22.30 38.23 5.12
N CYS A 422 -21.28 38.39 4.26
CA CYS A 422 -21.30 39.46 3.30
C CYS A 422 -22.55 39.20 2.47
N ASP A 423 -23.61 39.97 2.73
CA ASP A 423 -24.85 39.84 2.00
C ASP A 423 -24.59 40.32 0.57
N LEU A 424 -24.27 39.38 -0.33
CA LEU A 424 -23.80 39.66 -1.69
C LEU A 424 -24.86 40.42 -2.51
N ASN A 425 -26.10 40.51 -2.01
CA ASN A 425 -27.15 41.38 -2.52
C ASN A 425 -26.83 42.89 -2.40
N GLU A 426 -25.88 43.30 -1.54
CA GLU A 426 -25.40 44.70 -1.46
C GLU A 426 -24.32 45.04 -2.49
N LEU A 427 -23.75 44.07 -3.22
CA LEU A 427 -22.83 44.35 -4.33
C LEU A 427 -23.61 44.60 -5.63
N PRO A 428 -23.38 45.72 -6.34
CA PRO A 428 -24.05 45.98 -7.61
C PRO A 428 -23.77 44.88 -8.65
N ALA A 429 -24.81 44.42 -9.36
CA ALA A 429 -24.74 43.31 -10.33
C ALA A 429 -23.80 43.52 -11.54
N TRP A 430 -23.11 44.67 -11.65
CA TRP A 430 -22.01 44.89 -12.60
C TRP A 430 -20.63 44.49 -12.04
N TRP A 431 -20.56 44.02 -10.79
CA TRP A 431 -19.38 43.40 -10.18
C TRP A 431 -19.15 42.00 -10.77
N GLY A 432 -18.83 41.98 -12.06
CA GLY A 432 -18.84 40.78 -12.89
C GLY A 432 -17.86 39.70 -12.44
N THR A 433 -18.19 38.45 -12.77
CA THR A 433 -17.31 37.30 -12.57
C THR A 433 -15.91 37.57 -13.13
N VAL A 434 -14.89 37.47 -12.28
CA VAL A 434 -13.50 37.36 -12.72
C VAL A 434 -13.43 36.20 -13.71
N PRO A 435 -12.94 36.39 -14.95
CA PRO A 435 -12.86 35.31 -15.92
C PRO A 435 -11.98 34.18 -15.39
N ALA A 436 -12.46 32.94 -15.48
CA ALA A 436 -11.60 31.79 -15.26
C ALA A 436 -10.45 31.82 -16.28
N VAL A 437 -9.23 31.59 -15.84
CA VAL A 437 -8.05 31.52 -16.73
C VAL A 437 -8.11 30.19 -17.47
N GLY A 438 -8.88 30.17 -18.56
CA GLY A 438 -9.36 28.93 -19.15
C GLY A 438 -9.99 29.04 -20.54
N ASP A 439 -9.62 30.03 -21.36
CA ASP A 439 -9.55 29.83 -22.81
C ASP A 439 -8.81 30.96 -23.55
N CYS A 440 -7.90 30.58 -24.45
CA CYS A 440 -7.36 31.45 -25.51
C CYS A 440 -6.88 30.55 -26.68
N PRO A 441 -7.21 30.85 -27.94
CA PRO A 441 -7.29 29.81 -28.98
C PRO A 441 -5.94 29.41 -29.60
N ARG A 442 -5.82 28.12 -29.95
CA ARG A 442 -4.72 27.58 -30.77
C ARG A 442 -4.80 28.06 -32.23
N SER A 443 -3.70 28.54 -32.81
CA SER A 443 -3.32 28.17 -34.20
C SER A 443 -1.90 28.53 -34.63
N ARG A 444 -1.21 27.52 -35.22
CA ARG A 444 -0.33 27.55 -36.41
C ARG A 444 1.02 28.31 -36.41
N ASN A 445 2.02 27.54 -36.83
CA ASN A 445 3.40 27.86 -37.26
C ASN A 445 3.52 29.07 -38.21
N THR A 446 4.72 29.69 -38.21
CA THR A 446 5.71 29.61 -39.32
C THR A 446 7.06 30.23 -38.92
N GLN A 447 8.18 29.63 -39.37
CA GLN A 447 9.42 30.23 -39.92
C GLN A 447 10.16 31.37 -39.14
N ASP A 448 11.50 31.51 -39.18
CA ASP A 448 12.62 30.76 -39.78
C ASP A 448 13.96 31.20 -39.13
N GLU A 449 15.08 30.52 -39.46
CA GLU A 449 16.49 31.01 -39.36
C GLU A 449 17.06 31.37 -37.95
N GLU A 450 18.38 31.51 -37.73
CA GLU A 450 19.54 30.65 -38.07
C GLU A 450 20.74 31.03 -37.15
N SER A 451 21.83 30.23 -37.14
CA SER A 451 23.11 30.46 -36.41
C SER A 451 23.09 30.47 -34.86
N GLY A 452 24.17 30.16 -34.13
CA GLY A 452 25.48 29.59 -34.49
C GLY A 452 26.61 30.02 -33.52
N ILE A 453 27.64 29.16 -33.32
CA ILE A 453 28.96 29.48 -32.67
C ILE A 453 28.88 29.71 -31.12
N GLU A 454 29.72 29.18 -30.21
CA GLU A 454 30.92 28.31 -30.24
C GLU A 454 31.09 27.50 -28.92
N GLN A 455 32.06 26.57 -28.86
CA GLN A 455 32.68 26.06 -27.61
C GLN A 455 34.16 26.46 -27.58
N PRO A 456 34.70 26.89 -26.41
CA PRO A 456 35.74 26.10 -25.72
C PRO A 456 35.75 26.29 -24.17
N SER A 457 36.54 25.60 -23.33
CA SER A 457 37.15 24.26 -23.37
C SER A 457 37.72 23.87 -21.98
N LYS A 458 37.89 22.56 -21.74
CA LYS A 458 38.62 21.85 -20.65
C LYS A 458 39.69 22.62 -19.85
N LEU A 459 39.83 22.28 -18.55
CA LEU A 459 41.13 22.03 -17.89
C LEU A 459 41.01 21.19 -16.58
N HIS A 460 41.99 20.29 -16.38
CA HIS A 460 42.25 19.36 -15.26
C HIS A 460 43.80 19.30 -15.09
N PRO A 461 44.43 18.55 -14.14
CA PRO A 461 43.93 17.85 -12.94
C PRO A 461 44.49 18.55 -11.64
N ALA A 462 45.25 18.04 -10.65
CA ALA A 462 45.78 16.71 -10.26
C ALA A 462 46.39 16.70 -8.82
N VAL A 463 46.46 15.51 -8.16
CA VAL A 463 47.50 15.06 -7.18
C VAL A 463 47.48 15.78 -5.79
N ALA A 464 47.74 15.18 -4.61
CA ALA A 464 48.40 13.94 -4.13
C ALA A 464 47.80 13.50 -2.75
N SER A 465 48.23 12.46 -2.02
CA SER A 465 48.72 11.08 -2.30
C SER A 465 49.05 10.34 -0.97
N HIS A 466 49.33 9.03 -1.02
CA HIS A 466 49.81 8.17 0.10
C HIS A 466 48.74 7.83 1.18
N HIS A 467 48.88 6.81 2.06
CA HIS A 467 49.88 5.72 2.16
C HIS A 467 49.24 4.39 2.66
N SER A 468 50.03 3.41 3.14
CA SER A 468 49.57 2.08 3.58
C SER A 468 50.59 1.36 4.48
N LEU A 469 50.21 0.31 5.23
CA LEU A 469 50.95 -0.98 5.35
C LEU A 469 50.19 -2.05 6.17
N LYS A 470 50.79 -3.24 6.38
CA LYS A 470 50.20 -4.51 6.89
C LYS A 470 51.03 -5.18 8.01
N ASP A 471 50.43 -6.25 8.58
CA ASP A 471 50.99 -7.55 9.03
C ASP A 471 51.29 -7.81 10.54
N LYS A 472 50.68 -8.90 11.05
CA LYS A 472 51.15 -9.99 11.96
C LYS A 472 51.78 -9.65 13.35
N ASP A 473 51.55 -10.39 14.44
CA ASP A 473 51.76 -11.85 14.68
C ASP A 473 50.92 -12.39 15.90
N SER A 474 51.22 -13.59 16.42
CA SER A 474 50.64 -14.26 17.63
C SER A 474 51.77 -14.93 18.47
N PRO A 475 51.61 -15.44 19.73
CA PRO A 475 50.77 -16.62 20.05
C PRO A 475 50.27 -16.83 21.53
N GLU A 476 49.71 -18.02 21.78
CA GLU A 476 49.76 -18.87 23.01
C GLU A 476 48.74 -18.83 24.17
N LEU A 477 48.68 -19.97 24.88
CA LEU A 477 47.72 -20.52 25.88
C LEU A 477 48.48 -20.82 27.22
N PRO A 478 47.90 -21.28 28.37
CA PRO A 478 46.63 -22.00 28.65
C PRO A 478 45.80 -21.37 29.83
N GLY A 479 44.74 -21.96 30.42
CA GLY A 479 43.97 -23.19 30.18
C GLY A 479 43.81 -24.07 31.44
N GLN A 480 42.57 -24.24 31.96
CA GLN A 480 42.21 -25.21 33.01
C GLN A 480 40.69 -25.48 33.02
N SER A 481 40.27 -26.62 33.60
CA SER A 481 38.89 -27.13 33.58
C SER A 481 38.43 -27.66 34.95
N LEU A 482 37.17 -27.43 35.33
CA LEU A 482 36.56 -27.92 36.57
C LEU A 482 35.15 -28.48 36.31
N GLN A 483 34.77 -29.53 37.06
CA GLN A 483 33.45 -30.18 37.04
C GLN A 483 32.88 -30.27 38.46
N VAL A 484 31.63 -29.83 38.65
CA VAL A 484 30.74 -30.16 39.79
C VAL A 484 29.31 -30.08 39.19
N VAL A 485 28.57 -31.17 38.97
CA VAL A 485 27.78 -31.98 39.92
C VAL A 485 26.67 -31.17 40.61
N ALA A 486 25.42 -31.64 40.52
CA ALA A 486 24.23 -30.92 40.95
C ALA A 486 23.62 -31.47 42.25
N GLY A 487 22.93 -30.60 42.99
CA GLY A 487 22.10 -30.92 44.16
C GLY A 487 21.15 -29.74 44.47
N PRO A 488 19.87 -29.97 44.81
CA PRO A 488 18.90 -28.89 44.97
C PRO A 488 18.72 -28.47 46.45
N GLU A 489 18.70 -27.16 46.72
CA GLU A 489 18.15 -26.65 47.98
C GLU A 489 17.52 -25.25 47.83
N ARG A 490 16.72 -24.83 48.82
CA ARG A 490 15.76 -23.72 48.70
C ARG A 490 16.40 -22.34 48.93
N LEU A 491 15.92 -21.34 48.18
CA LEU A 491 16.08 -19.93 48.51
C LEU A 491 14.71 -19.25 48.66
N THR A 492 14.53 -18.49 49.73
CA THR A 492 13.45 -17.51 49.93
C THR A 492 14.00 -16.11 49.70
N ILE A 493 13.20 -15.22 49.10
CA ILE A 493 13.62 -13.86 48.74
C ILE A 493 12.79 -12.86 49.55
N ASP A 494 13.50 -11.97 50.25
CA ASP A 494 13.01 -10.67 50.70
C ASP A 494 13.79 -9.56 49.95
N GLU A 495 13.29 -8.32 49.97
CA GLU A 495 13.64 -7.26 48.99
C GLU A 495 15.00 -6.52 49.23
N PRO A 496 15.38 -5.45 48.49
CA PRO A 496 16.44 -5.61 47.49
C PRO A 496 17.65 -4.66 47.66
N THR A 497 18.87 -5.20 47.63
CA THR A 497 20.11 -4.40 47.44
C THR A 497 21.19 -5.20 46.70
N ASP A 498 21.89 -4.57 45.75
CA ASP A 498 22.83 -5.21 44.81
C ASP A 498 24.22 -5.56 45.41
N LEU A 499 24.25 -6.28 46.54
CA LEU A 499 25.49 -6.80 47.13
C LEU A 499 25.31 -8.21 47.71
N PHE A 500 25.75 -9.22 46.95
CA PHE A 500 25.77 -10.61 47.38
C PHE A 500 27.11 -10.98 48.03
N THR A 501 27.06 -11.64 49.17
CA THR A 501 28.22 -12.36 49.75
C THR A 501 28.19 -13.81 49.27
N VAL A 502 29.31 -14.28 48.72
CA VAL A 502 29.50 -15.70 48.40
C VAL A 502 30.46 -16.30 49.43
N GLU A 503 30.05 -17.37 50.09
CA GLU A 503 30.89 -18.15 50.99
C GLU A 503 31.54 -19.30 50.22
N ALA A 504 32.86 -19.34 50.19
CA ALA A 504 33.63 -20.37 49.50
C ALA A 504 33.59 -21.71 50.27
N PRO A 505 33.91 -22.85 49.64
CA PRO A 505 33.84 -24.18 50.27
C PRO A 505 34.76 -24.41 51.49
N ASP A 506 35.66 -23.46 51.80
CA ASP A 506 36.52 -23.44 52.98
C ASP A 506 36.02 -22.50 54.10
N GLY A 507 34.91 -21.78 53.87
CA GLY A 507 34.28 -20.85 54.80
C GLY A 507 34.70 -19.38 54.64
N SER A 508 35.48 -19.00 53.61
CA SER A 508 35.79 -17.58 53.38
C SER A 508 34.63 -16.85 52.68
N ARG A 509 34.18 -15.72 53.24
CA ARG A 509 33.15 -14.86 52.62
C ARG A 509 33.79 -13.78 51.75
N HIS A 510 33.42 -13.76 50.48
CA HIS A 510 33.87 -12.78 49.50
C HIS A 510 32.70 -11.91 49.01
N TRP A 511 32.98 -10.62 48.83
CA TRP A 511 32.06 -9.66 48.22
C TRP A 511 32.35 -9.58 46.72
N VAL A 512 31.32 -9.69 45.89
CA VAL A 512 31.45 -9.60 44.43
C VAL A 512 30.59 -8.45 43.92
N SER A 513 31.18 -7.62 43.06
CA SER A 513 30.50 -6.54 42.34
C SER A 513 30.63 -6.81 40.84
N PHE A 514 29.51 -6.66 40.12
CA PHE A 514 29.49 -6.73 38.66
C PHE A 514 29.54 -5.33 38.06
N THR A 515 30.21 -5.18 36.91
CA THR A 515 30.22 -3.94 36.13
C THR A 515 29.62 -4.23 34.75
N PRO A 516 28.53 -3.55 34.33
CA PRO A 516 27.97 -3.72 32.99
C PRO A 516 28.94 -3.15 31.93
N GLY A 517 29.19 -3.86 30.82
CA GLY A 517 30.01 -3.28 29.75
C GLY A 517 30.60 -4.20 28.66
N GLN A 518 30.39 -5.51 28.67
CA GLN A 518 30.86 -6.39 27.58
C GLN A 518 29.75 -7.25 26.98
N TRP A 519 29.72 -7.30 25.65
CA TRP A 519 28.71 -7.99 24.85
C TRP A 519 29.12 -9.42 24.55
N TRP A 520 28.15 -10.33 24.51
CA TRP A 520 28.34 -11.73 24.10
C TRP A 520 27.59 -11.97 22.78
N VAL A 521 28.29 -12.49 21.76
CA VAL A 521 27.71 -12.78 20.44
C VAL A 521 27.53 -14.31 20.33
N PRO A 522 26.30 -14.81 20.10
CA PRO A 522 26.06 -16.24 19.95
C PRO A 522 26.64 -16.75 18.61
N ARG A 523 27.24 -17.94 18.62
CA ARG A 523 27.68 -18.62 17.37
C ARG A 523 26.56 -19.48 16.79
N PRO A 524 26.54 -19.71 15.46
CA PRO A 524 25.57 -20.62 14.84
C PRO A 524 25.64 -22.05 15.39
N LEU A 525 24.47 -22.67 15.58
CA LEU A 525 24.27 -24.05 16.06
C LEU A 525 25.04 -25.14 15.28
N ALA A 526 25.50 -24.84 14.07
CA ALA A 526 26.32 -25.73 13.25
C ALA A 526 27.70 -26.06 13.88
N GLU A 527 28.33 -25.14 14.63
CA GLU A 527 29.63 -25.42 15.26
C GLU A 527 29.50 -26.35 16.47
N TYR A 528 28.47 -26.14 17.31
CA TYR A 528 28.18 -26.99 18.48
C TYR A 528 27.96 -28.47 18.12
N ARG A 529 27.57 -28.78 16.88
CA ARG A 529 27.41 -30.16 16.40
C ARG A 529 28.70 -30.99 16.52
N ASN A 530 29.87 -30.35 16.47
CA ASN A 530 31.16 -31.03 16.66
C ASN A 530 31.51 -31.22 18.15
N GLU A 531 31.14 -30.26 19.02
CA GLU A 531 31.35 -30.40 20.47
C GLU A 531 30.40 -31.44 21.09
N PHE A 532 29.15 -31.52 20.63
CA PHE A 532 28.24 -32.61 20.99
C PHE A 532 28.75 -33.98 20.51
N ARG A 533 29.46 -34.04 19.37
CA ARG A 533 30.14 -35.26 18.92
C ARG A 533 31.29 -35.64 19.86
N ALA A 534 32.13 -34.67 20.23
CA ALA A 534 33.22 -34.86 21.18
C ALA A 534 32.72 -35.22 22.61
N LEU A 535 31.50 -34.82 22.98
CA LEU A 535 30.83 -35.26 24.21
C LEU A 535 30.31 -36.70 24.12
N ALA A 536 29.72 -37.09 22.98
CA ALA A 536 29.31 -38.47 22.74
C ALA A 536 30.51 -39.44 22.71
N GLU A 537 31.60 -39.04 22.07
CA GLU A 537 32.88 -39.76 22.04
C GLU A 537 33.57 -39.87 23.42
N ARG A 538 33.17 -39.04 24.39
CA ARG A 538 33.64 -39.08 25.79
C ARG A 538 32.84 -40.00 26.72
N GLY A 539 31.90 -40.78 26.17
CA GLY A 539 31.33 -41.93 26.89
C GLY A 539 30.32 -41.59 27.99
N VAL A 540 29.62 -40.45 27.90
CA VAL A 540 28.43 -40.19 28.73
C VAL A 540 27.26 -41.02 28.19
N THR A 541 27.29 -42.32 28.46
CA THR A 541 26.34 -43.31 27.92
C THR A 541 24.94 -43.15 28.52
N HIS A 542 23.92 -43.32 27.67
CA HIS A 542 22.49 -43.20 27.97
C HIS A 542 22.06 -43.79 29.34
N ALA A 543 21.52 -42.93 30.20
CA ALA A 543 20.77 -43.31 31.40
C ALA A 543 19.24 -43.03 31.26
N GLN A 544 18.71 -43.09 30.03
CA GLN A 544 17.28 -42.87 29.75
C GLN A 544 16.72 -43.58 28.51
N ALA A 545 17.55 -44.32 27.75
CA ALA A 545 17.10 -45.07 26.56
C ALA A 545 16.44 -46.43 26.88
N ALA A 546 16.33 -46.81 28.16
CA ALA A 546 15.96 -48.14 28.62
C ALA A 546 14.52 -48.24 29.19
N VAL A 547 13.62 -47.32 28.80
CA VAL A 547 12.22 -47.25 29.28
C VAL A 547 11.22 -47.21 28.12
N ILE A 548 11.65 -47.60 26.92
CA ILE A 548 10.87 -47.49 25.67
C ILE A 548 10.01 -48.75 25.41
N GLU A 549 10.36 -49.91 25.98
CA GLU A 549 9.82 -51.21 25.54
C GLU A 549 8.44 -51.60 26.11
N ASP A 550 7.86 -50.84 27.06
CA ASP A 550 6.61 -51.21 27.78
C ASP A 550 5.50 -50.13 27.73
N ALA A 551 5.67 -49.05 26.95
CA ALA A 551 4.65 -48.01 26.82
C ALA A 551 3.57 -48.42 25.79
N PRO A 552 2.26 -48.31 26.09
CA PRO A 552 1.20 -48.61 25.14
C PRO A 552 1.23 -47.63 23.96
N ALA A 553 1.06 -48.15 22.73
CA ALA A 553 1.06 -47.35 21.52
C ALA A 553 -0.03 -46.25 21.55
N TYR A 554 0.29 -45.09 20.97
CA TYR A 554 -0.58 -43.92 20.92
C TYR A 554 -0.61 -43.32 19.52
N ALA A 555 -1.81 -42.95 19.06
CA ALA A 555 -2.00 -42.05 17.93
C ALA A 555 -2.60 -40.72 18.43
N GLU A 556 -2.05 -39.59 18.00
CA GLU A 556 -2.66 -38.29 18.29
C GLU A 556 -3.83 -38.06 17.33
N LEU A 557 -5.02 -37.84 17.89
CA LEU A 557 -6.26 -37.67 17.13
C LEU A 557 -6.66 -36.20 16.96
N VAL A 558 -6.12 -35.28 17.75
CA VAL A 558 -6.50 -33.87 17.70
C VAL A 558 -5.24 -33.02 17.60
N CYS A 559 -4.97 -32.52 16.40
CA CYS A 559 -3.84 -31.65 16.11
C CYS A 559 -4.21 -30.65 15.02
N VAL A 560 -3.95 -29.36 15.26
CA VAL A 560 -4.11 -28.30 14.27
C VAL A 560 -2.77 -27.94 13.62
N SER A 561 -2.77 -27.76 12.30
CA SER A 561 -1.63 -27.21 11.55
C SER A 561 -1.74 -25.69 11.48
N ASN A 562 -0.72 -25.02 10.95
CA ASN A 562 -0.79 -23.59 10.66
C ASN A 562 -1.82 -23.19 9.58
N PHE A 563 -2.52 -24.14 8.95
CA PHE A 563 -3.71 -23.86 8.13
C PHE A 563 -4.99 -23.65 8.94
N SER A 564 -5.01 -24.06 10.22
CA SER A 564 -5.86 -23.40 11.22
C SER A 564 -5.26 -22.02 11.53
N PHE A 565 -5.53 -21.05 10.65
CA PHE A 565 -4.90 -19.73 10.66
C PHE A 565 -5.00 -19.06 12.04
N LEU A 566 -3.87 -18.56 12.53
CA LEU A 566 -3.73 -17.91 13.84
C LEU A 566 -4.14 -18.80 15.04
N ARG A 567 -4.08 -20.14 14.88
CA ARG A 567 -4.32 -21.12 15.96
C ARG A 567 -3.23 -22.18 16.05
N GLY A 568 -2.78 -22.72 14.92
CA GLY A 568 -1.69 -23.69 14.86
C GLY A 568 -0.32 -23.03 14.63
N ALA A 569 0.61 -23.26 15.55
CA ALA A 569 1.95 -22.66 15.50
C ALA A 569 2.99 -23.55 14.78
N SER A 570 2.58 -24.56 14.02
CA SER A 570 3.50 -25.52 13.40
C SER A 570 3.09 -25.91 11.98
N THR A 571 4.09 -26.06 11.12
CA THR A 571 3.94 -26.59 9.76
C THR A 571 3.67 -28.10 9.77
N ALA A 572 3.09 -28.61 8.67
CA ALA A 572 2.99 -30.05 8.45
C ALA A 572 4.35 -30.77 8.49
N GLU A 573 5.43 -30.13 8.01
CA GLU A 573 6.78 -30.69 8.04
C GLU A 573 7.28 -30.90 9.47
N GLN A 574 7.19 -29.87 10.31
CA GLN A 574 7.54 -29.94 11.73
C GLN A 574 6.69 -31.01 12.46
N LEU A 575 5.37 -30.99 12.27
CA LEU A 575 4.46 -31.92 12.93
C LEU A 575 4.76 -33.39 12.57
N PHE A 576 4.89 -33.72 11.28
CA PHE A 576 5.14 -35.11 10.85
C PHE A 576 6.57 -35.59 11.13
N LYS A 577 7.57 -34.70 11.05
CA LYS A 577 8.94 -34.99 11.48
C LYS A 577 8.98 -35.32 12.98
N THR A 578 8.52 -34.41 13.84
CA THR A 578 8.57 -34.60 15.29
C THR A 578 7.72 -35.80 15.72
N ALA A 579 6.52 -35.99 15.14
CA ALA A 579 5.68 -37.16 15.42
C ALA A 579 6.34 -38.51 15.07
N ALA A 580 7.11 -38.58 13.99
CA ALA A 580 7.91 -39.76 13.64
C ALA A 580 9.14 -39.92 14.57
N GLU A 581 9.85 -38.83 14.88
CA GLU A 581 11.01 -38.84 15.80
C GLU A 581 10.65 -39.21 17.25
N ILE A 582 9.41 -38.97 17.69
CA ILE A 582 8.90 -39.39 19.01
C ILE A 582 8.14 -40.73 19.00
N GLY A 583 7.99 -41.37 17.84
CA GLY A 583 7.40 -42.72 17.72
C GLY A 583 5.88 -42.79 17.89
N LEU A 584 5.11 -41.84 17.36
CA LEU A 584 3.64 -41.99 17.29
C LEU A 584 3.23 -43.08 16.29
N HIS A 585 2.12 -43.77 16.58
CA HIS A 585 1.51 -44.75 15.67
C HIS A 585 0.90 -44.08 14.44
N ALA A 586 0.21 -42.96 14.67
CA ALA A 586 -0.38 -42.13 13.63
C ALA A 586 -0.56 -40.68 14.16
N LEU A 587 -0.74 -39.74 13.24
CA LEU A 587 -1.07 -38.35 13.51
C LEU A 587 -2.27 -37.94 12.67
N ALA A 588 -3.35 -37.48 13.32
CA ALA A 588 -4.40 -36.76 12.63
C ALA A 588 -4.00 -35.31 12.37
N ILE A 589 -4.48 -34.75 11.27
CA ILE A 589 -4.65 -33.30 11.14
C ILE A 589 -6.14 -33.03 11.19
N THR A 590 -6.56 -32.21 12.15
CA THR A 590 -7.96 -31.84 12.42
C THR A 590 -8.13 -30.32 12.34
N ASP A 591 -7.73 -29.74 11.22
CA ASP A 591 -7.80 -28.28 11.04
C ASP A 591 -9.25 -27.75 11.13
N LEU A 592 -9.39 -26.53 11.66
CA LEU A 592 -10.67 -25.92 12.00
C LEU A 592 -11.49 -25.61 10.74
N HIS A 593 -12.59 -26.34 10.55
CA HIS A 593 -13.49 -26.24 9.40
C HIS A 593 -12.78 -26.24 8.02
N THR A 594 -11.62 -26.90 7.84
CA THR A 594 -10.85 -26.83 6.58
C THR A 594 -10.00 -28.07 6.30
N PHE A 595 -9.76 -28.34 5.02
CA PHE A 595 -8.76 -29.28 4.50
C PHE A 595 -7.61 -28.58 3.75
N ALA A 596 -7.44 -27.25 3.90
CA ALA A 596 -6.38 -26.48 3.21
C ALA A 596 -4.94 -26.97 3.52
N GLY A 597 -4.70 -27.51 4.72
CA GLY A 597 -3.40 -28.06 5.11
C GLY A 597 -3.14 -29.51 4.68
N ILE A 598 -4.17 -30.24 4.23
CA ILE A 598 -4.11 -31.71 4.23
C ILE A 598 -3.18 -32.30 3.16
N VAL A 599 -3.01 -31.64 2.00
CA VAL A 599 -2.09 -32.13 0.95
C VAL A 599 -0.64 -32.02 1.41
N ARG A 600 -0.29 -30.93 2.10
CA ARG A 600 1.03 -30.75 2.73
C ARG A 600 1.27 -31.80 3.81
N ALA A 601 0.25 -32.12 4.61
CA ALA A 601 0.30 -33.21 5.57
C ALA A 601 0.51 -34.58 4.88
N HIS A 602 -0.18 -34.86 3.77
CA HIS A 602 -0.05 -36.10 3.01
C HIS A 602 1.37 -36.30 2.43
N VAL A 603 1.95 -35.26 1.84
CA VAL A 603 3.33 -35.31 1.32
C VAL A 603 4.35 -35.55 2.44
N MET A 604 4.19 -34.87 3.59
CA MET A 604 5.09 -35.06 4.74
C MET A 604 4.90 -36.42 5.44
N ALA A 605 3.67 -36.91 5.55
CA ALA A 605 3.35 -38.24 6.04
C ALA A 605 4.07 -39.33 5.22
N LYS A 606 3.98 -39.23 3.89
CA LYS A 606 4.68 -40.14 2.96
C LYS A 606 6.20 -40.00 3.01
N GLN A 607 6.73 -38.79 3.22
CA GLN A 607 8.17 -38.55 3.39
C GLN A 607 8.73 -39.17 4.68
N HIS A 608 7.98 -39.11 5.77
CA HIS A 608 8.41 -39.59 7.09
C HIS A 608 7.92 -41.01 7.45
N GLY A 609 7.09 -41.64 6.62
CA GLY A 609 6.58 -43.00 6.82
C GLY A 609 5.52 -43.12 7.92
N LEU A 610 4.96 -42.00 8.40
CA LEU A 610 3.96 -41.96 9.47
C LEU A 610 2.55 -41.92 8.88
N LYS A 611 1.60 -42.62 9.52
CA LYS A 611 0.19 -42.62 9.09
C LYS A 611 -0.49 -41.28 9.39
N LEU A 612 -1.02 -40.63 8.35
CA LEU A 612 -1.94 -39.50 8.46
C LEU A 612 -3.38 -40.02 8.67
N LEU A 613 -4.12 -39.39 9.58
CA LEU A 613 -5.59 -39.43 9.57
C LEU A 613 -6.11 -38.12 8.98
N VAL A 614 -6.96 -38.20 7.96
CA VAL A 614 -7.62 -37.04 7.37
C VAL A 614 -8.86 -36.69 8.17
N GLY A 615 -8.86 -35.51 8.81
CA GLY A 615 -9.98 -35.03 9.59
C GLY A 615 -10.08 -33.51 9.67
N THR A 616 -11.07 -33.03 10.42
CA THR A 616 -11.32 -31.60 10.66
C THR A 616 -12.01 -31.42 12.01
N ARG A 617 -11.69 -30.33 12.72
CA ARG A 617 -12.40 -29.92 13.94
C ARG A 617 -13.58 -29.05 13.54
N ILE A 618 -14.77 -29.42 13.98
CA ILE A 618 -16.03 -28.73 13.70
C ILE A 618 -16.70 -28.32 15.02
N PRO A 619 -16.49 -27.07 15.46
CA PRO A 619 -17.45 -26.39 16.32
C PRO A 619 -18.82 -26.33 15.62
N LEU A 620 -19.87 -26.73 16.34
CA LEU A 620 -21.26 -26.64 15.90
C LEU A 620 -21.92 -25.38 16.50
N VAL A 621 -22.86 -24.79 15.77
CA VAL A 621 -23.62 -23.60 16.24
C VAL A 621 -24.63 -23.98 17.34
N ASP A 622 -25.12 -25.22 17.34
CA ASP A 622 -26.15 -25.76 18.24
C ASP A 622 -25.74 -27.08 18.93
N GLY A 623 -24.43 -27.34 19.05
CA GLY A 623 -23.88 -28.57 19.63
C GLY A 623 -22.43 -28.41 20.13
N PRO A 624 -21.79 -29.50 20.59
CA PRO A 624 -20.40 -29.47 21.05
C PRO A 624 -19.39 -29.39 19.88
N ASP A 625 -18.12 -29.18 20.20
CA ASP A 625 -17.00 -29.36 19.27
C ASP A 625 -16.84 -30.85 18.90
N VAL A 626 -16.81 -31.17 17.61
CA VAL A 626 -16.61 -32.54 17.13
C VAL A 626 -15.48 -32.60 16.11
N CYS A 627 -14.47 -33.43 16.37
CA CYS A 627 -13.48 -33.82 15.38
C CYS A 627 -14.00 -35.00 14.55
N LEU A 628 -14.04 -34.86 13.23
CA LEU A 628 -14.49 -35.89 12.30
C LEU A 628 -13.32 -36.39 11.43
N TYR A 629 -13.31 -37.70 11.15
CA TYR A 629 -12.24 -38.36 10.38
C TYR A 629 -12.80 -39.24 9.27
N ALA A 630 -12.19 -39.18 8.08
CA ALA A 630 -12.58 -40.02 6.95
C ALA A 630 -12.11 -41.47 7.14
N MET A 631 -13.04 -42.43 7.23
CA MET A 631 -12.66 -43.85 7.27
C MET A 631 -12.26 -44.39 5.90
N THR A 632 -12.97 -43.93 4.86
CA THR A 632 -12.83 -44.36 3.47
C THR A 632 -12.89 -43.15 2.52
N ARG A 633 -12.53 -43.34 1.25
CA ARG A 633 -12.73 -42.35 0.17
C ARG A 633 -14.15 -41.77 0.12
N LYS A 634 -15.18 -42.54 0.48
CA LYS A 634 -16.57 -42.08 0.52
C LYS A 634 -16.84 -41.18 1.73
N GLY A 635 -16.35 -41.57 2.91
CA GLY A 635 -16.38 -40.74 4.11
C GLY A 635 -15.68 -39.39 3.91
N TYR A 636 -14.55 -39.38 3.21
CA TYR A 636 -13.86 -38.15 2.81
C TYR A 636 -14.74 -37.24 1.92
N GLY A 637 -15.46 -37.82 0.95
CA GLY A 637 -16.41 -37.07 0.12
C GLY A 637 -17.57 -36.48 0.93
N HIS A 638 -18.08 -37.21 1.92
CA HIS A 638 -19.08 -36.67 2.86
C HIS A 638 -18.54 -35.50 3.68
N LEU A 639 -17.29 -35.56 4.18
CA LEU A 639 -16.68 -34.45 4.91
C LEU A 639 -16.43 -33.23 4.02
N CYS A 640 -15.99 -33.42 2.78
CA CYS A 640 -15.86 -32.32 1.81
C CYS A 640 -17.22 -31.64 1.54
N ARG A 641 -18.30 -32.41 1.39
CA ARG A 641 -19.67 -31.89 1.23
C ARG A 641 -20.21 -31.20 2.48
N LEU A 642 -19.94 -31.74 3.67
CA LEU A 642 -20.29 -31.12 4.95
C LEU A 642 -19.61 -29.75 5.09
N LEU A 643 -18.29 -29.68 4.91
CA LEU A 643 -17.55 -28.41 4.95
C LEU A 643 -18.04 -27.43 3.87
N THR A 644 -18.32 -27.92 2.66
CA THR A 644 -18.89 -27.11 1.57
C THR A 644 -20.27 -26.54 1.92
N LEU A 645 -21.15 -27.34 2.53
CA LEU A 645 -22.47 -26.90 3.00
C LEU A 645 -22.35 -25.78 4.04
N GLY A 646 -21.43 -25.93 5.00
CA GLY A 646 -21.18 -24.92 6.03
C GLY A 646 -20.59 -23.62 5.49
N LYS A 647 -19.58 -23.71 4.61
CA LYS A 647 -18.90 -22.57 3.98
C LYS A 647 -19.77 -21.82 2.98
N ARG A 648 -20.64 -22.51 2.24
CA ARG A 648 -21.52 -21.88 1.22
C ARG A 648 -22.72 -21.14 1.81
N ARG A 649 -23.03 -21.32 3.10
CA ARG A 649 -24.03 -20.53 3.84
C ARG A 649 -23.53 -19.15 4.23
N THR A 650 -22.22 -18.98 4.38
CA THR A 650 -21.58 -17.77 4.92
C THR A 650 -20.82 -16.99 3.85
N GLU A 651 -20.34 -15.82 4.24
CA GLU A 651 -19.25 -15.14 3.52
C GLU A 651 -17.94 -15.95 3.57
N LYS A 652 -16.98 -15.56 2.72
CA LYS A 652 -15.68 -16.24 2.57
C LYS A 652 -14.93 -16.35 3.90
N GLY A 653 -14.29 -17.50 4.15
CA GLY A 653 -13.47 -17.72 5.35
C GLY A 653 -14.25 -18.00 6.64
N LYS A 654 -15.58 -18.08 6.57
CA LYS A 654 -16.45 -18.58 7.65
C LYS A 654 -17.05 -19.94 7.28
N CYS A 655 -17.67 -20.60 8.26
CA CYS A 655 -18.36 -21.86 8.09
C CYS A 655 -19.40 -22.04 9.21
N GLU A 656 -20.68 -22.22 8.89
CA GLU A 656 -21.75 -22.43 9.87
C GLU A 656 -22.40 -23.81 9.71
N LEU A 657 -22.13 -24.68 10.68
CA LEU A 657 -22.62 -26.06 10.74
C LEU A 657 -23.42 -26.32 12.02
N TYR A 658 -24.49 -27.08 11.85
CA TYR A 658 -25.45 -27.44 12.88
C TYR A 658 -25.47 -28.96 13.05
N LEU A 659 -25.87 -29.44 14.23
CA LEU A 659 -25.97 -30.84 14.58
C LEU A 659 -26.78 -31.66 13.56
N ARG A 660 -27.85 -31.09 13.01
CA ARG A 660 -28.70 -31.69 11.95
C ARG A 660 -27.93 -31.99 10.64
N ASP A 661 -26.87 -31.25 10.34
CA ASP A 661 -26.14 -31.38 9.07
C ASP A 661 -25.23 -32.62 9.10
N LEU A 662 -24.79 -33.03 10.29
CA LEU A 662 -23.99 -34.24 10.47
C LEU A 662 -24.74 -35.50 10.04
N THR A 663 -26.07 -35.52 10.17
CA THR A 663 -26.91 -36.68 9.86
C THR A 663 -26.75 -37.14 8.41
N GLU A 664 -26.76 -36.23 7.41
CA GLU A 664 -26.58 -36.58 5.99
C GLU A 664 -25.18 -37.14 5.70
N PHE A 665 -24.15 -36.61 6.37
CA PHE A 665 -22.74 -36.84 6.05
C PHE A 665 -22.02 -37.81 7.01
N SER A 666 -22.80 -38.50 7.83
CA SER A 666 -22.30 -39.36 8.92
C SER A 666 -21.75 -40.72 8.51
N ALA A 667 -22.03 -41.22 7.30
CA ALA A 667 -21.59 -42.55 6.88
C ALA A 667 -20.08 -42.59 6.57
N ASP A 668 -19.40 -43.69 6.92
CA ASP A 668 -17.96 -43.89 6.68
C ASP A 668 -17.04 -42.82 7.35
N VAL A 669 -17.52 -42.22 8.45
CA VAL A 669 -16.84 -41.21 9.27
C VAL A 669 -16.70 -41.69 10.73
N GLN A 670 -15.56 -41.44 11.38
CA GLN A 670 -15.39 -41.52 12.84
C GLN A 670 -15.65 -40.14 13.46
N ALA A 671 -16.17 -40.09 14.69
CA ALA A 671 -16.43 -38.85 15.42
C ALA A 671 -15.85 -38.90 16.84
N VAL A 672 -15.11 -37.86 17.21
CA VAL A 672 -14.59 -37.64 18.57
C VAL A 672 -15.13 -36.30 19.08
N ILE A 673 -15.94 -36.33 20.14
CA ILE A 673 -16.46 -35.11 20.79
C ILE A 673 -15.39 -34.56 21.72
N LEU A 674 -15.11 -33.25 21.62
CA LEU A 674 -14.31 -32.51 22.58
C LEU A 674 -15.24 -31.85 23.60
N HIS A 675 -14.83 -31.78 24.86
CA HIS A 675 -15.60 -31.16 25.94
C HIS A 675 -17.04 -31.67 26.06
N ALA A 676 -17.22 -33.00 26.08
CA ALA A 676 -18.54 -33.64 26.20
C ALA A 676 -19.26 -33.26 27.51
N GLU A 677 -18.51 -32.94 28.57
CA GLU A 677 -18.98 -32.37 29.84
C GLU A 677 -19.67 -31.01 29.71
N ALA A 678 -19.38 -30.27 28.64
CA ALA A 678 -19.97 -28.96 28.32
C ALA A 678 -21.01 -29.01 27.19
N ALA A 679 -21.35 -30.20 26.68
CA ALA A 679 -22.26 -30.36 25.55
C ALA A 679 -23.71 -29.93 25.92
N PRO A 680 -24.46 -29.26 25.02
CA PRO A 680 -25.84 -28.89 25.29
C PRO A 680 -26.74 -30.12 25.52
N PRO A 681 -27.71 -30.08 26.45
CA PRO A 681 -28.56 -31.24 26.78
C PRO A 681 -29.28 -31.82 25.55
N GLY A 682 -29.26 -33.15 25.41
CA GLY A 682 -29.87 -33.88 24.28
C GLY A 682 -28.98 -34.01 23.04
N THR A 683 -27.85 -33.30 22.96
CA THR A 683 -26.97 -33.35 21.77
C THR A 683 -26.10 -34.61 21.72
N LEU A 684 -25.68 -35.13 22.87
CA LEU A 684 -24.87 -36.36 22.98
C LEU A 684 -25.66 -37.59 22.53
N GLU A 685 -26.95 -37.64 22.84
CA GLU A 685 -27.89 -38.68 22.41
C GLU A 685 -28.05 -38.69 20.89
N VAL A 686 -28.27 -37.54 20.27
CA VAL A 686 -28.37 -37.40 18.81
C VAL A 686 -27.05 -37.78 18.13
N LEU A 687 -25.89 -37.33 18.66
CA LEU A 687 -24.58 -37.74 18.13
C LEU A 687 -24.34 -39.25 18.25
N LYS A 688 -24.83 -39.88 19.34
CA LYS A 688 -24.78 -41.35 19.51
C LYS A 688 -25.68 -42.07 18.51
N GLU A 689 -26.86 -41.56 18.21
CA GLU A 689 -27.74 -42.12 17.17
C GLU A 689 -27.12 -42.02 15.77
N ILE A 690 -26.43 -40.91 15.46
CA ILE A 690 -25.78 -40.65 14.17
C ILE A 690 -24.53 -41.53 13.96
N TYR A 691 -23.64 -41.62 14.95
CA TYR A 691 -22.33 -42.28 14.78
C TYR A 691 -22.24 -43.70 15.38
N ALA A 692 -23.09 -44.05 16.34
CA ALA A 692 -23.07 -45.33 17.07
C ALA A 692 -21.67 -45.68 17.61
N GLU A 693 -21.15 -46.89 17.34
CA GLU A 693 -19.84 -47.36 17.82
C GLU A 693 -18.62 -46.57 17.30
N ARG A 694 -18.86 -45.68 16.32
CA ARG A 694 -17.88 -44.75 15.72
C ARG A 694 -17.84 -43.40 16.43
N LEU A 695 -18.65 -43.22 17.49
CA LEU A 695 -18.53 -42.11 18.41
C LEU A 695 -17.49 -42.43 19.50
N SER A 696 -16.75 -41.42 19.94
CA SER A 696 -15.96 -41.46 21.17
C SER A 696 -15.95 -40.08 21.81
N PHE A 697 -15.77 -40.01 23.13
CA PHE A 697 -15.55 -38.74 23.82
C PHE A 697 -14.05 -38.60 24.12
N ALA A 698 -13.50 -37.41 23.89
CA ALA A 698 -12.10 -37.10 24.17
C ALA A 698 -11.88 -36.87 25.66
N VAL A 699 -10.80 -37.44 26.19
CA VAL A 699 -10.29 -37.17 27.53
C VAL A 699 -8.87 -36.62 27.38
N SER A 700 -8.63 -35.44 27.95
CA SER A 700 -7.33 -34.76 27.94
C SER A 700 -6.91 -34.38 29.36
N ARG A 701 -5.60 -34.29 29.59
CA ARG A 701 -4.99 -33.74 30.81
C ARG A 701 -3.86 -32.81 30.38
N HIS A 702 -4.01 -31.53 30.68
CA HIS A 702 -3.10 -30.42 30.35
C HIS A 702 -2.43 -29.84 31.60
N PHE A 703 -2.58 -30.47 32.77
CA PHE A 703 -2.20 -29.96 34.09
C PHE A 703 -2.90 -28.63 34.46
N GLU A 704 -4.16 -28.47 34.03
CA GLU A 704 -5.03 -27.36 34.44
C GLU A 704 -5.85 -27.74 35.69
N ALA A 705 -6.30 -26.73 36.45
CA ALA A 705 -6.82 -26.88 37.82
C ALA A 705 -8.07 -27.78 38.00
N PHE A 706 -8.76 -28.12 36.90
CA PHE A 706 -9.99 -28.93 36.91
C PHE A 706 -9.89 -30.21 36.05
N ASP A 707 -8.72 -30.53 35.49
CA ASP A 707 -8.54 -31.64 34.55
C ASP A 707 -9.07 -32.98 35.07
N ASP A 708 -8.77 -33.34 36.32
CA ASP A 708 -9.24 -34.59 36.91
C ASP A 708 -10.75 -34.64 37.09
N GLN A 709 -11.40 -33.49 37.31
CA GLN A 709 -12.85 -33.39 37.44
C GLN A 709 -13.53 -33.46 36.07
N ASN A 710 -12.97 -32.76 35.08
CA ASN A 710 -13.46 -32.78 33.69
C ASN A 710 -13.29 -34.17 33.07
N ALA A 711 -12.12 -34.79 33.22
CA ALA A 711 -11.83 -36.15 32.77
C ALA A 711 -12.78 -37.17 33.41
N GLN A 712 -13.02 -37.07 34.73
CA GLN A 712 -13.98 -37.94 35.42
C GLN A 712 -15.42 -37.71 34.93
N ALA A 713 -15.85 -36.48 34.69
CA ALA A 713 -17.17 -36.18 34.14
C ALA A 713 -17.37 -36.75 32.73
N VAL A 714 -16.36 -36.68 31.85
CA VAL A 714 -16.40 -37.32 30.52
C VAL A 714 -16.47 -38.84 30.64
N LEU A 715 -15.78 -39.44 31.61
CA LEU A 715 -15.81 -40.89 31.85
C LEU A 715 -17.19 -41.34 32.39
N GLU A 716 -17.81 -40.57 33.28
CA GLU A 716 -19.18 -40.80 33.76
C GLU A 716 -20.21 -40.67 32.62
N LEU A 717 -20.04 -39.68 31.72
CA LEU A 717 -20.85 -39.57 30.50
C LEU A 717 -20.63 -40.74 29.54
N CYS A 718 -19.40 -41.26 29.43
CA CYS A 718 -19.12 -42.48 28.65
C CYS A 718 -19.88 -43.69 29.20
N GLU A 719 -19.93 -43.86 30.52
CA GLU A 719 -20.70 -44.94 31.16
C GLU A 719 -22.22 -44.73 31.00
N GLN A 720 -22.73 -43.53 31.29
CA GLN A 720 -24.15 -43.18 31.15
C GLN A 720 -24.67 -43.38 29.72
N HIS A 721 -23.90 -42.95 28.72
CA HIS A 721 -24.31 -43.04 27.32
C HIS A 721 -23.83 -44.33 26.63
N GLY A 722 -23.01 -45.16 27.27
CA GLY A 722 -22.44 -46.37 26.66
C GLY A 722 -21.54 -46.05 25.45
N VAL A 723 -20.73 -45.00 25.55
CA VAL A 723 -19.78 -44.52 24.54
C VAL A 723 -18.35 -44.81 25.03
N ARG A 724 -17.39 -44.95 24.10
CA ARG A 724 -15.98 -45.17 24.47
C ARG A 724 -15.24 -43.84 24.64
N ALA A 725 -14.46 -43.71 25.71
CA ALA A 725 -13.51 -42.62 25.87
C ALA A 725 -12.23 -42.87 25.06
N THR A 726 -11.54 -41.81 24.62
CA THR A 726 -10.22 -41.86 23.96
C THR A 726 -9.31 -40.78 24.52
N ALA A 727 -8.02 -41.07 24.68
CA ALA A 727 -7.03 -40.05 25.02
C ALA A 727 -6.76 -39.14 23.80
N VAL A 728 -6.62 -37.84 24.04
CA VAL A 728 -6.14 -36.82 23.08
C VAL A 728 -5.28 -35.79 23.82
N ASN A 729 -4.41 -35.05 23.15
CA ASN A 729 -3.70 -33.90 23.75
C ASN A 729 -4.11 -32.53 23.17
N ASP A 730 -5.02 -32.47 22.18
CA ASP A 730 -5.51 -31.23 21.53
C ASP A 730 -4.36 -30.27 21.15
N VAL A 731 -3.52 -30.76 20.23
CA VAL A 731 -2.18 -30.27 19.94
C VAL A 731 -2.21 -29.05 19.02
N HIS A 732 -1.53 -27.98 19.44
CA HIS A 732 -1.40 -26.74 18.68
C HIS A 732 0.04 -26.44 18.21
N TRP A 733 1.04 -27.20 18.70
CA TRP A 733 2.45 -27.06 18.32
C TRP A 733 3.23 -28.37 18.43
N HIS A 734 4.40 -28.47 17.75
CA HIS A 734 5.24 -29.67 17.80
C HIS A 734 6.07 -29.79 19.09
N GLU A 735 6.76 -28.72 19.50
CA GLU A 735 7.75 -28.72 20.58
C GLU A 735 7.47 -27.60 21.60
N GLU A 736 7.87 -27.74 22.86
CA GLU A 736 7.44 -26.90 23.99
C GLU A 736 7.81 -25.43 23.80
N GLU A 737 9.00 -25.20 23.25
CA GLU A 737 9.59 -23.91 22.89
C GLU A 737 8.73 -23.12 21.90
N GLN A 738 7.74 -23.72 21.25
CA GLN A 738 6.88 -23.09 20.26
C GLN A 738 5.63 -22.41 20.84
N LYS A 739 5.33 -22.58 22.15
CA LYS A 739 4.15 -21.96 22.79
C LYS A 739 4.05 -20.45 22.52
N PHE A 740 5.16 -19.72 22.60
CA PHE A 740 5.15 -18.26 22.40
C PHE A 740 4.69 -17.85 20.99
N LEU A 741 4.89 -18.68 19.97
CA LEU A 741 4.35 -18.40 18.63
C LEU A 741 2.83 -18.56 18.61
N GLN A 742 2.28 -19.52 19.35
CA GLN A 742 0.84 -19.69 19.48
C GLN A 742 0.20 -18.57 20.32
N ASP A 743 0.91 -18.10 21.36
CA ASP A 743 0.49 -16.94 22.14
C ASP A 743 0.45 -15.68 21.26
N ILE A 744 1.51 -15.42 20.47
CA ILE A 744 1.56 -14.30 19.52
C ILE A 744 0.48 -14.44 18.43
N GLN A 745 0.28 -15.63 17.86
CA GLN A 745 -0.82 -15.87 16.91
C GLN A 745 -2.19 -15.59 17.53
N THR A 746 -2.39 -15.94 18.80
CA THR A 746 -3.62 -15.64 19.55
C THR A 746 -3.80 -14.14 19.76
N CYS A 747 -2.75 -13.41 20.12
CA CYS A 747 -2.78 -11.94 20.22
C CYS A 747 -3.19 -11.30 18.87
N ILE A 748 -2.62 -11.77 17.75
CA ILE A 748 -2.98 -11.32 16.38
C ILE A 748 -4.46 -11.66 16.06
N ARG A 749 -4.96 -12.81 16.51
CA ARG A 749 -6.33 -13.29 16.26
C ARG A 749 -7.40 -12.50 17.02
N GLU A 750 -7.18 -12.27 18.31
CA GLU A 750 -8.12 -11.55 19.18
C GLU A 750 -7.95 -10.02 19.11
N GLY A 751 -6.86 -9.54 18.49
CA GLY A 751 -6.61 -8.10 18.26
C GLY A 751 -6.03 -7.34 19.45
N VAL A 752 -5.36 -8.04 20.36
CA VAL A 752 -4.84 -7.51 21.65
C VAL A 752 -3.31 -7.62 21.72
N THR A 753 -2.68 -6.94 22.69
CA THR A 753 -1.26 -7.13 23.01
C THR A 753 -1.04 -8.33 23.93
N ILE A 754 0.19 -8.85 23.98
CA ILE A 754 0.61 -9.96 24.84
C ILE A 754 0.40 -9.68 26.33
N ASP A 755 0.45 -8.41 26.75
CA ASP A 755 0.22 -7.98 28.13
C ASP A 755 -1.27 -7.97 28.51
N GLU A 756 -2.16 -7.82 27.52
CA GLU A 756 -3.62 -7.83 27.67
C GLU A 756 -4.23 -9.23 27.46
N ALA A 757 -3.53 -10.11 26.74
CA ALA A 757 -4.03 -11.39 26.25
C ALA A 757 -4.28 -12.48 27.32
N ALA A 758 -3.98 -12.22 28.60
CA ALA A 758 -3.89 -13.24 29.66
C ALA A 758 -5.11 -14.17 29.80
N GLY A 759 -6.32 -13.70 29.48
CA GLY A 759 -7.54 -14.51 29.51
C GLY A 759 -7.83 -15.35 28.24
N ALA A 760 -6.99 -15.22 27.20
CA ALA A 760 -7.15 -15.89 25.90
C ALA A 760 -5.96 -16.82 25.53
N LEU A 761 -4.84 -16.74 26.27
CA LEU A 761 -3.69 -17.64 26.10
C LEU A 761 -3.95 -19.00 26.77
N PHE A 762 -3.29 -20.05 26.29
CA PHE A 762 -3.24 -21.32 27.04
C PHE A 762 -2.38 -21.17 28.30
N GLN A 763 -2.78 -21.84 29.38
CA GLN A 763 -2.17 -21.69 30.71
C GLN A 763 -0.69 -22.13 30.77
N ASN A 764 -0.29 -23.10 29.93
CA ASN A 764 1.04 -23.72 29.94
C ASN A 764 1.43 -24.29 28.56
N GLY A 765 2.59 -24.95 28.47
CA GLY A 765 3.17 -25.51 27.24
C GLY A 765 2.62 -26.87 26.78
N GLU A 766 1.63 -27.44 27.48
CA GLU A 766 1.32 -28.87 27.44
C GLU A 766 0.64 -29.36 26.16
N ARG A 767 0.07 -28.44 25.35
CA ARG A 767 -0.58 -28.72 24.06
C ARG A 767 0.42 -28.89 22.90
N ARG A 768 1.61 -29.45 23.22
CA ARG A 768 2.63 -29.92 22.28
C ARG A 768 2.37 -31.36 21.81
N LEU A 769 3.14 -31.86 20.83
CA LEU A 769 3.24 -33.30 20.63
C LEU A 769 3.88 -33.97 21.87
N LYS A 770 3.33 -35.12 22.26
CA LYS A 770 3.76 -35.93 23.41
C LYS A 770 4.03 -37.35 22.97
N ARG A 771 5.06 -37.98 23.54
CA ARG A 771 5.37 -39.41 23.36
C ARG A 771 4.25 -40.28 23.92
N ALA A 772 4.12 -41.48 23.38
CA ALA A 772 3.21 -42.50 23.93
C ALA A 772 3.44 -42.73 25.44
N SER A 773 4.69 -42.70 25.91
CA SER A 773 5.06 -42.79 27.32
C SER A 773 4.61 -41.58 28.18
N GLU A 774 4.61 -40.37 27.61
CA GLU A 774 4.10 -39.17 28.30
C GLU A 774 2.57 -39.23 28.43
N MET A 775 1.88 -39.62 27.35
CA MET A 775 0.43 -39.82 27.37
C MET A 775 0.00 -40.96 28.29
N ALA A 776 0.78 -42.05 28.38
CA ALA A 776 0.53 -43.12 29.33
C ALA A 776 0.69 -42.66 30.79
N ALA A 777 1.67 -41.79 31.07
CA ALA A 777 1.88 -41.20 32.40
C ALA A 777 0.75 -40.23 32.81
N LEU A 778 0.03 -39.63 31.86
CA LEU A 778 -1.19 -38.86 32.14
C LEU A 778 -2.39 -39.76 32.50
N PHE A 779 -2.40 -41.02 32.07
CA PHE A 779 -3.54 -41.95 32.24
C PHE A 779 -3.09 -43.33 32.80
N PRO A 780 -2.37 -43.37 33.94
CA PRO A 780 -1.70 -44.58 34.41
C PRO A 780 -2.67 -45.74 34.70
N ASP A 781 -3.85 -45.43 35.25
CA ASP A 781 -4.88 -46.42 35.57
C ASP A 781 -5.81 -46.76 34.38
N ARG A 782 -5.69 -46.05 33.25
CA ARG A 782 -6.64 -46.07 32.12
C ARG A 782 -5.97 -46.27 30.74
N PRO A 783 -5.11 -47.31 30.54
CA PRO A 783 -4.38 -47.52 29.29
C PRO A 783 -5.28 -47.81 28.08
N GLU A 784 -6.54 -48.20 28.29
CA GLU A 784 -7.51 -48.42 27.21
C GLU A 784 -7.86 -47.13 26.45
N LEU A 785 -7.65 -45.95 27.04
CA LEU A 785 -7.85 -44.65 26.39
C LEU A 785 -6.86 -44.42 25.25
N LEU A 786 -5.60 -44.87 25.41
CA LEU A 786 -4.58 -44.80 24.36
C LEU A 786 -4.83 -45.89 23.30
N GLN A 787 -5.22 -47.10 23.73
CA GLN A 787 -5.60 -48.18 22.81
C GLN A 787 -6.81 -47.79 21.94
N ARG A 788 -7.76 -47.02 22.46
CA ARG A 788 -8.89 -46.51 21.67
C ARG A 788 -8.42 -45.52 20.60
N SER A 789 -7.40 -44.70 20.87
CA SER A 789 -6.88 -43.75 19.87
C SER A 789 -6.24 -44.49 18.68
N VAL A 790 -5.49 -45.56 18.97
CA VAL A 790 -4.95 -46.50 17.96
C VAL A 790 -6.06 -47.22 17.20
N GLN A 791 -7.12 -47.72 17.86
CA GLN A 791 -8.26 -48.35 17.19
C GLN A 791 -9.00 -47.40 16.22
N ILE A 792 -9.14 -46.12 16.59
CA ILE A 792 -9.72 -45.10 15.71
C ILE A 792 -8.79 -44.89 14.50
N ALA A 793 -7.48 -44.70 14.75
CA ALA A 793 -6.47 -44.55 13.72
C ALA A 793 -6.44 -45.72 12.73
N ASP A 794 -6.48 -46.98 13.19
CA ASP A 794 -6.46 -48.16 12.33
C ASP A 794 -7.74 -48.30 11.50
N SER A 795 -8.89 -47.91 12.05
CA SER A 795 -10.17 -47.90 11.31
C SER A 795 -10.25 -46.84 10.20
N CYS A 796 -9.37 -45.83 10.23
CA CYS A 796 -9.25 -44.83 9.18
C CYS A 796 -8.23 -45.31 8.13
N THR A 797 -8.71 -45.69 6.95
CA THR A 797 -7.90 -46.27 5.87
C THR A 797 -7.68 -45.35 4.68
N PHE A 798 -8.42 -44.23 4.63
CA PHE A 798 -8.38 -43.29 3.51
C PHE A 798 -7.00 -42.64 3.30
N SER A 799 -6.53 -42.64 2.05
CA SER A 799 -5.35 -41.92 1.58
C SER A 799 -5.71 -40.94 0.46
N LEU A 800 -5.05 -39.77 0.42
CA LEU A 800 -5.21 -38.84 -0.71
C LEU A 800 -4.72 -39.43 -2.05
N ASP A 801 -3.94 -40.51 -2.04
CA ASP A 801 -3.57 -41.27 -3.24
C ASP A 801 -4.78 -42.00 -3.89
N GLU A 802 -5.92 -42.07 -3.21
CA GLU A 802 -7.19 -42.56 -3.78
C GLU A 802 -7.95 -41.48 -4.57
N LEU A 803 -7.52 -40.22 -4.54
CA LEU A 803 -8.16 -39.12 -5.26
C LEU A 803 -7.80 -39.17 -6.74
N ARG A 804 -8.66 -39.82 -7.53
CA ARG A 804 -8.58 -39.80 -8.99
C ARG A 804 -9.35 -38.60 -9.54
N TYR A 805 -8.72 -37.88 -10.45
CA TYR A 805 -9.29 -36.74 -11.16
C TYR A 805 -9.81 -37.19 -12.53
N GLU A 806 -11.00 -36.73 -12.91
CA GLU A 806 -11.69 -37.12 -14.16
C GLU A 806 -12.28 -35.86 -14.85
N TYR A 807 -12.03 -35.71 -16.16
CA TYR A 807 -12.54 -34.60 -16.97
C TYR A 807 -14.00 -34.78 -17.39
N PRO A 808 -14.80 -33.69 -17.51
CA PRO A 808 -16.19 -33.75 -18.00
C PRO A 808 -16.32 -34.37 -19.39
N ASP A 809 -17.33 -35.22 -19.58
CA ASP A 809 -17.70 -35.77 -20.89
C ASP A 809 -18.49 -34.77 -21.74
N GLU A 810 -19.06 -33.70 -21.15
CA GLU A 810 -20.03 -32.79 -21.77
C GLU A 810 -19.44 -31.80 -22.79
N VAL A 811 -18.24 -32.08 -23.30
CA VAL A 811 -17.55 -31.34 -24.36
C VAL A 811 -17.67 -32.02 -25.74
N VAL A 812 -18.11 -33.29 -25.80
CA VAL A 812 -18.32 -34.03 -27.07
C VAL A 812 -19.80 -34.14 -27.48
N PRO A 813 -20.09 -34.26 -28.79
CA PRO A 813 -21.40 -34.71 -29.26
C PRO A 813 -21.75 -36.13 -28.78
N PRO A 814 -23.02 -36.45 -28.47
CA PRO A 814 -23.42 -37.78 -28.04
C PRO A 814 -23.04 -38.89 -29.03
N GLY A 815 -22.32 -39.91 -28.56
CA GLY A 815 -21.88 -41.05 -29.37
C GLY A 815 -20.51 -40.91 -30.03
N MET A 816 -19.83 -39.77 -29.86
CA MET A 816 -18.40 -39.61 -30.23
C MET A 816 -17.48 -39.85 -29.03
N SER A 817 -16.23 -40.27 -29.28
CA SER A 817 -15.17 -40.23 -28.26
C SER A 817 -14.42 -38.90 -28.31
N MET A 818 -13.81 -38.53 -27.18
CA MET A 818 -13.02 -37.29 -27.05
C MET A 818 -11.91 -37.20 -28.10
N GLN A 819 -11.15 -38.26 -28.30
CA GLN A 819 -10.09 -38.30 -29.33
C GLN A 819 -10.65 -38.05 -30.75
N VAL A 820 -11.71 -38.73 -31.15
CA VAL A 820 -12.28 -38.60 -32.52
C VAL A 820 -12.85 -37.19 -32.75
N TYR A 821 -13.50 -36.60 -31.74
CA TYR A 821 -14.00 -35.22 -31.86
C TYR A 821 -12.87 -34.19 -31.84
N LEU A 822 -11.82 -34.40 -31.03
CA LEU A 822 -10.62 -33.57 -31.05
C LEU A 822 -9.94 -33.60 -32.42
N GLU A 823 -9.74 -34.78 -33.00
CA GLU A 823 -9.19 -34.94 -34.36
C GLU A 823 -10.06 -34.20 -35.39
N GLN A 824 -11.39 -34.40 -35.37
CA GLN A 824 -12.32 -33.75 -36.29
C GLN A 824 -12.23 -32.22 -36.23
N GLU A 825 -12.34 -31.63 -35.04
CA GLU A 825 -12.31 -30.17 -34.87
C GLU A 825 -10.91 -29.60 -35.15
N THR A 826 -9.85 -30.39 -34.94
CA THR A 826 -8.46 -30.04 -35.29
C THR A 826 -8.25 -30.00 -36.81
N TRP A 827 -8.69 -31.01 -37.57
CA TRP A 827 -8.58 -31.01 -39.03
C TRP A 827 -9.46 -29.92 -39.66
N ALA A 828 -10.70 -29.74 -39.18
CA ALA A 828 -11.55 -28.61 -39.57
C ALA A 828 -10.97 -27.25 -39.14
N GLY A 829 -10.12 -27.22 -38.12
CA GLY A 829 -9.26 -26.09 -37.76
C GLY A 829 -8.16 -25.83 -38.79
N ALA A 830 -7.40 -26.86 -39.14
CA ALA A 830 -6.31 -26.79 -40.10
C ALA A 830 -6.79 -26.32 -41.49
N GLU A 831 -7.94 -26.80 -41.97
CA GLU A 831 -8.53 -26.33 -43.24
C GLU A 831 -8.89 -24.84 -43.22
N ARG A 832 -9.39 -24.32 -42.09
CA ARG A 832 -9.67 -22.88 -41.91
C ARG A 832 -8.40 -22.03 -41.78
N ARG A 833 -7.34 -22.57 -41.17
CA ARG A 833 -6.04 -21.88 -41.00
C ARG A 833 -5.20 -21.87 -42.28
N TYR A 834 -5.30 -22.90 -43.11
CA TYR A 834 -4.52 -23.08 -44.33
C TYR A 834 -5.45 -23.19 -45.55
N PRO A 835 -6.10 -22.08 -45.98
CA PRO A 835 -7.09 -22.08 -47.07
C PRO A 835 -6.51 -22.41 -48.46
N HIS A 836 -5.18 -22.50 -48.58
CA HIS A 836 -4.47 -22.96 -49.78
C HIS A 836 -4.00 -24.42 -49.69
N GLY A 837 -4.44 -25.15 -48.66
CA GLY A 837 -4.05 -26.53 -48.35
C GLY A 837 -3.08 -26.61 -47.17
N VAL A 838 -3.31 -27.57 -46.27
CA VAL A 838 -2.43 -27.85 -45.12
C VAL A 838 -1.10 -28.42 -45.62
N PRO A 839 0.07 -27.79 -45.34
CA PRO A 839 1.37 -28.29 -45.79
C PRO A 839 1.71 -29.65 -45.17
N ASP A 840 2.42 -30.51 -45.90
CA ASP A 840 2.74 -31.88 -45.45
C ASP A 840 3.50 -31.91 -44.11
N LYS A 841 4.45 -30.98 -43.90
CA LYS A 841 5.16 -30.84 -42.62
C LYS A 841 4.21 -30.52 -41.45
N VAL A 842 3.15 -29.74 -41.68
CA VAL A 842 2.12 -29.45 -40.66
C VAL A 842 1.23 -30.68 -40.46
N ARG A 843 0.84 -31.36 -41.55
CA ARG A 843 0.04 -32.59 -41.52
C ARG A 843 0.71 -33.71 -40.72
N ASP A 844 2.02 -33.86 -40.82
CA ASP A 844 2.75 -34.90 -40.09
C ASP A 844 2.98 -34.54 -38.62
N VAL A 845 3.26 -33.26 -38.30
CA VAL A 845 3.32 -32.79 -36.90
C VAL A 845 1.95 -32.93 -36.22
N LEU A 846 0.84 -32.56 -36.89
CA LEU A 846 -0.50 -32.72 -36.33
C LEU A 846 -0.82 -34.17 -35.95
N LYS A 847 -0.42 -35.16 -36.75
CA LYS A 847 -0.57 -36.59 -36.38
C LYS A 847 0.22 -36.91 -35.11
N GLN A 848 1.49 -36.49 -35.04
CA GLN A 848 2.37 -36.77 -33.90
C GLN A 848 1.86 -36.12 -32.61
N GLU A 849 1.33 -34.90 -32.68
CA GLU A 849 0.67 -34.25 -31.54
C GLU A 849 -0.61 -34.99 -31.12
N LEU A 850 -1.47 -35.37 -32.07
CA LEU A 850 -2.74 -36.07 -31.79
C LEU A 850 -2.52 -37.50 -31.25
N GLU A 851 -1.54 -38.24 -31.76
CA GLU A 851 -1.10 -39.55 -31.24
C GLU A 851 -0.54 -39.40 -29.80
N LEU A 852 0.25 -38.36 -29.52
CA LEU A 852 0.77 -38.12 -28.17
C LEU A 852 -0.31 -37.72 -27.17
N ILE A 853 -1.29 -36.90 -27.60
CA ILE A 853 -2.45 -36.52 -26.78
C ILE A 853 -3.32 -37.75 -26.47
N GLN A 854 -3.43 -38.70 -27.41
CA GLN A 854 -4.12 -39.97 -27.19
C GLN A 854 -3.38 -40.88 -26.20
N ASP A 855 -2.06 -41.06 -26.36
CA ASP A 855 -1.22 -41.89 -25.49
C ASP A 855 -1.22 -41.44 -24.01
N LEU A 856 -1.48 -40.15 -23.77
CA LEU A 856 -1.48 -39.53 -22.44
C LEU A 856 -2.89 -39.16 -21.94
N ASP A 857 -3.94 -39.56 -22.66
CA ASP A 857 -5.37 -39.35 -22.34
C ASP A 857 -5.76 -37.87 -22.09
N TYR A 858 -5.08 -36.93 -22.74
CA TYR A 858 -5.33 -35.49 -22.56
C TYR A 858 -6.40 -34.91 -23.51
N ALA A 859 -7.07 -35.74 -24.31
CA ALA A 859 -8.05 -35.27 -25.29
C ALA A 859 -9.21 -34.45 -24.65
N ALA A 860 -9.63 -34.85 -23.44
CA ALA A 860 -10.66 -34.16 -22.66
C ALA A 860 -10.25 -32.73 -22.26
N TYR A 861 -8.96 -32.53 -21.93
CA TYR A 861 -8.41 -31.24 -21.52
C TYR A 861 -8.40 -30.25 -22.69
N PHE A 862 -7.87 -30.69 -23.84
CA PHE A 862 -7.87 -29.90 -25.08
C PHE A 862 -9.28 -29.52 -25.53
N LEU A 863 -10.25 -30.43 -25.40
CA LEU A 863 -11.64 -30.13 -25.72
C LEU A 863 -12.30 -29.16 -24.73
N THR A 864 -11.98 -29.23 -23.45
CA THR A 864 -12.49 -28.27 -22.44
C THR A 864 -11.94 -26.87 -22.69
N VAL A 865 -10.65 -26.75 -23.01
CA VAL A 865 -10.01 -25.50 -23.45
C VAL A 865 -10.63 -24.97 -24.74
N TYR A 866 -10.83 -25.85 -25.73
CA TYR A 866 -11.43 -25.50 -27.01
C TYR A 866 -12.87 -25.00 -26.86
N ASP A 867 -13.68 -25.64 -26.03
CA ASP A 867 -15.06 -25.24 -25.70
C ASP A 867 -15.13 -23.82 -25.12
N ILE A 868 -14.25 -23.49 -24.17
CA ILE A 868 -14.17 -22.14 -23.57
C ILE A 868 -13.75 -21.10 -24.63
N VAL A 869 -12.75 -21.41 -25.46
CA VAL A 869 -12.30 -20.52 -26.57
C VAL A 869 -13.36 -20.36 -27.66
N LYS A 870 -14.07 -21.45 -28.01
CA LYS A 870 -15.18 -21.48 -28.96
C LYS A 870 -16.32 -20.60 -28.48
N LYS A 871 -16.63 -20.63 -27.18
CA LYS A 871 -17.63 -19.74 -26.57
C LYS A 871 -17.16 -18.28 -26.53
N ALA A 872 -15.93 -18.00 -26.13
CA ALA A 872 -15.39 -16.64 -26.13
C ALA A 872 -15.48 -16.00 -27.53
N ARG A 873 -15.06 -16.73 -28.57
CA ARG A 873 -15.17 -16.29 -29.97
C ARG A 873 -16.61 -16.20 -30.51
N GLN A 874 -17.59 -16.87 -29.90
CA GLN A 874 -19.02 -16.72 -30.24
C GLN A 874 -19.63 -15.44 -29.66
N GLU A 875 -19.15 -14.99 -28.50
CA GLU A 875 -19.57 -13.74 -27.85
C GLU A 875 -18.68 -12.55 -28.25
N ASP A 876 -17.83 -12.72 -29.27
CA ASP A 876 -16.86 -11.73 -29.76
C ASP A 876 -15.89 -11.23 -28.67
N ILE A 877 -15.30 -12.16 -27.91
CA ILE A 877 -14.28 -11.89 -26.88
C ILE A 877 -12.92 -12.29 -27.42
N LEU A 878 -11.97 -11.34 -27.51
CA LEU A 878 -10.60 -11.65 -27.88
C LEU A 878 -9.92 -12.51 -26.80
N CYS A 879 -9.28 -13.58 -27.25
CA CYS A 879 -8.58 -14.55 -26.41
C CYS A 879 -7.31 -15.06 -27.10
N GLN A 880 -6.29 -15.36 -26.29
CA GLN A 880 -4.99 -15.84 -26.75
C GLN A 880 -4.37 -16.78 -25.70
N GLY A 881 -4.13 -18.02 -26.10
CA GLY A 881 -3.33 -18.97 -25.33
C GLY A 881 -1.86 -18.57 -25.25
N ARG A 882 -1.22 -18.81 -24.11
CA ARG A 882 0.17 -18.39 -23.84
C ARG A 882 0.99 -19.54 -23.26
N GLY A 883 2.26 -19.26 -22.95
CA GLY A 883 3.19 -20.27 -22.44
C GLY A 883 3.39 -21.40 -23.45
N SER A 884 3.60 -22.62 -22.95
CA SER A 884 3.95 -23.76 -23.80
C SER A 884 2.86 -24.19 -24.80
N ALA A 885 1.59 -23.80 -24.59
CA ALA A 885 0.52 -24.01 -25.57
C ALA A 885 0.76 -23.31 -26.92
N ALA A 886 1.61 -22.26 -26.95
CA ALA A 886 2.07 -21.62 -28.19
C ALA A 886 2.89 -22.55 -29.10
N ASN A 887 3.39 -23.68 -28.57
CA ASN A 887 4.28 -24.60 -29.28
C ASN A 887 3.51 -25.69 -30.06
N SER A 888 2.18 -25.76 -29.95
CA SER A 888 1.32 -26.82 -30.50
C SER A 888 0.56 -26.39 -31.76
N CYS A 889 0.68 -27.19 -32.82
CA CYS A 889 -0.14 -27.08 -34.03
C CYS A 889 -1.62 -27.40 -33.74
N VAL A 890 -1.91 -28.31 -32.82
CA VAL A 890 -3.28 -28.62 -32.38
C VAL A 890 -3.93 -27.39 -31.73
N CYS A 891 -3.25 -26.74 -30.77
CA CYS A 891 -3.74 -25.49 -30.14
C CYS A 891 -3.97 -24.36 -31.17
N PHE A 892 -3.08 -24.23 -32.16
CA PHE A 892 -3.25 -23.26 -33.26
C PHE A 892 -4.48 -23.58 -34.13
N CYS A 893 -4.66 -24.84 -34.53
CA CYS A 893 -5.79 -25.25 -35.38
C CYS A 893 -7.14 -25.11 -34.66
N LEU A 894 -7.21 -25.46 -33.38
CA LEU A 894 -8.42 -25.28 -32.55
C LEU A 894 -8.75 -23.79 -32.30
N GLY A 895 -7.82 -22.86 -32.54
CA GLY A 895 -8.04 -21.43 -32.34
C GLY A 895 -7.68 -20.92 -30.93
N VAL A 896 -7.02 -21.75 -30.12
CA VAL A 896 -6.52 -21.39 -28.78
C VAL A 896 -5.40 -20.36 -28.91
N THR A 897 -4.49 -20.54 -29.87
CA THR A 897 -3.36 -19.62 -30.13
C THR A 897 -3.48 -19.00 -31.53
N SER A 898 -3.09 -17.73 -31.69
CA SER A 898 -3.20 -17.02 -32.98
C SER A 898 -1.96 -17.13 -33.88
N VAL A 899 -0.85 -17.69 -33.39
CA VAL A 899 0.45 -17.79 -34.08
C VAL A 899 0.73 -19.24 -34.46
N ASP A 900 1.22 -19.45 -35.68
CA ASP A 900 1.65 -20.76 -36.21
C ASP A 900 3.06 -21.12 -35.65
N PRO A 901 3.20 -22.20 -34.86
CA PRO A 901 4.49 -22.57 -34.24
C PRO A 901 5.57 -22.95 -35.28
N MET A 902 5.17 -23.39 -36.47
CA MET A 902 6.08 -23.83 -37.53
C MET A 902 6.88 -22.68 -38.14
N LYS A 903 6.42 -21.43 -37.94
CA LYS A 903 7.13 -20.21 -38.32
C LYS A 903 8.21 -19.80 -37.33
N VAL A 904 8.00 -20.09 -36.04
CA VAL A 904 8.85 -19.60 -34.93
C VAL A 904 9.90 -20.65 -34.52
N ASN A 905 9.66 -21.94 -34.83
CA ASN A 905 10.52 -23.08 -34.49
C ASN A 905 10.64 -23.25 -32.96
N LEU A 906 9.49 -23.38 -32.31
CA LEU A 906 9.32 -23.63 -30.88
C LEU A 906 9.48 -25.12 -30.54
N VAL A 907 9.81 -25.45 -29.28
CA VAL A 907 10.06 -26.82 -28.82
C VAL A 907 8.76 -27.43 -28.26
N PHE A 908 8.10 -28.30 -29.02
CA PHE A 908 6.82 -28.91 -28.64
C PHE A 908 6.95 -29.81 -27.40
N GLU A 909 8.07 -30.50 -27.22
CA GLU A 909 8.34 -31.41 -26.10
C GLU A 909 8.28 -30.72 -24.73
N ARG A 910 8.39 -29.38 -24.70
CA ARG A 910 8.18 -28.58 -23.48
C ARG A 910 6.72 -28.62 -23.02
N PHE A 911 5.78 -28.63 -23.95
CA PHE A 911 4.34 -28.64 -23.67
C PHE A 911 3.89 -30.02 -23.17
N ILE A 912 4.22 -31.08 -23.92
CA ILE A 912 3.82 -32.46 -23.60
C ILE A 912 5.00 -33.41 -23.86
N SER A 913 5.23 -34.38 -22.98
CA SER A 913 6.22 -35.46 -23.18
C SER A 913 5.88 -36.72 -22.40
N ARG A 914 6.06 -37.88 -23.04
CA ARG A 914 5.89 -39.21 -22.43
C ARG A 914 6.87 -39.46 -21.26
N GLU A 915 8.04 -38.82 -21.26
CA GLU A 915 9.06 -39.06 -20.23
C GLU A 915 8.77 -38.35 -18.90
N ARG A 916 8.00 -37.25 -18.93
CA ARG A 916 7.66 -36.50 -17.72
C ARG A 916 6.42 -37.03 -17.02
N ASN A 917 5.40 -37.41 -17.79
CA ASN A 917 4.04 -37.67 -17.29
C ASN A 917 3.50 -36.49 -16.42
N GLU A 918 4.03 -35.28 -16.66
CA GLU A 918 3.58 -34.03 -16.06
C GLU A 918 2.38 -33.50 -16.86
N PRO A 919 1.30 -33.02 -16.21
CA PRO A 919 0.14 -32.52 -16.92
C PRO A 919 0.41 -31.18 -17.64
N PRO A 920 -0.12 -30.95 -18.86
CA PRO A 920 0.09 -29.71 -19.60
C PRO A 920 -0.66 -28.53 -18.96
N ASP A 921 -0.01 -27.36 -18.89
CA ASP A 921 -0.60 -26.13 -18.37
C ASP A 921 -0.96 -25.19 -19.55
N ILE A 922 -2.25 -25.10 -19.89
CA ILE A 922 -2.78 -24.19 -20.93
C ILE A 922 -3.38 -22.94 -20.26
N ASP A 923 -2.55 -21.91 -20.14
CA ASP A 923 -2.98 -20.56 -19.79
C ASP A 923 -3.68 -19.89 -20.99
N ILE A 924 -4.82 -19.23 -20.76
CA ILE A 924 -5.54 -18.44 -21.77
C ILE A 924 -5.78 -17.04 -21.23
N ASP A 925 -5.21 -16.02 -21.87
CA ASP A 925 -5.54 -14.63 -21.61
C ASP A 925 -6.81 -14.25 -22.38
N PHE A 926 -7.77 -13.64 -21.69
CA PHE A 926 -8.99 -13.03 -22.24
C PHE A 926 -8.96 -11.51 -22.06
N GLU A 927 -9.83 -10.80 -22.76
CA GLU A 927 -10.12 -9.39 -22.50
C GLU A 927 -10.43 -9.08 -21.04
N HIS A 928 -9.72 -8.11 -20.47
CA HIS A 928 -9.86 -7.74 -19.05
C HIS A 928 -11.29 -7.34 -18.68
N GLU A 929 -11.96 -6.55 -19.51
CA GLU A 929 -13.31 -6.04 -19.23
C GLU A 929 -14.41 -7.10 -19.41
N ARG A 930 -14.19 -8.12 -20.25
CA ARG A 930 -15.21 -9.12 -20.64
C ARG A 930 -15.00 -10.52 -20.06
N ARG A 931 -13.84 -10.78 -19.45
CA ARG A 931 -13.47 -12.08 -18.87
C ARG A 931 -14.51 -12.70 -17.92
N GLU A 932 -15.26 -11.90 -17.16
CA GLU A 932 -16.29 -12.45 -16.25
C GLU A 932 -17.39 -13.22 -17.00
N GLU A 933 -17.70 -12.84 -18.23
CA GLU A 933 -18.64 -13.58 -19.08
C GLU A 933 -18.18 -15.02 -19.31
N VAL A 934 -16.86 -15.22 -19.49
CA VAL A 934 -16.21 -16.52 -19.67
C VAL A 934 -16.20 -17.32 -18.36
N LEU A 935 -15.94 -16.68 -17.22
CA LEU A 935 -15.95 -17.37 -15.92
C LEU A 935 -17.37 -17.83 -15.57
N GLN A 936 -18.36 -16.97 -15.81
CA GLN A 936 -19.77 -17.27 -15.60
C GLN A 936 -20.30 -18.32 -16.58
N TYR A 937 -19.75 -18.41 -17.80
CA TYR A 937 -20.03 -19.53 -18.70
C TYR A 937 -19.56 -20.87 -18.11
N ILE A 938 -18.34 -20.94 -17.56
CA ILE A 938 -17.81 -22.16 -16.93
C ILE A 938 -18.73 -22.60 -15.76
N TYR A 939 -19.11 -21.67 -14.87
CA TYR A 939 -20.04 -21.99 -13.78
C TYR A 939 -21.43 -22.42 -14.26
N LYS A 940 -21.98 -21.78 -15.30
CA LYS A 940 -23.30 -22.11 -15.87
C LYS A 940 -23.30 -23.43 -16.64
N LYS A 941 -22.17 -23.85 -17.22
CA LYS A 941 -22.05 -25.11 -17.96
C LYS A 941 -21.80 -26.31 -17.04
N TYR A 942 -20.87 -26.19 -16.09
CA TYR A 942 -20.40 -27.35 -15.31
C TYR A 942 -20.99 -27.42 -13.89
N GLY A 943 -21.51 -26.32 -13.31
CA GLY A 943 -22.12 -26.29 -11.98
C GLY A 943 -21.14 -26.00 -10.83
N ARG A 944 -21.55 -25.16 -9.86
CA ARG A 944 -20.69 -24.67 -8.74
C ARG A 944 -20.26 -25.77 -7.75
N GLU A 945 -20.78 -26.98 -7.91
CA GLU A 945 -20.44 -28.22 -7.20
C GLU A 945 -19.46 -29.14 -7.97
N ARG A 946 -19.16 -28.83 -9.24
CA ARG A 946 -18.19 -29.54 -10.10
C ARG A 946 -17.07 -28.64 -10.64
N THR A 947 -17.18 -27.32 -10.47
CA THR A 947 -16.14 -26.36 -10.84
C THR A 947 -15.92 -25.31 -9.76
N GLY A 948 -14.67 -24.90 -9.59
CA GLY A 948 -14.25 -23.88 -8.63
C GLY A 948 -12.86 -23.32 -8.95
N ILE A 949 -12.58 -22.10 -8.46
CA ILE A 949 -11.28 -21.45 -8.63
C ILE A 949 -10.32 -21.93 -7.54
N THR A 950 -9.07 -22.18 -7.88
CA THR A 950 -7.98 -22.51 -6.92
C THR A 950 -7.77 -21.42 -5.88
N ALA A 951 -7.35 -21.78 -4.67
CA ALA A 951 -6.91 -20.81 -3.67
C ALA A 951 -5.54 -20.20 -4.04
N THR A 952 -5.23 -19.05 -3.46
CA THR A 952 -3.85 -18.57 -3.30
C THR A 952 -3.54 -18.44 -1.82
N THR A 953 -2.63 -19.25 -1.29
CA THR A 953 -2.25 -19.17 0.13
C THR A 953 -1.39 -17.92 0.35
N ILE A 954 -1.95 -16.91 1.01
CA ILE A 954 -1.22 -15.68 1.33
C ILE A 954 -0.38 -15.94 2.57
N THR A 955 0.93 -15.94 2.41
CA THR A 955 1.88 -16.11 3.52
C THR A 955 2.25 -14.78 4.16
N TYR A 956 2.77 -14.84 5.38
CA TYR A 956 3.50 -13.74 5.99
C TYR A 956 4.70 -13.35 5.12
N ARG A 957 4.84 -12.04 4.90
CA ARG A 957 5.95 -11.37 4.19
C ARG A 957 6.42 -10.22 5.08
N SER A 958 7.65 -9.76 4.92
CA SER A 958 8.33 -8.90 5.91
C SER A 958 7.48 -7.75 6.45
N ARG A 959 6.75 -7.01 5.60
CA ARG A 959 5.86 -5.91 6.05
C ARG A 959 4.65 -6.35 6.87
N SER A 960 3.96 -7.43 6.51
CA SER A 960 2.83 -7.94 7.30
C SER A 960 3.30 -8.66 8.56
N LEU A 961 4.46 -9.29 8.50
CA LEU A 961 5.14 -9.96 9.60
C LEU A 961 5.54 -8.95 10.70
N VAL A 962 6.23 -7.86 10.33
CA VAL A 962 6.52 -6.74 11.25
C VAL A 962 5.24 -6.10 11.79
N ARG A 963 4.23 -5.87 10.94
CA ARG A 963 3.01 -5.13 11.31
C ARG A 963 2.06 -5.90 12.23
N ASP A 964 1.94 -7.21 12.08
CA ASP A 964 1.07 -8.02 12.92
C ASP A 964 1.79 -8.43 14.22
N ILE A 965 3.04 -8.93 14.14
CA ILE A 965 3.79 -9.37 15.33
C ILE A 965 4.18 -8.18 16.20
N GLY A 966 4.64 -7.07 15.62
CA GLY A 966 5.01 -5.89 16.41
C GLY A 966 3.86 -5.35 17.24
N LYS A 967 2.63 -5.35 16.70
CA LYS A 967 1.41 -4.99 17.45
C LYS A 967 1.10 -5.99 18.56
N ALA A 968 1.11 -7.29 18.26
CA ALA A 968 0.89 -8.33 19.26
C ALA A 968 1.90 -8.25 20.41
N MET A 969 3.15 -7.91 20.11
CA MET A 969 4.21 -7.69 21.09
C MET A 969 4.16 -6.32 21.79
N GLY A 970 3.11 -5.53 21.59
CA GLY A 970 2.90 -4.23 22.26
C GLY A 970 3.85 -3.12 21.80
N LEU A 971 4.52 -3.26 20.65
CA LEU A 971 5.29 -2.16 20.07
C LEU A 971 4.35 -1.06 19.57
N SER A 972 4.75 0.20 19.76
CA SER A 972 3.97 1.34 19.27
C SER A 972 3.86 1.31 17.74
N LEU A 973 2.79 1.91 17.19
CA LEU A 973 2.61 2.04 15.74
C LEU A 973 3.80 2.76 15.08
N ASP A 974 4.51 3.61 15.83
CA ASP A 974 5.75 4.26 15.41
C ASP A 974 6.86 3.26 15.09
N GLN A 975 7.25 2.49 16.10
CA GLN A 975 8.27 1.45 16.00
C GLN A 975 7.91 0.44 14.90
N VAL A 976 6.64 0.05 14.82
CA VAL A 976 6.12 -0.85 13.77
C VAL A 976 6.29 -0.27 12.36
N ASP A 977 5.88 0.97 12.13
CA ASP A 977 5.92 1.55 10.78
C ASP A 977 7.33 1.98 10.36
N ARG A 978 8.19 2.42 11.29
CA ARG A 978 9.63 2.64 11.02
C ARG A 978 10.33 1.35 10.58
N LEU A 979 10.13 0.25 11.33
CA LEU A 979 10.65 -1.06 10.93
C LEU A 979 10.09 -1.49 9.58
N SER A 980 8.78 -1.35 9.36
CA SER A 980 8.08 -1.80 8.14
C SER A 980 8.57 -1.11 6.84
N LYS A 981 9.08 0.11 6.95
CA LYS A 981 9.61 0.88 5.81
C LYS A 981 11.01 0.41 5.40
N ASN A 982 11.84 -0.02 6.34
CA ASN A 982 13.27 -0.25 6.16
C ASN A 982 13.70 -1.72 5.95
N ILE A 983 12.77 -2.67 5.80
CA ILE A 983 13.07 -4.13 5.76
C ILE A 983 13.79 -4.65 4.48
N GLN A 984 14.53 -3.81 3.75
CA GLN A 984 15.33 -4.28 2.60
C GLN A 984 16.67 -4.93 3.01
N TRP A 985 16.98 -4.96 4.31
CA TRP A 985 18.33 -5.26 4.83
C TRP A 985 18.36 -6.32 5.94
N TRP A 986 17.41 -7.26 5.96
CA TRP A 986 17.29 -8.26 7.03
C TRP A 986 18.43 -9.29 7.10
N ASP A 987 19.22 -9.44 6.03
CA ASP A 987 20.31 -10.43 5.96
C ASP A 987 21.66 -9.93 6.53
N ASP A 988 21.78 -8.67 6.95
CA ASP A 988 22.96 -8.13 7.64
C ASP A 988 22.64 -7.78 9.10
N GLU A 989 23.14 -8.60 10.02
CA GLU A 989 22.99 -8.47 11.48
C GLU A 989 23.42 -7.09 12.01
N LYS A 990 24.44 -6.45 11.42
CA LYS A 990 24.90 -5.11 11.83
C LYS A 990 23.94 -4.03 11.39
N GLN A 991 23.28 -4.22 10.26
CA GLN A 991 22.26 -3.30 9.77
C GLN A 991 20.94 -3.49 10.53
N LEU A 992 20.56 -4.73 10.85
CA LEU A 992 19.42 -5.01 11.72
C LEU A 992 19.55 -4.30 13.09
N GLY A 993 20.72 -4.40 13.74
CA GLY A 993 20.99 -3.67 14.99
C GLY A 993 20.83 -2.15 14.87
N LYS A 994 21.25 -1.58 13.74
CA LYS A 994 21.04 -0.15 13.43
C LYS A 994 19.57 0.17 13.19
N LEU A 995 18.85 -0.66 12.42
CA LEU A 995 17.43 -0.44 12.10
C LEU A 995 16.52 -0.49 13.33
N LEU A 996 16.85 -1.34 14.31
CA LEU A 996 16.20 -1.34 15.61
C LEU A 996 16.46 -0.02 16.37
N ALA A 997 17.72 0.43 16.43
CA ALA A 997 18.07 1.70 17.07
C ALA A 997 17.43 2.94 16.38
N ASP A 998 17.43 2.99 15.05
CA ASP A 998 16.75 4.03 14.25
C ASP A 998 15.22 4.00 14.47
N ALA A 999 14.66 2.81 14.76
CA ALA A 999 13.26 2.63 15.15
C ALA A 999 12.96 3.01 16.62
N GLY A 1000 13.96 3.33 17.44
CA GLY A 1000 13.80 3.59 18.87
C GLY A 1000 13.59 2.32 19.70
N LEU A 1001 14.26 1.22 19.33
CA LEU A 1001 14.26 -0.08 20.01
C LEU A 1001 15.69 -0.48 20.37
N ASP A 1002 15.88 -0.98 21.59
CA ASP A 1002 17.16 -1.57 22.02
C ASP A 1002 17.24 -3.05 21.55
N PRO A 1003 18.25 -3.45 20.74
CA PRO A 1003 18.48 -4.85 20.38
C PRO A 1003 18.74 -5.78 21.57
N ALA A 1004 19.14 -5.26 22.73
CA ALA A 1004 19.33 -6.04 23.96
C ALA A 1004 18.02 -6.31 24.72
N ASP A 1005 16.95 -5.57 24.46
CA ASP A 1005 15.67 -5.74 25.14
C ASP A 1005 15.05 -7.14 24.87
N ALA A 1006 14.42 -7.71 25.89
CA ALA A 1006 13.88 -9.08 25.81
C ALA A 1006 12.63 -9.19 24.93
N ARG A 1007 11.75 -8.18 24.96
CA ARG A 1007 10.55 -8.11 24.12
C ARG A 1007 10.94 -7.88 22.66
N VAL A 1008 11.90 -6.99 22.39
CA VAL A 1008 12.46 -6.77 21.04
C VAL A 1008 13.07 -8.06 20.48
N ARG A 1009 13.92 -8.76 21.26
CA ARG A 1009 14.50 -10.04 20.82
C ARG A 1009 13.46 -11.13 20.55
N ARG A 1010 12.47 -11.32 21.45
CA ARG A 1010 11.36 -12.26 21.20
C ARG A 1010 10.50 -11.87 19.99
N THR A 1011 10.33 -10.57 19.73
CA THR A 1011 9.63 -10.09 18.53
C THR A 1011 10.40 -10.50 17.27
N MET A 1012 11.72 -10.27 17.22
CA MET A 1012 12.56 -10.64 16.07
C MET A 1012 12.64 -12.16 15.87
N GLU A 1013 12.72 -12.94 16.95
CA GLU A 1013 12.67 -14.40 16.92
C GLU A 1013 11.34 -14.92 16.35
N ALA A 1014 10.20 -14.37 16.82
CA ALA A 1014 8.89 -14.70 16.28
C ALA A 1014 8.74 -14.32 14.80
N MET A 1015 9.32 -13.19 14.37
CA MET A 1015 9.39 -12.85 12.95
C MET A 1015 10.19 -13.91 12.15
N GLY A 1016 11.32 -14.37 12.68
CA GLY A 1016 12.13 -15.43 12.06
C GLY A 1016 11.34 -16.72 11.82
N TYR A 1017 10.62 -17.21 12.83
CA TYR A 1017 9.82 -18.44 12.71
C TYR A 1017 8.59 -18.28 11.81
N LEU A 1018 7.84 -17.18 11.93
CA LEU A 1018 6.59 -16.97 11.18
C LEU A 1018 6.82 -16.45 9.74
N ALA A 1019 8.07 -16.24 9.32
CA ALA A 1019 8.40 -15.92 7.93
C ALA A 1019 7.93 -17.03 6.98
N GLY A 1020 7.07 -16.68 6.02
CA GLY A 1020 6.51 -17.66 5.07
C GLY A 1020 5.38 -18.53 5.61
N TYR A 1021 4.98 -18.43 6.90
CA TYR A 1021 3.78 -19.11 7.41
C TYR A 1021 2.52 -18.64 6.66
N PRO A 1022 1.52 -19.51 6.45
CA PRO A 1022 0.25 -19.12 5.84
C PRO A 1022 -0.56 -18.24 6.79
N ARG A 1023 -1.21 -17.20 6.25
CA ARG A 1023 -1.98 -16.20 7.01
C ARG A 1023 -3.48 -16.27 6.69
N HIS A 1024 -3.85 -16.54 5.43
CA HIS A 1024 -5.22 -16.73 4.96
C HIS A 1024 -5.24 -17.26 3.50
N LEU A 1025 -6.40 -17.70 3.03
CA LEU A 1025 -6.63 -18.02 1.60
C LEU A 1025 -7.19 -16.80 0.84
N SER A 1026 -6.51 -16.39 -0.22
CA SER A 1026 -7.09 -15.58 -1.29
C SER A 1026 -7.63 -16.48 -2.42
N GLN A 1027 -8.26 -15.90 -3.44
CA GLN A 1027 -8.65 -16.61 -4.67
C GLN A 1027 -7.52 -16.51 -5.70
N HIS A 1028 -7.29 -17.54 -6.52
CA HIS A 1028 -6.37 -17.44 -7.64
C HIS A 1028 -6.88 -16.46 -8.71
N VAL A 1029 -5.96 -15.88 -9.47
CA VAL A 1029 -6.30 -14.85 -10.46
C VAL A 1029 -7.11 -15.38 -11.64
N GLY A 1030 -7.24 -16.71 -11.83
CA GLY A 1030 -8.16 -17.31 -12.79
C GLY A 1030 -8.06 -18.82 -13.01
N GLY A 1031 -7.39 -19.58 -12.15
CA GLY A 1031 -7.18 -21.03 -12.34
C GLY A 1031 -8.36 -21.86 -11.85
N PHE A 1032 -9.04 -22.55 -12.76
CA PHE A 1032 -10.19 -23.41 -12.50
C PHE A 1032 -9.81 -24.89 -12.45
N VAL A 1033 -10.40 -25.62 -11.49
CA VAL A 1033 -10.51 -27.08 -11.53
C VAL A 1033 -11.95 -27.42 -11.92
N ILE A 1034 -12.12 -28.31 -12.90
CA ILE A 1034 -13.43 -28.70 -13.47
C ILE A 1034 -13.51 -30.23 -13.51
N THR A 1035 -14.55 -30.84 -12.95
CA THR A 1035 -14.64 -32.31 -12.76
C THR A 1035 -15.84 -32.95 -13.46
N LYS A 1036 -15.67 -34.21 -13.84
CA LYS A 1036 -16.76 -35.12 -14.26
C LYS A 1036 -17.72 -35.42 -13.12
N GLY A 1037 -17.17 -35.90 -11.99
CA GLY A 1037 -17.89 -36.09 -10.75
C GLY A 1037 -18.08 -34.78 -9.98
N ARG A 1038 -18.36 -34.89 -8.69
CA ARG A 1038 -18.48 -33.75 -7.76
C ARG A 1038 -17.10 -33.28 -7.29
N LEU A 1039 -16.80 -31.99 -7.48
CA LEU A 1039 -15.59 -31.36 -6.97
C LEU A 1039 -15.68 -31.18 -5.45
N ASP A 1040 -16.89 -30.94 -4.92
CA ASP A 1040 -17.13 -30.90 -3.47
C ASP A 1040 -17.11 -32.28 -2.78
N GLU A 1041 -16.80 -33.36 -3.51
CA GLU A 1041 -16.40 -34.66 -2.96
C GLU A 1041 -14.90 -34.97 -3.15
N LEU A 1042 -14.12 -34.04 -3.72
CA LEU A 1042 -12.65 -34.07 -3.80
C LEU A 1042 -11.98 -33.04 -2.87
N VAL A 1043 -12.57 -31.86 -2.69
CA VAL A 1043 -12.04 -30.75 -1.89
C VAL A 1043 -13.19 -29.85 -1.42
N PRO A 1044 -13.15 -29.25 -0.21
CA PRO A 1044 -14.19 -28.32 0.21
C PRO A 1044 -14.24 -27.07 -0.67
N ILE A 1045 -15.46 -26.58 -0.91
CA ILE A 1045 -15.72 -25.39 -1.74
C ILE A 1045 -16.34 -24.28 -0.87
N GLU A 1046 -15.73 -23.09 -0.86
CA GLU A 1046 -16.30 -21.89 -0.24
C GLU A 1046 -16.82 -20.87 -1.26
N ASN A 1047 -17.64 -19.92 -0.80
CA ASN A 1047 -17.98 -18.74 -1.59
C ASN A 1047 -16.74 -17.86 -1.79
N ALA A 1048 -16.58 -17.29 -2.98
CA ALA A 1048 -15.56 -16.25 -3.21
C ALA A 1048 -15.95 -14.93 -2.53
N ALA A 1049 -15.03 -13.95 -2.55
CA ALA A 1049 -15.35 -12.56 -2.15
C ALA A 1049 -16.11 -11.78 -3.23
N MET A 1050 -16.24 -12.35 -4.45
CA MET A 1050 -17.08 -11.84 -5.52
C MET A 1050 -18.32 -12.73 -5.67
N GLU A 1051 -19.46 -12.11 -5.97
CA GLU A 1051 -20.74 -12.80 -6.19
C GLU A 1051 -20.64 -13.87 -7.30
N ASP A 1052 -21.44 -14.93 -7.15
CA ASP A 1052 -21.53 -16.09 -8.04
C ASP A 1052 -20.22 -16.83 -8.42
N ARG A 1053 -19.12 -16.60 -7.70
CA ARG A 1053 -17.90 -17.41 -7.80
C ARG A 1053 -17.70 -18.33 -6.59
N THR A 1054 -16.99 -19.44 -6.77
CA THR A 1054 -16.57 -20.37 -5.71
C THR A 1054 -15.06 -20.60 -5.73
N VAL A 1055 -14.49 -20.92 -4.57
CA VAL A 1055 -13.06 -21.20 -4.38
C VAL A 1055 -12.88 -22.57 -3.71
N ILE A 1056 -11.94 -23.37 -4.20
CA ILE A 1056 -11.47 -24.58 -3.52
C ILE A 1056 -10.31 -24.23 -2.59
N GLU A 1057 -10.16 -24.97 -1.49
CA GLU A 1057 -9.17 -24.63 -0.44
C GLU A 1057 -7.70 -24.84 -0.84
N TRP A 1058 -7.44 -25.52 -1.96
CA TRP A 1058 -6.12 -25.91 -2.43
C TRP A 1058 -5.55 -24.92 -3.46
N ASN A 1059 -4.24 -24.66 -3.36
CA ASN A 1059 -3.51 -23.80 -4.31
C ASN A 1059 -2.82 -24.62 -5.41
N LYS A 1060 -2.05 -23.97 -6.30
CA LYS A 1060 -1.34 -24.66 -7.40
C LYS A 1060 -0.48 -25.83 -6.90
N ASP A 1061 0.39 -25.59 -5.92
CA ASP A 1061 1.29 -26.63 -5.39
C ASP A 1061 0.52 -27.84 -4.85
N ASP A 1062 -0.67 -27.61 -4.28
CA ASP A 1062 -1.53 -28.66 -3.71
C ASP A 1062 -2.23 -29.50 -4.79
N ILE A 1063 -2.72 -28.87 -5.88
CA ILE A 1063 -3.34 -29.62 -6.99
C ILE A 1063 -2.30 -30.33 -7.85
N ASP A 1064 -1.14 -29.71 -8.09
CA ASP A 1064 -0.01 -30.29 -8.81
C ASP A 1064 0.49 -31.55 -8.07
N ALA A 1065 0.59 -31.50 -6.73
CA ALA A 1065 0.99 -32.64 -5.90
C ALA A 1065 -0.02 -33.82 -5.89
N LEU A 1066 -1.26 -33.59 -6.33
CA LEU A 1066 -2.30 -34.61 -6.50
C LEU A 1066 -2.54 -35.00 -7.97
N GLY A 1067 -1.81 -34.42 -8.92
CA GLY A 1067 -2.04 -34.65 -10.35
C GLY A 1067 -3.38 -34.10 -10.88
N ILE A 1068 -3.98 -33.14 -10.17
CA ILE A 1068 -5.23 -32.48 -10.56
C ILE A 1068 -4.89 -31.34 -11.54
N LEU A 1069 -5.34 -31.47 -12.79
CA LEU A 1069 -5.16 -30.42 -13.81
C LEU A 1069 -6.03 -29.18 -13.55
N LYS A 1070 -5.56 -28.04 -14.07
CA LYS A 1070 -6.25 -26.75 -14.05
C LYS A 1070 -6.36 -26.12 -15.44
N ILE A 1071 -7.29 -25.18 -15.60
CA ILE A 1071 -7.36 -24.26 -16.75
C ILE A 1071 -7.27 -22.83 -16.23
N ASP A 1072 -6.28 -22.07 -16.69
CA ASP A 1072 -6.09 -20.67 -16.27
C ASP A 1072 -6.81 -19.70 -17.21
N CYS A 1073 -7.99 -19.24 -16.80
CA CYS A 1073 -8.80 -18.24 -17.50
C CYS A 1073 -8.46 -16.84 -16.99
N LEU A 1074 -7.49 -16.19 -17.63
CA LEU A 1074 -6.80 -14.99 -17.18
C LEU A 1074 -7.25 -13.74 -17.94
N SER A 1075 -6.76 -12.57 -17.53
CA SER A 1075 -7.16 -11.26 -18.08
C SER A 1075 -5.95 -10.43 -18.49
N LEU A 1076 -5.93 -9.98 -19.74
CA LEU A 1076 -4.91 -9.09 -20.29
C LEU A 1076 -5.56 -7.82 -20.85
N GLY A 1077 -5.26 -6.67 -20.24
CA GLY A 1077 -5.82 -5.37 -20.65
C GLY A 1077 -5.51 -4.97 -22.10
N MET A 1078 -4.36 -5.43 -22.63
CA MET A 1078 -4.01 -5.18 -24.02
C MET A 1078 -4.97 -5.86 -25.02
N LEU A 1079 -5.58 -7.01 -24.69
CA LEU A 1079 -6.56 -7.63 -25.57
C LEU A 1079 -7.79 -6.74 -25.76
N THR A 1080 -8.25 -6.09 -24.67
CA THR A 1080 -9.34 -5.10 -24.73
C THR A 1080 -8.94 -3.82 -25.47
N ALA A 1081 -7.67 -3.40 -25.36
CA ALA A 1081 -7.15 -2.29 -26.17
C ALA A 1081 -7.10 -2.63 -27.67
N CYS A 1082 -6.65 -3.84 -28.03
CA CYS A 1082 -6.66 -4.34 -29.41
C CYS A 1082 -8.08 -4.43 -29.97
N HIS A 1083 -9.04 -4.98 -29.21
CA HIS A 1083 -10.45 -5.01 -29.63
C HIS A 1083 -10.95 -3.59 -29.91
N LYS A 1084 -10.82 -2.68 -28.93
CA LYS A 1084 -11.24 -1.27 -29.10
C LYS A 1084 -10.54 -0.55 -30.27
N ALA A 1085 -9.34 -0.95 -30.64
CA ALA A 1085 -8.65 -0.44 -31.83
C ALA A 1085 -9.23 -1.00 -33.14
N PHE A 1086 -9.48 -2.31 -33.24
CA PHE A 1086 -10.14 -2.92 -34.41
C PHE A 1086 -11.56 -2.36 -34.61
N ASP A 1087 -12.28 -2.19 -33.51
CA ASP A 1087 -13.62 -1.61 -33.42
C ASP A 1087 -13.67 -0.15 -33.92
N LEU A 1088 -12.61 0.64 -33.68
CA LEU A 1088 -12.45 1.99 -34.23
C LEU A 1088 -12.05 2.01 -35.72
N ILE A 1089 -11.29 1.01 -36.18
CA ILE A 1089 -10.90 0.86 -37.60
C ILE A 1089 -12.13 0.50 -38.45
N ASP A 1090 -12.96 -0.44 -38.01
CA ASP A 1090 -14.21 -0.82 -38.69
C ASP A 1090 -15.19 0.37 -38.74
N LYS A 1091 -15.37 1.08 -37.61
CA LYS A 1091 -16.21 2.30 -37.53
C LYS A 1091 -15.70 3.46 -38.39
N ALA A 1092 -14.42 3.46 -38.76
CA ALA A 1092 -13.84 4.41 -39.71
C ALA A 1092 -13.99 3.99 -41.19
N GLY A 1093 -14.60 2.84 -41.48
CA GLY A 1093 -14.72 2.27 -42.83
C GLY A 1093 -13.48 1.52 -43.30
N GLY A 1094 -12.62 1.08 -42.37
CA GLY A 1094 -11.54 0.14 -42.65
C GLY A 1094 -12.05 -1.28 -42.91
N ALA A 1095 -11.13 -2.21 -43.11
CA ALA A 1095 -11.47 -3.64 -43.08
C ALA A 1095 -11.58 -4.10 -41.61
N ALA A 1096 -12.55 -4.98 -41.31
CA ALA A 1096 -12.60 -5.67 -40.02
C ALA A 1096 -11.30 -6.45 -39.78
N MET A 1097 -10.70 -6.27 -38.60
CA MET A 1097 -9.40 -6.85 -38.23
C MET A 1097 -9.50 -7.79 -37.03
N ASP A 1098 -8.60 -8.76 -37.01
CA ASP A 1098 -8.36 -9.70 -35.92
C ASP A 1098 -6.86 -10.05 -35.88
N PHE A 1099 -6.40 -10.81 -34.89
CA PHE A 1099 -4.98 -11.20 -34.84
C PHE A 1099 -4.54 -12.05 -36.05
N VAL A 1100 -5.42 -12.84 -36.66
CA VAL A 1100 -5.05 -13.75 -37.77
C VAL A 1100 -4.81 -12.98 -39.07
N SER A 1101 -5.66 -12.00 -39.36
CA SER A 1101 -5.51 -11.08 -40.49
C SER A 1101 -4.30 -10.16 -40.33
N VAL A 1102 -4.05 -9.64 -39.12
CA VAL A 1102 -2.82 -8.88 -38.81
C VAL A 1102 -1.55 -9.70 -39.05
N PHE A 1103 -1.41 -10.89 -38.44
CA PHE A 1103 -0.25 -11.79 -38.67
C PHE A 1103 -0.22 -12.43 -40.08
N GLY A 1104 -1.32 -12.34 -40.82
CA GLY A 1104 -1.40 -12.74 -42.23
C GLY A 1104 -0.71 -11.76 -43.19
N SER A 1105 -0.51 -10.50 -42.77
CA SER A 1105 0.07 -9.44 -43.61
C SER A 1105 1.59 -9.54 -43.77
N ASP A 1106 2.33 -9.87 -42.71
CA ASP A 1106 3.76 -10.25 -42.75
C ASP A 1106 3.91 -11.69 -42.24
N PRO A 1107 3.75 -12.71 -43.11
CA PRO A 1107 3.76 -14.11 -42.69
C PRO A 1107 5.07 -14.60 -42.09
N GLY A 1108 6.19 -13.88 -42.28
CA GLY A 1108 7.49 -14.20 -41.68
C GLY A 1108 7.86 -13.30 -40.50
N GLY A 1109 7.11 -12.22 -40.26
CA GLY A 1109 7.44 -11.17 -39.30
C GLY A 1109 8.71 -10.38 -39.66
N LYS A 1110 9.12 -10.36 -40.93
CA LYS A 1110 10.46 -9.94 -41.39
C LYS A 1110 10.64 -8.46 -41.73
N GLY A 1111 9.59 -7.64 -41.61
CA GLY A 1111 9.69 -6.23 -42.03
C GLY A 1111 9.67 -6.06 -43.55
N GLU A 1112 9.17 -7.06 -44.29
CA GLU A 1112 9.16 -7.04 -45.76
C GLU A 1112 8.01 -6.19 -46.33
N THR A 1113 6.89 -6.06 -45.60
CA THR A 1113 5.78 -5.12 -45.93
C THR A 1113 6.07 -3.70 -45.47
N ASP A 1114 5.38 -2.69 -46.01
CA ASP A 1114 5.66 -1.28 -45.66
C ASP A 1114 5.07 -0.90 -44.28
N GLU A 1115 3.99 -1.58 -43.89
CA GLU A 1115 3.41 -1.54 -42.54
C GLU A 1115 4.41 -2.07 -41.51
N ALA A 1116 5.04 -3.22 -41.77
CA ALA A 1116 6.04 -3.79 -40.87
C ALA A 1116 7.31 -2.93 -40.80
N LYS A 1117 7.76 -2.32 -41.92
CA LYS A 1117 8.84 -1.30 -41.91
C LYS A 1117 8.47 -0.09 -41.06
N ALA A 1118 7.22 0.37 -41.09
CA ALA A 1118 6.76 1.47 -40.26
C ALA A 1118 6.79 1.10 -38.76
N ILE A 1119 6.34 -0.11 -38.39
CA ILE A 1119 6.38 -0.63 -37.01
C ILE A 1119 7.83 -0.74 -36.52
N TYR A 1120 8.72 -1.40 -37.25
CA TYR A 1120 10.12 -1.51 -36.84
C TYR A 1120 10.82 -0.13 -36.82
N GLY A 1121 10.54 0.75 -37.79
CA GLY A 1121 11.07 2.12 -37.83
C GLY A 1121 10.52 3.05 -36.75
N MET A 1122 9.39 2.72 -36.13
CA MET A 1122 8.86 3.35 -34.91
C MET A 1122 9.64 2.83 -33.69
N LEU A 1123 9.77 1.51 -33.56
CA LEU A 1123 10.54 0.88 -32.47
C LEU A 1123 12.02 1.32 -32.46
N HIS A 1124 12.67 1.48 -33.61
CA HIS A 1124 14.06 1.98 -33.71
C HIS A 1124 14.26 3.38 -33.11
N LYS A 1125 13.19 4.19 -32.99
CA LYS A 1125 13.19 5.52 -32.37
C LYS A 1125 12.86 5.49 -30.87
N ALA A 1126 12.61 4.30 -30.31
CA ALA A 1126 12.01 4.10 -28.99
C ALA A 1126 10.59 4.71 -28.84
N ASP A 1127 9.84 4.84 -29.93
CA ASP A 1127 8.47 5.36 -29.95
C ASP A 1127 7.46 4.24 -29.64
N ALA A 1128 7.62 3.59 -28.49
CA ALA A 1128 6.95 2.33 -28.15
C ALA A 1128 6.03 2.41 -26.91
N ILE A 1129 5.68 3.62 -26.46
CA ILE A 1129 4.76 3.82 -25.33
C ILE A 1129 3.37 3.27 -25.68
N GLY A 1130 2.79 2.43 -24.82
CA GLY A 1130 1.55 1.70 -25.12
C GLY A 1130 1.73 0.46 -26.02
N THR A 1131 2.96 0.15 -26.45
CA THR A 1131 3.25 -1.11 -27.15
C THR A 1131 3.59 -2.19 -26.14
N PHE A 1132 2.74 -3.22 -26.07
CA PHE A 1132 2.82 -4.27 -25.06
C PHE A 1132 4.19 -4.95 -25.01
N GLN A 1133 4.67 -5.19 -23.79
CA GLN A 1133 5.96 -5.81 -23.47
C GLN A 1133 7.23 -5.10 -23.97
N VAL A 1134 7.19 -3.91 -24.61
CA VAL A 1134 8.42 -3.20 -25.05
C VAL A 1134 8.48 -1.72 -24.63
N GLU A 1135 7.56 -1.27 -23.79
CA GLU A 1135 7.39 0.14 -23.39
C GLU A 1135 8.19 0.58 -22.14
N SER A 1136 8.85 -0.33 -21.42
CA SER A 1136 9.54 0.02 -20.17
C SER A 1136 10.82 0.82 -20.42
N ARG A 1137 11.24 1.69 -19.49
CA ARG A 1137 12.43 2.57 -19.66
C ARG A 1137 13.70 1.82 -20.08
N ALA A 1138 13.90 0.59 -19.59
CA ALA A 1138 15.04 -0.23 -19.97
C ALA A 1138 14.95 -0.69 -21.43
N GLN A 1139 13.76 -1.08 -21.88
CA GLN A 1139 13.46 -1.55 -23.23
C GLN A 1139 13.48 -0.40 -24.24
N LEU A 1140 12.89 0.75 -23.90
CA LEU A 1140 13.04 2.00 -24.67
C LEU A 1140 14.53 2.41 -24.84
N SER A 1141 15.40 2.12 -23.86
CA SER A 1141 16.85 2.33 -24.00
C SER A 1141 17.57 1.24 -24.82
N MET A 1142 16.94 0.09 -25.01
CA MET A 1142 17.47 -1.07 -25.73
C MET A 1142 17.04 -1.09 -27.20
N LEU A 1143 15.80 -0.74 -27.54
CA LEU A 1143 15.27 -0.78 -28.90
C LEU A 1143 16.15 -0.04 -29.94
N PRO A 1144 16.68 1.17 -29.70
CA PRO A 1144 17.58 1.85 -30.65
C PRO A 1144 18.97 1.21 -30.79
N ARG A 1145 19.36 0.35 -29.83
CA ARG A 1145 20.63 -0.39 -29.81
C ARG A 1145 20.49 -1.77 -30.45
N LEU A 1146 19.36 -2.44 -30.19
CA LEU A 1146 19.00 -3.73 -30.76
C LEU A 1146 18.61 -3.61 -32.23
N LYS A 1147 17.85 -2.56 -32.57
CA LYS A 1147 17.24 -2.34 -33.90
C LYS A 1147 16.54 -3.60 -34.40
N PRO A 1148 15.36 -3.94 -33.83
CA PRO A 1148 14.59 -5.09 -34.29
C PRO A 1148 14.16 -4.91 -35.74
N CYS A 1149 14.46 -5.89 -36.59
CA CYS A 1149 14.06 -5.93 -38.00
C CYS A 1149 13.18 -7.13 -38.32
N GLU A 1150 13.19 -8.18 -37.48
CA GLU A 1150 12.26 -9.31 -37.56
C GLU A 1150 11.62 -9.63 -36.21
N PHE A 1151 10.51 -10.38 -36.21
CA PHE A 1151 9.73 -10.68 -35.00
C PHE A 1151 10.56 -11.41 -33.93
N TYR A 1152 11.51 -12.25 -34.34
CA TYR A 1152 12.41 -12.93 -33.43
C TYR A 1152 13.29 -11.96 -32.62
N ASP A 1153 13.60 -10.77 -33.17
CA ASP A 1153 14.31 -9.73 -32.42
C ASP A 1153 13.49 -9.20 -31.24
N LEU A 1154 12.15 -9.17 -31.35
CA LEU A 1154 11.27 -8.77 -30.25
C LEU A 1154 11.22 -9.85 -29.16
N VAL A 1155 11.28 -11.13 -29.55
CA VAL A 1155 11.46 -12.24 -28.60
C VAL A 1155 12.78 -12.09 -27.84
N ILE A 1156 13.86 -11.70 -28.53
CA ILE A 1156 15.15 -11.41 -27.88
C ILE A 1156 15.05 -10.16 -26.98
N GLU A 1157 14.32 -9.12 -27.36
CA GLU A 1157 14.14 -7.89 -26.56
C GLU A 1157 13.60 -8.22 -25.15
N VAL A 1158 12.44 -8.90 -25.08
CA VAL A 1158 11.76 -9.23 -23.82
C VAL A 1158 12.52 -10.33 -23.04
N ALA A 1159 13.38 -11.10 -23.70
CA ALA A 1159 14.30 -12.05 -23.07
C ALA A 1159 15.53 -11.37 -22.44
N ILE A 1160 16.17 -10.45 -23.15
CA ILE A 1160 17.49 -9.91 -22.79
C ILE A 1160 17.41 -8.75 -21.80
N VAL A 1161 16.31 -8.00 -21.77
CA VAL A 1161 16.09 -6.89 -20.81
C VAL A 1161 15.52 -7.43 -19.49
N ARG A 1162 16.28 -8.33 -18.85
CA ARG A 1162 15.92 -9.02 -17.60
C ARG A 1162 17.09 -9.09 -16.62
N PRO A 1163 16.86 -9.18 -15.29
CA PRO A 1163 17.94 -9.16 -14.30
C PRO A 1163 18.95 -10.29 -14.47
N GLY A 1164 18.52 -11.53 -14.76
CA GLY A 1164 19.42 -12.67 -14.98
C GLY A 1164 20.40 -12.47 -16.14
N PRO A 1165 19.95 -12.16 -17.36
CA PRO A 1165 20.83 -11.81 -18.48
C PRO A 1165 21.75 -10.59 -18.25
N ILE A 1166 21.32 -9.62 -17.43
CA ILE A 1166 22.16 -8.50 -16.99
C ILE A 1166 23.26 -8.98 -16.03
N GLN A 1167 22.90 -9.74 -14.99
CA GLN A 1167 23.83 -10.29 -13.98
C GLN A 1167 24.81 -11.30 -14.59
N GLY A 1168 24.33 -12.19 -15.47
CA GLY A 1168 25.13 -13.17 -16.21
C GLY A 1168 25.92 -12.58 -17.41
N GLY A 1169 25.95 -11.25 -17.54
CA GLY A 1169 26.77 -10.52 -18.50
C GLY A 1169 26.42 -10.74 -19.98
N MET A 1170 25.21 -11.22 -20.29
CA MET A 1170 24.81 -11.69 -21.63
C MET A 1170 24.52 -10.54 -22.61
N VAL A 1171 24.06 -9.39 -22.10
CA VAL A 1171 23.54 -8.27 -22.92
C VAL A 1171 24.60 -7.68 -23.86
N HIS A 1172 25.83 -7.46 -23.37
CA HIS A 1172 26.88 -6.80 -24.14
C HIS A 1172 27.52 -7.70 -25.22
N PRO A 1173 27.89 -8.97 -24.95
CA PRO A 1173 28.35 -9.89 -26.00
C PRO A 1173 27.33 -10.08 -27.12
N TYR A 1174 26.04 -10.22 -26.81
CA TYR A 1174 25.00 -10.36 -27.82
C TYR A 1174 24.95 -9.15 -28.76
N LEU A 1175 24.89 -7.93 -28.20
CA LEU A 1175 24.85 -6.70 -29.00
C LEU A 1175 26.09 -6.53 -29.88
N ARG A 1176 27.30 -6.74 -29.33
CA ARG A 1176 28.54 -6.60 -30.11
C ARG A 1176 28.57 -7.56 -31.30
N ARG A 1177 28.16 -8.82 -31.09
CA ARG A 1177 28.15 -9.83 -32.16
C ARG A 1177 27.10 -9.55 -33.22
N ARG A 1178 25.90 -9.16 -32.81
CA ARG A 1178 24.82 -8.70 -33.70
C ARG A 1178 25.25 -7.50 -34.56
N ASN A 1179 26.04 -6.58 -33.99
CA ASN A 1179 26.58 -5.42 -34.69
C ASN A 1179 27.83 -5.71 -35.55
N GLY A 1180 28.40 -6.92 -35.46
CA GLY A 1180 29.68 -7.26 -36.10
C GLY A 1180 30.93 -6.67 -35.42
N GLU A 1181 30.80 -6.14 -34.21
CA GLU A 1181 31.91 -5.62 -33.37
C GLU A 1181 32.74 -6.76 -32.73
N GLU A 1182 32.17 -7.96 -32.61
CA GLU A 1182 32.80 -9.17 -32.05
C GLU A 1182 32.44 -10.38 -32.94
N PRO A 1183 33.39 -11.27 -33.29
CA PRO A 1183 33.07 -12.48 -34.04
C PRO A 1183 32.26 -13.47 -33.19
N VAL A 1184 31.39 -14.26 -33.83
CA VAL A 1184 30.66 -15.34 -33.14
C VAL A 1184 31.53 -16.59 -33.07
N GLU A 1185 31.86 -17.02 -31.86
CA GLU A 1185 32.65 -18.23 -31.59
C GLU A 1185 31.80 -19.34 -30.95
N TYR A 1186 31.94 -20.56 -31.46
CA TYR A 1186 31.36 -21.78 -30.89
C TYR A 1186 32.52 -22.71 -30.46
N PRO A 1187 32.78 -22.93 -29.15
CA PRO A 1187 33.90 -23.77 -28.70
C PRO A 1187 33.71 -25.26 -28.99
N TYR A 1188 32.46 -25.67 -29.27
CA TYR A 1188 32.08 -27.04 -29.59
C TYR A 1188 31.03 -26.98 -30.70
N GLU A 1189 31.39 -27.47 -31.89
CA GLU A 1189 30.58 -27.32 -33.11
C GLU A 1189 29.13 -27.82 -32.98
N PRO A 1190 28.81 -28.92 -32.25
CA PRO A 1190 27.43 -29.32 -31.97
C PRO A 1190 26.58 -28.32 -31.17
N LEU A 1191 27.15 -27.25 -30.59
CA LEU A 1191 26.38 -26.15 -29.99
C LEU A 1191 25.94 -25.09 -31.01
N ARG A 1192 26.45 -25.10 -32.24
CA ARG A 1192 26.04 -24.13 -33.28
C ARG A 1192 24.51 -24.15 -33.48
N PRO A 1193 23.83 -25.30 -33.69
CA PRO A 1193 22.37 -25.31 -33.90
C PRO A 1193 21.56 -24.80 -32.70
N VAL A 1194 22.13 -24.87 -31.49
CA VAL A 1194 21.50 -24.36 -30.24
C VAL A 1194 21.65 -22.85 -30.11
N LEU A 1195 22.80 -22.29 -30.52
CA LEU A 1195 23.21 -20.91 -30.23
C LEU A 1195 23.34 -19.99 -31.44
N GLU A 1196 23.05 -20.47 -32.66
CA GLU A 1196 23.18 -19.68 -33.89
C GLU A 1196 22.24 -18.47 -33.91
N LYS A 1197 20.94 -18.68 -33.62
CA LYS A 1197 19.94 -17.61 -33.51
C LYS A 1197 20.24 -16.55 -32.45
N THR A 1198 21.09 -16.86 -31.47
CA THR A 1198 21.46 -15.96 -30.36
C THR A 1198 22.94 -15.57 -30.38
N TYR A 1199 23.59 -15.66 -31.54
CA TYR A 1199 24.97 -15.22 -31.77
C TYR A 1199 25.98 -15.79 -30.73
N GLY A 1200 25.86 -17.07 -30.39
CA GLY A 1200 26.77 -17.73 -29.46
C GLY A 1200 26.60 -17.35 -27.99
N VAL A 1201 25.44 -16.78 -27.60
CA VAL A 1201 25.08 -16.42 -26.23
C VAL A 1201 23.82 -17.18 -25.81
N PRO A 1202 23.80 -17.96 -24.71
CA PRO A 1202 22.54 -18.52 -24.21
C PRO A 1202 21.63 -17.39 -23.71
N LEU A 1203 20.38 -17.36 -24.13
CA LEU A 1203 19.34 -16.38 -23.74
C LEU A 1203 18.01 -17.02 -23.32
N PHE A 1204 17.81 -18.33 -23.56
CA PHE A 1204 16.58 -19.07 -23.25
C PHE A 1204 16.85 -20.28 -22.34
N GLN A 1205 15.84 -20.71 -21.57
CA GLN A 1205 15.95 -21.89 -20.69
C GLN A 1205 16.19 -23.19 -21.49
N GLU A 1206 15.60 -23.30 -22.67
CA GLU A 1206 15.79 -24.37 -23.66
C GLU A 1206 17.25 -24.49 -24.05
N GLN A 1207 17.93 -23.36 -24.28
CA GLN A 1207 19.35 -23.35 -24.65
C GLN A 1207 20.21 -23.84 -23.47
N ALA A 1208 19.90 -23.42 -22.24
CA ALA A 1208 20.57 -23.94 -21.04
C ALA A 1208 20.43 -25.46 -20.91
N MET A 1209 19.22 -26.01 -21.12
CA MET A 1209 18.98 -27.46 -21.10
C MET A 1209 19.67 -28.18 -22.26
N GLN A 1210 19.59 -27.65 -23.49
CA GLN A 1210 20.24 -28.23 -24.67
C GLN A 1210 21.77 -28.19 -24.55
N ILE A 1211 22.35 -27.16 -23.92
CA ILE A 1211 23.79 -27.10 -23.58
C ILE A 1211 24.13 -28.19 -22.54
N ALA A 1212 23.30 -28.41 -21.52
CA ALA A 1212 23.52 -29.49 -20.55
C ALA A 1212 23.46 -30.89 -21.19
N VAL A 1213 22.57 -31.12 -22.16
CA VAL A 1213 22.52 -32.38 -22.93
C VAL A 1213 23.71 -32.51 -23.88
N VAL A 1214 23.91 -31.55 -24.78
CA VAL A 1214 24.89 -31.63 -25.89
C VAL A 1214 26.34 -31.51 -25.42
N ALA A 1215 26.61 -30.59 -24.49
CA ALA A 1215 27.95 -30.32 -23.96
C ALA A 1215 28.17 -30.89 -22.55
N GLY A 1216 27.19 -30.85 -21.66
CA GLY A 1216 27.27 -31.54 -20.36
C GLY A 1216 27.13 -33.07 -20.44
N GLY A 1217 26.55 -33.59 -21.54
CA GLY A 1217 26.26 -35.01 -21.65
C GLY A 1217 25.21 -35.50 -20.65
N TYR A 1218 24.21 -34.67 -20.35
CA TYR A 1218 23.10 -35.03 -19.50
C TYR A 1218 22.15 -35.97 -20.25
N THR A 1219 21.70 -37.03 -19.58
CA THR A 1219 20.50 -37.79 -19.99
C THR A 1219 19.25 -36.91 -19.89
N PRO A 1220 18.13 -37.26 -20.56
CA PRO A 1220 16.88 -36.48 -20.46
C PRO A 1220 16.41 -36.29 -19.02
N GLY A 1221 16.51 -37.32 -18.17
CA GLY A 1221 16.19 -37.25 -16.75
C GLY A 1221 17.11 -36.35 -15.93
N GLU A 1222 18.43 -36.33 -16.21
CA GLU A 1222 19.34 -35.37 -15.58
C GLU A 1222 19.04 -33.92 -16.00
N ALA A 1223 18.68 -33.71 -17.27
CA ALA A 1223 18.33 -32.38 -17.80
C ALA A 1223 17.01 -31.86 -17.20
N ASP A 1224 16.02 -32.72 -17.01
CA ASP A 1224 14.79 -32.37 -16.31
C ASP A 1224 15.01 -32.13 -14.79
N GLN A 1225 15.88 -32.92 -14.14
CA GLN A 1225 16.25 -32.68 -12.76
C GLN A 1225 16.94 -31.31 -12.60
N LEU A 1226 17.84 -30.93 -13.53
CA LEU A 1226 18.42 -29.59 -13.59
C LEU A 1226 17.35 -28.50 -13.75
N ARG A 1227 16.34 -28.68 -14.62
CA ARG A 1227 15.19 -27.75 -14.75
C ARG A 1227 14.46 -27.56 -13.41
N ARG A 1228 14.15 -28.65 -12.70
CA ARG A 1228 13.44 -28.61 -11.41
C ARG A 1228 14.28 -28.00 -10.28
N ASP A 1229 15.59 -28.26 -10.26
CA ASP A 1229 16.52 -27.63 -9.30
C ASP A 1229 16.74 -26.13 -9.59
N MET A 1230 16.84 -25.73 -10.87
CA MET A 1230 16.90 -24.33 -11.28
C MET A 1230 15.68 -23.53 -10.78
N GLY A 1231 14.46 -24.07 -11.00
CA GLY A 1231 13.21 -23.39 -10.61
C GLY A 1231 12.93 -23.35 -9.11
N SER A 1232 13.60 -24.17 -8.29
CA SER A 1232 13.39 -24.26 -6.84
C SER A 1232 14.55 -23.73 -5.99
N TRP A 1233 15.65 -23.30 -6.62
CA TRP A 1233 16.96 -23.20 -5.97
C TRP A 1233 17.02 -22.32 -4.71
N ARG A 1234 16.30 -21.17 -4.68
CA ARG A 1234 16.22 -20.29 -3.49
C ARG A 1234 15.57 -20.94 -2.26
N ARG A 1235 14.80 -22.03 -2.43
CA ARG A 1235 14.11 -22.74 -1.35
C ARG A 1235 14.83 -24.01 -0.88
N THR A 1236 15.81 -24.49 -1.65
CA THR A 1236 16.43 -25.82 -1.47
C THR A 1236 17.96 -25.83 -1.52
N GLY A 1237 18.60 -24.79 -2.07
CA GLY A 1237 20.06 -24.71 -2.25
C GLY A 1237 20.64 -25.76 -3.20
N SER A 1238 19.82 -26.43 -4.02
CA SER A 1238 20.23 -27.68 -4.70
C SER A 1238 21.16 -27.51 -5.91
N MET A 1239 21.20 -26.33 -6.54
CA MET A 1239 21.90 -26.07 -7.81
C MET A 1239 23.40 -26.40 -7.81
N GLU A 1240 24.11 -26.22 -6.70
CA GLU A 1240 25.56 -26.46 -6.63
C GLU A 1240 25.94 -27.93 -6.93
N LYS A 1241 25.00 -28.87 -6.71
CA LYS A 1241 25.17 -30.30 -7.06
C LYS A 1241 25.40 -30.53 -8.56
N HIS A 1242 24.87 -29.66 -9.42
CA HIS A 1242 25.01 -29.79 -10.88
C HIS A 1242 26.33 -29.22 -11.41
N ARG A 1243 27.02 -28.35 -10.64
CA ARG A 1243 28.23 -27.64 -11.08
C ARG A 1243 29.34 -28.58 -11.55
N ALA A 1244 29.70 -29.55 -10.71
CA ALA A 1244 30.74 -30.54 -11.02
C ALA A 1244 30.34 -31.41 -12.21
N ARG A 1245 29.13 -31.99 -12.16
CA ARG A 1245 28.59 -32.90 -13.19
C ARG A 1245 28.50 -32.25 -14.59
N LEU A 1246 28.22 -30.96 -14.65
CA LEU A 1246 28.21 -30.17 -15.88
C LEU A 1246 29.63 -29.88 -16.38
N ALA A 1247 30.52 -29.42 -15.50
CA ALA A 1247 31.90 -29.08 -15.84
C ALA A 1247 32.70 -30.30 -16.34
N GLU A 1248 32.61 -31.44 -15.65
CA GLU A 1248 33.23 -32.71 -16.06
C GLU A 1248 32.77 -33.13 -17.47
N GLY A 1249 31.47 -33.04 -17.74
CA GLY A 1249 30.89 -33.38 -19.04
C GLY A 1249 31.37 -32.48 -20.19
N MET A 1250 31.56 -31.18 -19.93
CA MET A 1250 32.07 -30.22 -20.90
C MET A 1250 33.56 -30.41 -21.18
N ILE A 1251 34.36 -30.58 -20.12
CA ILE A 1251 35.81 -30.83 -20.23
C ILE A 1251 36.08 -32.13 -20.99
N ALA A 1252 35.28 -33.19 -20.75
CA ALA A 1252 35.35 -34.45 -21.49
C ALA A 1252 35.04 -34.31 -23.01
N ARG A 1253 34.44 -33.20 -23.45
CA ARG A 1253 34.15 -32.87 -24.85
C ARG A 1253 35.09 -31.81 -25.45
N GLY A 1254 36.17 -31.45 -24.73
CA GLY A 1254 37.19 -30.52 -25.19
C GLY A 1254 36.88 -29.04 -24.94
N ILE A 1255 35.83 -28.72 -24.18
CA ILE A 1255 35.48 -27.34 -23.78
C ILE A 1255 36.36 -26.94 -22.59
N SER A 1256 36.87 -25.70 -22.57
CA SER A 1256 37.73 -25.24 -21.47
C SER A 1256 36.97 -25.06 -20.15
N ALA A 1257 37.67 -25.25 -19.03
CA ALA A 1257 37.11 -25.08 -17.68
C ALA A 1257 36.52 -23.67 -17.48
N ASP A 1258 37.20 -22.62 -17.96
CA ASP A 1258 36.73 -21.23 -17.89
C ASP A 1258 35.43 -21.01 -18.68
N TYR A 1259 35.23 -21.74 -19.78
CA TYR A 1259 33.97 -21.70 -20.53
C TYR A 1259 32.87 -22.47 -19.79
N ALA A 1260 33.18 -23.64 -19.24
CA ALA A 1260 32.22 -24.46 -18.49
C ALA A 1260 31.73 -23.76 -17.21
N GLU A 1261 32.62 -23.13 -16.45
CA GLU A 1261 32.27 -22.33 -15.26
C GLU A 1261 31.45 -21.09 -15.66
N ARG A 1262 31.80 -20.39 -16.74
CA ARG A 1262 30.99 -19.26 -17.26
C ARG A 1262 29.59 -19.72 -17.69
N ILE A 1263 29.47 -20.87 -18.34
CA ILE A 1263 28.17 -21.46 -18.68
C ILE A 1263 27.40 -21.84 -17.41
N PHE A 1264 28.04 -22.42 -16.38
CA PHE A 1264 27.36 -22.71 -15.12
C PHE A 1264 26.85 -21.44 -14.42
N GLN A 1265 27.63 -20.37 -14.39
CA GLN A 1265 27.19 -19.06 -13.87
C GLN A 1265 26.01 -18.50 -14.67
N GLN A 1266 26.02 -18.63 -16.00
CA GLN A 1266 24.90 -18.25 -16.87
C GLN A 1266 23.65 -19.10 -16.60
N ILE A 1267 23.78 -20.43 -16.49
CA ILE A 1267 22.69 -21.36 -16.14
C ILE A 1267 22.13 -21.09 -14.73
N SER A 1268 22.97 -20.67 -13.78
CA SER A 1268 22.52 -20.26 -12.45
C SER A 1268 21.69 -18.97 -12.52
N GLY A 1269 22.08 -18.00 -13.35
CA GLY A 1269 21.26 -16.81 -13.66
C GLY A 1269 19.94 -17.13 -14.38
N PHE A 1270 19.86 -18.23 -15.15
CA PHE A 1270 18.62 -18.70 -15.76
C PHE A 1270 17.60 -19.24 -14.75
N GLY A 1271 18.04 -19.72 -13.57
CA GLY A 1271 17.17 -20.19 -12.50
C GLY A 1271 16.30 -19.10 -11.86
N GLU A 1272 16.71 -17.83 -11.94
CA GLU A 1272 15.96 -16.72 -11.35
C GLU A 1272 15.07 -15.95 -12.35
N TYR A 1273 15.53 -15.78 -13.60
CA TYR A 1273 14.92 -14.84 -14.56
C TYR A 1273 14.83 -15.34 -16.01
N GLY A 1274 15.18 -16.60 -16.26
CA GLY A 1274 15.25 -17.15 -17.62
C GLY A 1274 13.98 -16.93 -18.45
N PHE A 1275 14.14 -16.64 -19.74
CA PHE A 1275 13.00 -16.47 -20.63
C PHE A 1275 12.46 -17.84 -21.09
N PRO A 1276 11.13 -18.05 -21.00
CA PRO A 1276 10.42 -19.17 -21.62
C PRO A 1276 10.35 -19.11 -23.15
#